data_AF-A0A166BMV8-F1
#
_entry.id   AF-A0A166BMV8-F1
#
_cell.length_a   1.000
_cell.length_b   1.000
_cell.length_c   1.000
_cell.angle_alpha   90.00
_cell.angle_beta   90.00
_cell.angle_gamma   90.00
#
_symmetry.space_group_name_H-M   'P 1'
#
loop_
_entity.id
_entity.type
_entity.pdbx_description
1 polymer ?
#
loop_
_entity_poly.entity_id
_entity_poly.type
_entity_poly.pdbx_seq_one_letter_code
_entity_poly.pdbx_strand_id
1 'polypeptide(L)'
;MRLLLLPVSILSLIPCILASQSPLTSNANANAHSQSTTLVDALSADPDYTSLIKLLQRARLIPTLNRLNGSTLFAPTNDAIARHIAATSNSIWHAALSREHEHEHELESQMKPDDHDKDNVNEALRQELFYHLLNYTLPPPDASASSKSSEVEVRTEKTLHYPRAPTEGPSDEPPPGPPWMPIPGGTLGGEPQRIRVTSDQKLVGVNCNGKGGVEVVKGRLETANGVIFGIGDVLPVPPNLAQVVAEHSSLSYIRSLLPTRLVSMLSSNSELTLFLPTNDAWNELPAIERIYLESSYAEDDLESLLEMHTVETKKVQWSSRLSDNTTLTTLYGSSLEFTSSSSEISVSLNTSYPSDKSTLLEPDIFASNGVLHLISSLLIPPGSIQPTPEKYLLTLNCTTFVSLIHSVNLTSLINSTDSNAKGAGITILAPRDDVLELYGRDDGEFPKEGSPALKRLLQYHFLPGIWGPEKLKDGALIETMLEEDGLEGGKQVLRVDVSPENGVDVQVVRKSDKPGKKIRFAGAGILDEPIPIDGGLIYLMSRPIEPPTDALKTILPSLEYSTFLASLYSTSLADVVKRIPRTTFLVPTNEAWKNLGLVTRYLLEPSKKADLKKVILHHILGSVEYGESLVGGSGRTFQSLEGSDIYLERHIASASGMEASTTAKGNTTLLVRPSGGWPSLVSRLTTRDILTSTGVIHELSDVLIPRTVGITRGGLVRAAKAEIMMGLVERAGLGWVLDGKTKNDSSALPGELAGPNGDNEDGDGEDEKGLGWAILCPTDDAFENVNLPKLWEDEDRLKSLVRQHIIPVPASWDEQYRPKGNIRSDDPMLDWEELDHSRPLDFDAKAAYTTLQSKTSLYGDLVIEWKDDVNKKGTGSYFVRVASLPSSKSPSRPSAPSTARIITWGRTSPMQSLTPGGINGETSDSRGGVILIDNFLMPYIPPWQSRYGPPIATGIVGAEADKSTKVSASSSTASSIKSFISGGFGGVCAVLVGHPFDLTKTRLQTAPPGAYTGAVDVVKKTLARDGVSGLYRGIVPPILGVTPIFAVSFWGYDLGKKLVYAYTPNRTSKQLSTAEVAAAGFFSAIPQTFVAAPVERAKVLLQIQGQGQSGPKYNGVIDVVRGLYREGGIRSIFRGTGATLARDGPGSAAYFAAYEVTKKYLTPAGSSPSELNLGAVIIAGGMAGVAMWSIAIPPDVLKSRLQSAPTGTYSGFLDCARKTIATDGVKALWKGFGPAMARAFPANAATFLGVEASRVLLDKLF
;
A
#
# COMPACT_ATOMS: atom_id res chain seq x y z
N MET A 1 45.84 20.64 -50.15
CA MET A 1 46.13 21.73 -51.13
C MET A 1 45.65 23.05 -50.50
N ARG A 2 46.26 24.24 -50.63
CA ARG A 2 46.67 25.04 -51.82
C ARG A 2 45.48 25.32 -52.77
N LEU A 3 45.18 26.49 -53.34
CA LEU A 3 45.48 27.96 -53.24
C LEU A 3 44.35 28.65 -54.08
N LEU A 4 43.94 29.92 -54.07
CA LEU A 4 44.34 31.26 -53.55
C LEU A 4 43.07 31.93 -52.91
N LEU A 5 42.91 33.27 -52.75
CA LEU A 5 43.55 34.35 -51.94
C LEU A 5 42.72 35.67 -52.16
N LEU A 6 42.76 36.61 -51.21
CA LEU A 6 42.07 37.94 -51.09
C LEU A 6 42.69 39.07 -51.98
N PRO A 7 42.29 40.40 -52.03
CA PRO A 7 41.67 41.36 -51.03
C PRO A 7 40.47 42.26 -51.55
N VAL A 8 39.67 43.09 -50.83
CA VAL A 8 39.80 44.16 -49.76
C VAL A 8 40.29 45.53 -50.32
N SER A 9 39.75 46.75 -50.05
CA SER A 9 38.86 47.39 -49.02
C SER A 9 37.92 48.52 -49.56
N ILE A 10 36.71 48.82 -49.02
CA ILE A 10 36.28 49.85 -48.00
C ILE A 10 36.72 51.34 -48.23
N LEU A 11 35.78 52.33 -48.32
CA LEU A 11 35.57 53.54 -47.43
C LEU A 11 34.76 54.74 -48.03
N SER A 12 34.18 55.60 -47.16
CA SER A 12 33.69 57.02 -47.33
C SER A 12 32.59 57.34 -48.38
N LEU A 13 31.44 57.98 -48.08
CA LEU A 13 31.08 59.28 -47.45
C LEU A 13 30.98 60.51 -48.41
N ILE A 14 29.75 60.83 -48.86
CA ILE A 14 28.96 62.08 -48.63
C ILE A 14 29.77 63.40 -48.42
N PRO A 15 29.44 64.59 -49.03
CA PRO A 15 28.10 65.08 -49.47
C PRO A 15 28.00 65.94 -50.79
N CYS A 16 26.79 66.45 -51.06
CA CYS A 16 26.46 67.84 -51.54
C CYS A 16 26.78 68.33 -52.98
N ILE A 17 25.74 68.62 -53.79
CA ILE A 17 25.13 69.97 -54.03
C ILE A 17 24.16 69.97 -55.24
N LEU A 18 23.15 70.86 -55.22
CA LEU A 18 22.20 71.08 -56.31
C LEU A 18 22.80 71.87 -57.49
N ALA A 19 22.42 71.51 -58.72
CA ALA A 19 22.16 72.49 -59.78
C ALA A 19 21.18 71.93 -60.83
N SER A 20 20.14 72.71 -61.11
CA SER A 20 19.13 72.51 -62.15
C SER A 20 19.68 72.75 -63.56
N GLN A 21 19.05 72.13 -64.57
CA GLN A 21 18.44 72.89 -65.67
C GLN A 21 17.39 72.07 -66.45
N SER A 22 16.42 72.77 -67.03
CA SER A 22 15.24 72.24 -67.69
C SER A 22 15.49 71.90 -69.17
N PRO A 23 14.45 71.43 -69.89
CA PRO A 23 13.91 72.32 -70.92
C PRO A 23 12.38 72.52 -70.84
N LEU A 24 11.92 73.74 -71.14
CA LEU A 24 10.59 73.99 -71.72
C LEU A 24 10.66 73.61 -73.22
N THR A 25 9.60 73.36 -73.99
CA THR A 25 8.27 74.00 -74.10
C THR A 25 7.22 72.95 -74.57
N SER A 26 5.91 73.18 -74.65
CA SER A 26 5.14 74.43 -74.80
C SER A 26 3.71 74.32 -74.26
N ASN A 27 3.17 75.41 -73.68
CA ASN A 27 1.73 75.54 -73.43
C ASN A 27 0.97 75.83 -74.73
N ALA A 28 -0.11 75.10 -74.97
CA ALA A 28 -1.23 75.52 -75.81
C ALA A 28 -2.50 75.46 -74.95
N ASN A 29 -3.10 76.62 -74.68
CA ASN A 29 -4.14 76.75 -73.66
C ASN A 29 -5.52 76.90 -74.31
N ALA A 30 -6.56 76.44 -73.59
CA ALA A 30 -7.99 76.66 -73.85
C ALA A 30 -8.57 76.18 -75.20
N ASN A 31 -9.40 75.14 -75.13
CA ASN A 31 -10.82 75.33 -75.35
C ASN A 31 -11.63 74.35 -74.49
N ALA A 32 -12.78 74.79 -73.97
CA ALA A 32 -13.52 74.04 -72.97
C ALA A 32 -14.47 73.01 -73.61
N HIS A 33 -14.42 71.77 -73.11
CA HIS A 33 -15.57 70.88 -72.97
C HIS A 33 -15.51 70.28 -71.57
N SER A 34 -16.28 70.83 -70.64
CA SER A 34 -16.37 70.35 -69.26
C SER A 34 -17.23 69.09 -69.20
N GLN A 35 -16.66 67.96 -69.65
CA GLN A 35 -17.24 66.65 -69.36
C GLN A 35 -17.02 66.35 -67.88
N SER A 36 -18.13 66.25 -67.15
CA SER A 36 -18.16 65.89 -65.74
C SER A 36 -17.87 64.39 -65.59
N THR A 37 -16.60 64.02 -65.46
CA THR A 37 -16.15 62.63 -65.34
C THR A 37 -16.83 61.95 -64.14
N THR A 38 -17.55 60.86 -64.40
CA THR A 38 -18.12 60.03 -63.33
C THR A 38 -17.06 59.13 -62.72
N LEU A 39 -17.38 58.51 -61.58
CA LEU A 39 -16.57 57.45 -60.95
C LEU A 39 -16.16 56.35 -61.96
N VAL A 40 -17.06 55.94 -62.85
CA VAL A 40 -16.79 54.87 -63.82
C VAL A 40 -15.91 55.36 -64.98
N ASP A 41 -16.06 56.61 -65.42
CA ASP A 41 -15.15 57.22 -66.41
C ASP A 41 -13.74 57.38 -65.83
N ALA A 42 -13.64 57.81 -64.57
CA ALA A 42 -12.39 58.02 -63.87
C ALA A 42 -11.62 56.70 -63.62
N LEU A 43 -12.32 55.62 -63.26
CA LEU A 43 -11.72 54.27 -63.21
C LEU A 43 -11.27 53.81 -64.60
N SER A 44 -12.08 54.05 -65.63
CA SER A 44 -11.80 53.59 -67.01
C SER A 44 -10.67 54.35 -67.71
N ALA A 45 -10.28 55.51 -67.19
CA ALA A 45 -9.17 56.32 -67.68
C ALA A 45 -7.78 55.89 -67.14
N ASP A 46 -7.76 55.07 -66.08
CA ASP A 46 -6.53 54.64 -65.39
C ASP A 46 -6.30 53.13 -65.59
N PRO A 47 -5.17 52.70 -66.18
CA PRO A 47 -4.93 51.30 -66.50
C PRO A 47 -4.85 50.39 -65.26
N ASP A 48 -4.59 50.94 -64.07
CA ASP A 48 -4.39 50.13 -62.86
C ASP A 48 -5.69 49.64 -62.20
N TYR A 49 -6.86 49.93 -62.79
CA TYR A 49 -8.17 49.43 -62.31
C TYR A 49 -8.89 48.49 -63.29
N THR A 50 -8.24 48.02 -64.36
CA THR A 50 -8.87 47.14 -65.36
C THR A 50 -9.49 45.86 -64.77
N SER A 51 -8.86 45.26 -63.77
CA SER A 51 -9.38 44.06 -63.08
C SER A 51 -10.59 44.40 -62.20
N LEU A 52 -10.57 45.55 -61.52
CA LEU A 52 -11.70 46.04 -60.73
C LEU A 52 -12.92 46.33 -61.62
N ILE A 53 -12.72 46.90 -62.81
CA ILE A 53 -13.79 47.17 -63.77
C ILE A 53 -14.46 45.87 -64.24
N LYS A 54 -13.68 44.81 -64.55
CA LYS A 54 -14.25 43.47 -64.87
C LYS A 54 -15.13 42.94 -63.73
N LEU A 55 -14.68 43.07 -62.48
CA LEU A 55 -15.43 42.62 -61.31
C LEU A 55 -16.71 43.45 -61.07
N LEU A 56 -16.66 44.77 -61.23
CA LEU A 56 -17.82 45.67 -61.15
C LEU A 56 -18.85 45.42 -62.28
N GLN A 57 -18.39 45.04 -63.48
CA GLN A 57 -19.24 44.55 -64.57
C GLN A 57 -19.92 43.22 -64.18
N ARG A 58 -19.15 42.24 -63.69
CA ARG A 58 -19.65 40.91 -63.29
C ARG A 58 -20.67 40.98 -62.16
N ALA A 59 -20.40 41.80 -61.13
CA ALA A 59 -21.31 42.05 -60.01
C ALA A 59 -22.51 42.95 -60.36
N ARG A 60 -22.57 43.50 -61.60
CA ARG A 60 -23.60 44.43 -62.10
C ARG A 60 -23.72 45.74 -61.30
N LEU A 61 -22.60 46.27 -60.80
CA LEU A 61 -22.55 47.47 -59.94
C LEU A 61 -22.36 48.80 -60.67
N ILE A 62 -21.99 48.81 -61.95
CA ILE A 62 -21.87 50.05 -62.75
C ILE A 62 -23.14 50.92 -62.72
N PRO A 63 -24.38 50.37 -62.86
CA PRO A 63 -25.61 51.15 -62.72
C PRO A 63 -25.82 51.73 -61.31
N THR A 64 -25.20 51.16 -60.27
CA THR A 64 -25.21 51.70 -58.90
C THR A 64 -24.29 52.91 -58.81
N LEU A 65 -23.02 52.75 -59.20
CA LEU A 65 -22.02 53.80 -59.14
C LEU A 65 -22.49 55.07 -59.87
N ASN A 66 -23.09 54.93 -61.04
CA ASN A 66 -23.62 56.05 -61.84
C ASN A 66 -24.94 56.66 -61.30
N ARG A 67 -25.52 56.11 -60.22
CA ARG A 67 -26.72 56.63 -59.53
C ARG A 67 -26.44 57.18 -58.13
N LEU A 68 -25.29 56.84 -57.53
CA LEU A 68 -24.89 57.37 -56.23
C LEU A 68 -24.41 58.82 -56.41
N ASN A 69 -25.11 59.76 -55.77
CA ASN A 69 -24.76 61.18 -55.78
C ASN A 69 -23.82 61.50 -54.62
N GLY A 70 -22.52 61.46 -54.87
CA GLY A 70 -21.48 61.79 -53.89
C GLY A 70 -21.12 60.59 -53.01
N SER A 71 -20.60 59.52 -53.60
CA SER A 71 -20.09 58.34 -52.87
C SER A 71 -18.57 58.38 -52.69
N THR A 72 -18.02 57.53 -51.81
CA THR A 72 -16.56 57.28 -51.74
C THR A 72 -16.29 55.83 -52.13
N LEU A 73 -15.35 55.59 -53.04
CA LEU A 73 -14.88 54.26 -53.44
C LEU A 73 -13.40 54.09 -53.06
N PHE A 74 -13.12 53.06 -52.27
CA PHE A 74 -11.78 52.53 -52.06
C PHE A 74 -11.50 51.50 -53.16
N ALA A 75 -10.80 51.91 -54.22
CA ALA A 75 -10.57 51.10 -55.41
C ALA A 75 -9.26 50.29 -55.30
N PRO A 76 -9.28 48.95 -55.15
CA PRO A 76 -8.05 48.16 -55.18
C PRO A 76 -7.45 48.15 -56.58
N THR A 77 -6.14 48.36 -56.64
CA THR A 77 -5.37 48.31 -57.90
C THR A 77 -5.24 46.89 -58.44
N ASN A 78 -4.84 46.75 -59.71
CA ASN A 78 -4.54 45.46 -60.33
C ASN A 78 -3.55 44.61 -59.50
N ASP A 79 -2.50 45.25 -58.95
CA ASP A 79 -1.49 44.60 -58.09
C ASP A 79 -2.05 44.17 -56.72
N ALA A 80 -2.99 44.93 -56.16
CA ALA A 80 -3.72 44.57 -54.94
C ALA A 80 -4.58 43.32 -55.19
N ILE A 81 -5.36 43.32 -56.26
CA ILE A 81 -6.22 42.19 -56.65
C ILE A 81 -5.37 40.94 -56.94
N ALA A 82 -4.24 41.09 -57.65
CA ALA A 82 -3.33 39.98 -57.94
C ALA A 82 -2.72 39.38 -56.66
N ARG A 83 -2.32 40.21 -55.68
CA ARG A 83 -1.85 39.72 -54.37
C ARG A 83 -2.93 39.03 -53.56
N HIS A 84 -4.13 39.59 -53.50
CA HIS A 84 -5.26 38.98 -52.80
C HIS A 84 -5.61 37.59 -53.38
N ILE A 85 -5.62 37.45 -54.71
CA ILE A 85 -5.83 36.17 -55.40
C ILE A 85 -4.68 35.17 -55.12
N ALA A 86 -3.43 35.64 -55.10
CA ALA A 86 -2.28 34.78 -54.81
C ALA A 86 -2.21 34.31 -53.34
N ALA A 87 -2.76 35.10 -52.40
CA ALA A 87 -2.84 34.75 -50.98
C ALA A 87 -3.99 33.77 -50.68
N THR A 88 -5.15 33.95 -51.34
CA THR A 88 -6.38 33.19 -51.09
C THR A 88 -6.64 32.21 -52.24
N SER A 89 -6.14 30.97 -52.11
CA SER A 89 -6.10 29.96 -53.17
C SER A 89 -7.45 29.60 -53.82
N ASN A 90 -8.57 29.83 -53.13
CA ASN A 90 -9.94 29.66 -53.63
C ASN A 90 -10.75 30.97 -53.53
N SER A 91 -10.17 32.12 -53.86
CA SER A 91 -10.87 33.43 -53.80
C SER A 91 -12.04 33.52 -54.79
N ILE A 92 -13.16 34.10 -54.33
CA ILE A 92 -14.30 34.53 -55.16
C ILE A 92 -13.84 35.44 -56.32
N TRP A 93 -12.81 36.27 -56.09
CA TRP A 93 -12.26 37.20 -57.09
C TRP A 93 -11.56 36.44 -58.22
N HIS A 94 -10.92 35.30 -57.92
CA HIS A 94 -10.36 34.41 -58.93
C HIS A 94 -11.46 33.69 -59.72
N ALA A 95 -12.47 33.13 -59.03
CA ALA A 95 -13.60 32.46 -59.68
C ALA A 95 -14.42 33.41 -60.60
N ALA A 96 -14.42 34.71 -60.31
CA ALA A 96 -15.07 35.74 -61.12
C ALA A 96 -14.23 36.23 -62.32
N LEU A 97 -12.89 36.08 -62.29
CA LEU A 97 -11.98 36.55 -63.35
C LEU A 97 -11.51 35.44 -64.30
N SER A 98 -11.32 34.21 -63.80
CA SER A 98 -10.68 33.13 -64.57
C SER A 98 -11.63 32.34 -65.48
N ARG A 99 -12.96 32.55 -65.34
CA ARG A 99 -14.01 31.77 -66.02
C ARG A 99 -14.27 32.17 -67.49
N GLU A 100 -13.34 32.85 -68.16
CA GLU A 100 -13.47 33.31 -69.56
C GLU A 100 -12.94 32.32 -70.62
N HIS A 101 -12.33 31.18 -70.24
CA HIS A 101 -11.49 30.41 -71.19
C HIS A 101 -11.69 28.89 -71.35
N GLU A 102 -12.62 28.24 -70.62
CA GLU A 102 -12.92 26.80 -70.83
C GLU A 102 -14.32 26.60 -71.45
N HIS A 103 -14.46 25.56 -72.29
CA HIS A 103 -15.71 25.29 -73.03
C HIS A 103 -16.81 24.72 -72.13
N GLU A 104 -18.05 25.17 -72.36
CA GLU A 104 -19.28 24.74 -71.66
C GLU A 104 -19.73 23.30 -72.02
N HIS A 105 -18.83 22.31 -72.10
CA HIS A 105 -19.22 21.01 -72.69
C HIS A 105 -18.56 19.69 -72.21
N GLU A 106 -17.53 19.69 -71.33
CA GLU A 106 -16.87 18.41 -70.92
C GLU A 106 -16.78 18.15 -69.40
N LEU A 107 -17.17 19.09 -68.53
CA LEU A 107 -17.03 18.93 -67.06
C LEU A 107 -18.26 18.35 -66.33
N GLU A 108 -19.42 18.22 -66.97
CA GLU A 108 -20.65 17.69 -66.34
C GLU A 108 -20.58 16.20 -65.94
N SER A 109 -19.55 15.46 -66.38
CA SER A 109 -19.50 13.99 -66.22
C SER A 109 -18.86 13.46 -64.92
N GLN A 110 -18.38 14.33 -64.01
CA GLN A 110 -17.65 13.90 -62.80
C GLN A 110 -18.05 14.57 -61.47
N MET A 111 -19.15 15.31 -61.40
CA MET A 111 -19.71 15.80 -60.12
C MET A 111 -20.82 14.88 -59.61
N LYS A 112 -20.97 14.80 -58.28
CA LYS A 112 -22.01 13.98 -57.61
C LYS A 112 -23.32 14.77 -57.50
N PRO A 113 -24.48 14.08 -57.34
CA PRO A 113 -25.77 14.77 -57.18
C PRO A 113 -25.83 15.73 -56.00
N ASP A 114 -25.05 15.48 -54.94
CA ASP A 114 -25.07 16.23 -53.68
C ASP A 114 -24.28 17.56 -53.70
N ASP A 115 -23.57 17.89 -54.79
CA ASP A 115 -22.76 19.12 -54.91
C ASP A 115 -23.52 20.32 -55.52
N HIS A 116 -24.82 20.18 -55.81
CA HIS A 116 -25.60 21.21 -56.51
C HIS A 116 -25.98 22.45 -55.66
N ASP A 117 -25.82 22.42 -54.34
CA ASP A 117 -26.44 23.39 -53.42
C ASP A 117 -25.72 24.76 -53.30
N LYS A 118 -24.51 24.94 -53.86
CA LYS A 118 -23.65 26.10 -53.52
C LYS A 118 -22.89 26.70 -54.71
N ASP A 119 -23.42 27.79 -55.27
CA ASP A 119 -22.68 29.07 -55.36
C ASP A 119 -23.46 30.21 -56.07
N ASN A 120 -23.80 31.28 -55.33
CA ASN A 120 -24.19 32.57 -55.93
C ASN A 120 -23.00 33.55 -55.92
N VAL A 121 -21.95 33.20 -56.67
CA VAL A 121 -20.68 33.97 -56.77
C VAL A 121 -20.90 35.46 -57.04
N ASN A 122 -21.90 35.78 -57.88
CA ASN A 122 -22.20 37.16 -58.29
C ASN A 122 -22.85 38.01 -57.17
N GLU A 123 -23.46 37.38 -56.15
CA GLU A 123 -23.97 38.06 -54.95
C GLU A 123 -22.87 38.21 -53.90
N ALA A 124 -22.12 37.15 -53.62
CA ALA A 124 -21.00 37.20 -52.68
C ALA A 124 -19.96 38.27 -53.08
N LEU A 125 -19.56 38.29 -54.36
CA LEU A 125 -18.71 39.34 -54.91
C LEU A 125 -19.32 40.75 -54.77
N ARG A 126 -20.65 40.89 -54.90
CA ARG A 126 -21.33 42.18 -54.74
C ARG A 126 -21.26 42.67 -53.30
N GLN A 127 -21.37 41.77 -52.31
CA GLN A 127 -21.24 42.10 -50.90
C GLN A 127 -19.83 42.56 -50.53
N GLU A 128 -18.79 41.88 -51.01
CA GLU A 128 -17.39 42.29 -50.80
C GLU A 128 -17.09 43.65 -51.48
N LEU A 129 -17.62 43.89 -52.68
CA LEU A 129 -17.48 45.18 -53.37
C LEU A 129 -18.31 46.30 -52.70
N PHE A 130 -19.43 46.01 -52.05
CA PHE A 130 -20.16 46.99 -51.23
C PHE A 130 -19.39 47.41 -49.97
N TYR A 131 -18.47 46.59 -49.45
CA TYR A 131 -17.64 46.97 -48.30
C TYR A 131 -16.61 48.06 -48.66
N HIS A 132 -16.23 48.13 -49.93
CA HIS A 132 -15.33 49.14 -50.48
C HIS A 132 -16.00 50.49 -50.78
N LEU A 133 -17.31 50.64 -50.51
CA LEU A 133 -18.13 51.80 -50.89
C LEU A 133 -18.79 52.49 -49.68
N LEU A 134 -18.72 53.82 -49.65
CA LEU A 134 -19.48 54.69 -48.73
C LEU A 134 -20.56 55.47 -49.50
N ASN A 135 -21.73 55.68 -48.90
CA ASN A 135 -22.84 56.45 -49.49
C ASN A 135 -22.69 57.98 -49.35
N TYR A 136 -21.48 58.47 -49.07
CA TYR A 136 -21.15 59.87 -48.87
C TYR A 136 -19.69 60.12 -49.24
N THR A 137 -19.35 61.36 -49.63
CA THR A 137 -17.97 61.79 -49.84
C THR A 137 -17.31 62.07 -48.50
N LEU A 138 -16.13 61.48 -48.24
CA LEU A 138 -15.31 61.92 -47.11
C LEU A 138 -14.88 63.38 -47.31
N PRO A 139 -14.83 64.22 -46.26
CA PRO A 139 -14.26 65.56 -46.36
C PRO A 139 -12.77 65.50 -46.74
N PRO A 140 -12.17 66.57 -47.28
CA PRO A 140 -10.71 66.65 -47.41
C PRO A 140 -10.04 66.64 -46.02
N PRO A 141 -8.79 66.17 -45.88
CA PRO A 141 -8.10 66.14 -44.59
C PRO A 141 -7.84 67.56 -44.04
N ASP A 142 -8.11 67.74 -42.74
CA ASP A 142 -8.03 69.03 -42.05
C ASP A 142 -6.58 69.53 -41.95
N ALA A 143 -6.19 70.46 -42.83
CA ALA A 143 -4.81 70.99 -42.91
C ALA A 143 -4.31 71.65 -41.60
N SER A 144 -5.20 72.01 -40.68
CA SER A 144 -4.89 72.55 -39.35
C SER A 144 -4.50 71.47 -38.33
N ALA A 145 -4.97 70.22 -38.50
CA ALA A 145 -4.74 69.12 -37.57
C ALA A 145 -3.27 68.66 -37.53
N SER A 146 -2.51 68.91 -38.60
CA SER A 146 -1.12 68.44 -38.81
C SER A 146 -0.06 69.04 -37.86
N SER A 147 -0.45 69.67 -36.75
CA SER A 147 0.44 70.49 -35.92
C SER A 147 0.39 70.23 -34.41
N LYS A 148 -0.58 69.44 -33.88
CA LYS A 148 -0.81 69.34 -32.42
C LYS A 148 -1.25 67.97 -31.86
N SER A 149 -0.89 66.86 -32.49
CA SER A 149 -0.79 65.56 -31.81
C SER A 149 0.31 64.69 -32.44
N SER A 150 0.96 63.85 -31.63
CA SER A 150 1.84 62.77 -32.11
C SER A 150 1.06 61.47 -32.40
N GLU A 151 -0.25 61.50 -32.22
CA GLU A 151 -1.18 60.39 -32.43
C GLU A 151 -2.15 60.77 -33.55
N VAL A 152 -2.33 59.85 -34.50
CA VAL A 152 -3.22 60.02 -35.65
C VAL A 152 -4.61 59.54 -35.25
N GLU A 153 -5.55 60.48 -35.10
CA GLU A 153 -6.95 60.17 -34.78
C GLU A 153 -7.56 59.26 -35.85
N VAL A 154 -8.38 58.28 -35.44
CA VAL A 154 -9.04 57.30 -36.33
C VAL A 154 -10.55 57.56 -36.34
N ARG A 155 -11.11 57.85 -37.51
CA ARG A 155 -12.55 58.05 -37.71
C ARG A 155 -13.20 56.73 -38.15
N THR A 156 -14.44 56.48 -37.72
CA THR A 156 -15.18 55.25 -38.05
C THR A 156 -16.37 55.56 -38.95
N GLU A 157 -16.36 54.97 -40.15
CA GLU A 157 -17.27 55.27 -41.25
C GLU A 157 -18.22 54.09 -41.53
N LYS A 158 -19.37 54.37 -42.17
CA LYS A 158 -20.40 53.36 -42.51
C LYS A 158 -20.37 53.01 -43.99
N THR A 159 -20.14 51.73 -44.30
CA THR A 159 -20.11 51.21 -45.68
C THR A 159 -21.51 50.97 -46.24
N LEU A 160 -21.59 50.58 -47.52
CA LEU A 160 -22.82 50.08 -48.16
C LEU A 160 -23.04 48.57 -47.98
N HIS A 161 -22.12 47.85 -47.34
CA HIS A 161 -22.27 46.42 -47.08
C HIS A 161 -23.16 46.16 -45.85
N TYR A 162 -24.15 45.29 -46.02
CA TYR A 162 -24.99 44.76 -44.95
C TYR A 162 -24.74 43.24 -44.87
N PRO A 163 -23.98 42.76 -43.86
CA PRO A 163 -23.70 41.34 -43.70
C PRO A 163 -24.97 40.50 -43.60
N ARG A 164 -24.96 39.33 -44.24
CA ARG A 164 -26.11 38.42 -44.37
C ARG A 164 -25.60 36.98 -44.35
N ALA A 165 -26.43 36.07 -43.84
CA ALA A 165 -26.25 34.65 -44.15
C ALA A 165 -26.39 34.43 -45.67
N PRO A 166 -25.62 33.51 -46.28
CA PRO A 166 -25.85 33.10 -47.67
C PRO A 166 -27.28 32.61 -47.86
N THR A 167 -27.95 33.05 -48.93
CA THR A 167 -29.29 32.56 -49.29
C THR A 167 -29.20 31.13 -49.80
N GLU A 168 -29.97 30.22 -49.20
CA GLU A 168 -30.07 28.84 -49.67
C GLU A 168 -30.73 28.79 -51.06
N GLY A 169 -29.99 28.25 -52.03
CA GLY A 169 -30.44 28.07 -53.42
C GLY A 169 -30.64 29.35 -54.25
N PRO A 170 -30.82 29.20 -55.58
CA PRO A 170 -31.41 30.23 -56.41
C PRO A 170 -32.93 30.28 -56.14
N SER A 171 -33.41 31.37 -55.53
CA SER A 171 -34.87 31.59 -55.43
C SER A 171 -35.48 31.86 -56.81
N ASP A 172 -36.59 31.19 -57.12
CA ASP A 172 -37.44 31.51 -58.28
C ASP A 172 -38.16 32.87 -58.13
N GLU A 173 -38.19 33.45 -56.92
CA GLU A 173 -38.71 34.80 -56.72
C GLU A 173 -37.71 35.85 -57.21
N PRO A 174 -38.11 36.80 -58.10
CA PRO A 174 -37.24 37.90 -58.48
C PRO A 174 -36.91 38.74 -57.24
N PRO A 175 -35.63 39.15 -57.04
CA PRO A 175 -35.20 39.77 -55.79
C PRO A 175 -36.02 41.04 -55.47
N PRO A 176 -36.40 41.26 -54.20
CA PRO A 176 -37.29 42.35 -53.82
C PRO A 176 -36.58 43.71 -53.94
N GLY A 177 -36.76 44.33 -55.11
CA GLY A 177 -36.13 45.59 -55.49
C GLY A 177 -35.12 45.42 -56.63
N PRO A 178 -34.61 46.52 -57.21
CA PRO A 178 -33.61 46.43 -58.25
C PRO A 178 -32.32 45.78 -57.70
N PRO A 179 -31.73 44.76 -58.36
CA PRO A 179 -30.67 43.92 -57.80
C PRO A 179 -29.31 44.63 -57.58
N TRP A 180 -29.25 45.93 -57.81
CA TRP A 180 -28.05 46.76 -57.75
C TRP A 180 -28.03 47.74 -56.55
N MET A 181 -29.02 47.71 -55.65
CA MET A 181 -28.99 48.43 -54.38
C MET A 181 -28.94 47.46 -53.18
N PRO A 182 -28.19 47.74 -52.11
CA PRO A 182 -28.21 46.93 -50.90
C PRO A 182 -29.56 47.05 -50.20
N ILE A 183 -30.11 45.91 -49.79
CA ILE A 183 -31.39 45.83 -49.08
C ILE A 183 -31.12 45.97 -47.57
N PRO A 184 -31.74 46.93 -46.86
CA PRO A 184 -31.61 47.02 -45.40
C PRO A 184 -32.14 45.74 -44.72
N GLY A 185 -31.36 45.22 -43.78
CA GLY A 185 -31.62 43.94 -43.12
C GLY A 185 -30.46 42.97 -43.33
N GLY A 186 -30.08 42.26 -42.27
CA GLY A 186 -28.84 41.49 -42.20
C GLY A 186 -28.43 41.21 -40.76
N THR A 187 -27.36 40.44 -40.56
CA THR A 187 -26.93 39.84 -39.29
C THR A 187 -26.41 40.83 -38.23
N LEU A 188 -26.46 42.14 -38.50
CA LEU A 188 -26.10 43.25 -37.60
C LEU A 188 -27.31 44.13 -37.18
N GLY A 189 -28.55 43.63 -37.26
CA GLY A 189 -29.73 44.39 -36.79
C GLY A 189 -30.10 45.58 -37.68
N GLY A 190 -29.86 45.43 -38.99
CA GLY A 190 -30.14 46.47 -39.99
C GLY A 190 -29.19 47.66 -40.00
N GLU A 191 -28.10 47.63 -39.23
CA GLU A 191 -26.96 48.54 -39.40
C GLU A 191 -26.00 48.00 -40.49
N PRO A 192 -25.33 48.86 -41.28
CA PRO A 192 -24.29 48.43 -42.20
C PRO A 192 -22.96 48.14 -41.47
N GLN A 193 -22.08 47.38 -42.12
CA GLN A 193 -20.72 47.12 -41.61
C GLN A 193 -19.86 48.39 -41.63
N ARG A 194 -18.94 48.48 -40.67
CA ARG A 194 -18.09 49.65 -40.43
C ARG A 194 -16.67 49.48 -40.97
N ILE A 195 -16.00 50.61 -41.18
CA ILE A 195 -14.60 50.71 -41.60
C ILE A 195 -13.91 51.84 -40.85
N ARG A 196 -12.63 51.68 -40.51
CA ARG A 196 -11.81 52.69 -39.84
C ARG A 196 -10.91 53.39 -40.85
N VAL A 197 -10.84 54.71 -40.80
CA VAL A 197 -10.05 55.57 -41.69
C VAL A 197 -9.22 56.53 -40.84
N THR A 198 -7.92 56.67 -41.11
CA THR A 198 -7.10 57.65 -40.39
C THR A 198 -7.47 59.08 -40.75
N SER A 199 -7.32 60.01 -39.81
CA SER A 199 -7.56 61.45 -40.00
C SER A 199 -6.72 62.08 -41.12
N ASP A 200 -5.57 61.50 -41.45
CA ASP A 200 -4.73 61.88 -42.59
C ASP A 200 -5.07 61.17 -43.92
N GLN A 201 -6.07 60.29 -43.91
CA GLN A 201 -6.62 59.52 -45.03
C GLN A 201 -5.59 58.62 -45.76
N LYS A 202 -4.52 58.19 -45.08
CA LYS A 202 -3.51 57.28 -45.65
C LYS A 202 -3.74 55.80 -45.36
N LEU A 203 -4.40 55.45 -44.25
CA LEU A 203 -4.66 54.06 -43.85
C LEU A 203 -6.17 53.83 -43.66
N VAL A 204 -6.64 52.71 -44.19
CA VAL A 204 -8.05 52.30 -44.21
C VAL A 204 -8.13 50.82 -43.82
N GLY A 205 -8.97 50.43 -42.86
CA GLY A 205 -9.03 49.02 -42.46
C GLY A 205 -9.99 48.70 -41.31
N VAL A 206 -9.79 47.51 -40.73
CA VAL A 206 -10.67 46.92 -39.70
C VAL A 206 -10.13 47.16 -38.28
N ASN A 207 -8.80 47.07 -38.09
CA ASN A 207 -8.15 47.05 -36.78
C ASN A 207 -8.17 48.42 -36.08
N CYS A 208 -8.30 48.43 -34.75
CA CYS A 208 -8.34 49.64 -33.92
C CYS A 208 -7.05 50.49 -34.00
N ASN A 209 -5.89 49.83 -33.97
CA ASN A 209 -4.57 50.45 -33.75
C ASN A 209 -3.78 50.72 -35.04
N GLY A 210 -4.43 50.79 -36.20
CA GLY A 210 -3.82 51.08 -37.53
C GLY A 210 -2.88 50.00 -38.10
N LYS A 211 -2.32 49.12 -37.26
CA LYS A 211 -1.50 47.97 -37.68
C LYS A 211 -2.34 46.98 -38.48
N GLY A 212 -1.95 46.72 -39.73
CA GLY A 212 -2.71 45.89 -40.66
C GLY A 212 -3.83 46.61 -41.41
N GLY A 213 -3.91 47.95 -41.35
CA GLY A 213 -4.69 48.73 -42.29
C GLY A 213 -4.08 48.72 -43.69
N VAL A 214 -4.92 48.84 -44.71
CA VAL A 214 -4.52 48.96 -46.12
C VAL A 214 -4.07 50.40 -46.40
N GLU A 215 -2.92 50.55 -47.07
CA GLU A 215 -2.37 51.85 -47.47
C GLU A 215 -3.04 52.41 -48.73
N VAL A 216 -3.30 53.71 -48.74
CA VAL A 216 -3.82 54.46 -49.90
C VAL A 216 -2.65 54.83 -50.83
N VAL A 217 -2.38 53.95 -51.80
CA VAL A 217 -1.27 54.06 -52.77
C VAL A 217 -1.52 55.16 -53.81
N LYS A 218 -2.76 55.38 -54.23
CA LYS A 218 -3.15 56.52 -55.09
C LYS A 218 -4.06 57.46 -54.29
N GLY A 219 -3.60 58.69 -54.12
CA GLY A 219 -4.30 59.73 -53.37
C GLY A 219 -5.66 60.12 -53.97
N ARG A 220 -6.43 60.85 -53.15
CA ARG A 220 -7.79 61.33 -53.40
C ARG A 220 -8.00 61.91 -54.81
N LEU A 221 -8.88 61.28 -55.59
CA LEU A 221 -9.36 61.76 -56.88
C LEU A 221 -10.83 62.19 -56.78
N GLU A 222 -11.10 63.47 -57.06
CA GLU A 222 -12.46 64.03 -57.11
C GLU A 222 -13.12 63.72 -58.47
N THR A 223 -14.40 63.34 -58.45
CA THR A 223 -15.22 63.06 -59.65
C THR A 223 -16.60 63.72 -59.51
N ALA A 224 -17.37 63.79 -60.60
CA ALA A 224 -18.67 64.47 -60.63
C ALA A 224 -19.72 63.88 -59.68
N ASN A 225 -19.58 62.62 -59.26
CA ASN A 225 -20.53 61.91 -58.41
C ASN A 225 -19.87 61.17 -57.23
N GLY A 226 -18.61 61.47 -56.90
CA GLY A 226 -17.93 60.87 -55.76
C GLY A 226 -16.41 61.06 -55.72
N VAL A 227 -15.76 60.35 -54.81
CA VAL A 227 -14.32 60.36 -54.57
C VAL A 227 -13.75 58.96 -54.74
N ILE A 228 -12.59 58.84 -55.40
CA ILE A 228 -11.82 57.59 -55.49
C ILE A 228 -10.55 57.71 -54.65
N PHE A 229 -10.25 56.66 -53.88
CA PHE A 229 -8.96 56.42 -53.25
C PHE A 229 -8.43 55.09 -53.77
N GLY A 230 -7.22 55.06 -54.37
CA GLY A 230 -6.64 53.81 -54.86
C GLY A 230 -5.89 53.10 -53.73
N ILE A 231 -6.36 51.93 -53.33
CA ILE A 231 -5.82 51.19 -52.18
C ILE A 231 -4.85 50.08 -52.60
N GLY A 232 -3.84 49.86 -51.76
CA GLY A 232 -2.71 48.95 -52.00
C GLY A 232 -2.98 47.48 -51.68
N ASP A 233 -4.16 47.11 -51.19
CA ASP A 233 -4.63 45.73 -51.01
C ASP A 233 -6.17 45.71 -51.08
N VAL A 234 -6.79 44.52 -51.03
CA VAL A 234 -8.26 44.40 -50.95
C VAL A 234 -8.70 44.53 -49.49
N LEU A 235 -9.78 45.28 -49.21
CA LEU A 235 -10.30 45.41 -47.85
C LEU A 235 -10.95 44.09 -47.39
N PRO A 236 -10.46 43.44 -46.32
CA PRO A 236 -11.04 42.19 -45.84
C PRO A 236 -12.39 42.46 -45.17
N VAL A 237 -13.43 41.76 -45.61
CA VAL A 237 -14.74 41.78 -44.93
C VAL A 237 -14.60 41.07 -43.58
N PRO A 238 -15.05 41.66 -42.46
CA PRO A 238 -14.95 41.03 -41.15
C PRO A 238 -15.71 39.69 -41.08
N PRO A 239 -15.08 38.58 -40.63
CA PRO A 239 -15.71 37.26 -40.58
C PRO A 239 -16.70 37.13 -39.41
N ASN A 240 -17.30 35.95 -39.21
CA ASN A 240 -18.23 35.74 -38.09
C ASN A 240 -17.53 35.73 -36.72
N LEU A 241 -18.29 35.95 -35.64
CA LEU A 241 -17.76 36.03 -34.27
C LEU A 241 -16.97 34.78 -33.86
N ALA A 242 -17.43 33.58 -34.26
CA ALA A 242 -16.71 32.34 -34.01
C ALA A 242 -15.30 32.33 -34.63
N GLN A 243 -15.16 32.82 -35.87
CA GLN A 243 -13.87 32.95 -36.54
C GLN A 243 -13.02 34.09 -35.95
N VAL A 244 -13.61 35.25 -35.62
CA VAL A 244 -12.90 36.35 -34.95
C VAL A 244 -12.31 35.88 -33.61
N VAL A 245 -13.08 35.16 -32.79
CA VAL A 245 -12.60 34.57 -31.52
C VAL A 245 -11.55 33.49 -31.75
N ALA A 246 -11.63 32.73 -32.85
CA ALA A 246 -10.62 31.74 -33.20
C ALA A 246 -9.28 32.38 -33.63
N GLU A 247 -9.31 33.49 -34.35
CA GLU A 247 -8.11 34.18 -34.89
C GLU A 247 -7.45 35.13 -33.88
N HIS A 248 -8.20 35.67 -32.91
CA HIS A 248 -7.68 36.70 -32.01
C HIS A 248 -6.70 36.17 -30.95
N SER A 249 -5.45 36.67 -30.96
CA SER A 249 -4.37 36.18 -30.09
C SER A 249 -4.67 36.34 -28.59
N SER A 250 -5.29 37.45 -28.19
CA SER A 250 -5.66 37.72 -26.78
C SER A 250 -6.78 36.83 -26.23
N LEU A 251 -7.38 35.96 -27.06
CA LEU A 251 -8.45 35.03 -26.70
C LEU A 251 -8.05 33.55 -26.82
N SER A 252 -6.75 33.26 -27.00
CA SER A 252 -6.26 31.89 -27.17
C SER A 252 -6.64 30.93 -26.04
N TYR A 253 -6.78 31.42 -24.80
CA TYR A 253 -7.16 30.60 -23.65
C TYR A 253 -8.66 30.24 -23.65
N ILE A 254 -9.56 31.21 -23.81
CA ILE A 254 -11.01 30.92 -23.92
C ILE A 254 -11.30 30.06 -25.15
N ARG A 255 -10.55 30.25 -26.25
CA ARG A 255 -10.62 29.39 -27.44
C ARG A 255 -10.36 27.91 -27.14
N SER A 256 -9.50 27.57 -26.18
CA SER A 256 -9.27 26.18 -25.75
C SER A 256 -10.35 25.62 -24.82
N LEU A 257 -11.20 26.47 -24.22
CA LEU A 257 -12.28 26.04 -23.31
C LEU A 257 -13.64 25.90 -24.01
N LEU A 258 -13.91 26.65 -25.09
CA LEU A 258 -15.23 26.70 -25.74
C LEU A 258 -15.67 25.34 -26.32
N PRO A 259 -16.74 24.70 -25.81
CA PRO A 259 -17.28 23.48 -26.39
C PRO A 259 -17.88 23.73 -27.78
N THR A 260 -17.93 22.69 -28.62
CA THR A 260 -18.44 22.76 -30.00
C THR A 260 -19.84 23.38 -30.10
N ARG A 261 -20.71 23.16 -29.10
CA ARG A 261 -22.05 23.77 -29.00
C ARG A 261 -21.97 25.30 -28.89
N LEU A 262 -21.09 25.85 -28.06
CA LEU A 262 -20.92 27.29 -27.91
C LEU A 262 -20.29 27.90 -29.17
N VAL A 263 -19.35 27.20 -29.81
CA VAL A 263 -18.80 27.63 -31.13
C VAL A 263 -19.91 27.70 -32.18
N SER A 264 -20.88 26.77 -32.19
CA SER A 264 -22.03 26.86 -33.10
C SER A 264 -22.92 28.07 -32.81
N MET A 265 -23.25 28.36 -31.54
CA MET A 265 -24.02 29.54 -31.12
C MET A 265 -23.39 30.85 -31.61
N LEU A 266 -22.06 30.99 -31.48
CA LEU A 266 -21.31 32.16 -31.96
C LEU A 266 -21.27 32.30 -33.49
N SER A 267 -21.66 31.26 -34.23
CA SER A 267 -21.72 31.26 -35.70
C SER A 267 -23.15 31.41 -36.25
N SER A 268 -24.16 30.91 -35.55
CA SER A 268 -25.56 30.94 -36.00
C SER A 268 -26.31 32.21 -35.62
N ASN A 269 -26.01 32.78 -34.45
CA ASN A 269 -26.83 33.83 -33.88
C ASN A 269 -26.39 35.21 -34.41
N SER A 270 -27.36 36.04 -34.78
CA SER A 270 -27.14 37.41 -35.24
C SER A 270 -27.28 38.43 -34.10
N GLU A 271 -26.83 39.66 -34.34
CA GLU A 271 -27.02 40.82 -33.45
C GLU A 271 -26.31 40.75 -32.08
N LEU A 272 -25.48 39.73 -31.86
CA LEU A 272 -24.75 39.52 -30.60
C LEU A 272 -23.78 40.67 -30.30
N THR A 273 -23.67 41.02 -29.02
CA THR A 273 -22.59 41.85 -28.47
C THR A 273 -21.85 41.02 -27.42
N LEU A 274 -20.58 40.73 -27.66
CA LEU A 274 -19.73 39.94 -26.74
C LEU A 274 -18.77 40.86 -25.99
N PHE A 275 -18.59 40.61 -24.69
CA PHE A 275 -17.58 41.23 -23.85
C PHE A 275 -16.63 40.13 -23.35
N LEU A 276 -15.60 39.74 -24.12
CA LEU A 276 -14.80 38.57 -23.77
C LEU A 276 -13.53 38.93 -22.95
N PRO A 277 -13.22 38.15 -21.90
CA PRO A 277 -12.03 38.34 -21.06
C PRO A 277 -10.76 37.99 -21.83
N THR A 278 -9.76 38.87 -21.76
CA THR A 278 -8.41 38.60 -22.30
C THR A 278 -7.70 37.45 -21.57
N ASN A 279 -6.70 36.84 -22.21
CA ASN A 279 -5.88 35.77 -21.61
C ASN A 279 -5.36 36.09 -20.18
N ASP A 280 -5.06 37.35 -19.88
CA ASP A 280 -4.55 37.76 -18.57
C ASP A 280 -5.64 37.83 -17.48
N ALA A 281 -6.90 38.09 -17.83
CA ALA A 281 -8.04 38.03 -16.90
C ALA A 281 -8.18 36.64 -16.26
N TRP A 282 -7.92 35.59 -17.05
CA TRP A 282 -7.95 34.20 -16.56
C TRP A 282 -6.81 33.87 -15.59
N ASN A 283 -5.77 34.72 -15.50
CA ASN A 283 -4.74 34.59 -14.48
C ASN A 283 -5.19 35.04 -13.09
N GLU A 284 -6.28 35.82 -12.98
CA GLU A 284 -6.86 36.26 -11.70
C GLU A 284 -7.59 35.11 -10.96
N LEU A 285 -8.05 34.07 -11.70
CA LEU A 285 -8.70 32.89 -11.10
C LEU A 285 -7.73 31.97 -10.34
N PRO A 286 -8.12 31.43 -9.16
CA PRO A 286 -7.43 30.35 -8.48
C PRO A 286 -7.12 29.16 -9.40
N ALA A 287 -5.94 28.55 -9.22
CA ALA A 287 -5.48 27.46 -10.06
C ALA A 287 -6.40 26.23 -10.05
N ILE A 288 -7.10 25.98 -8.94
CA ILE A 288 -8.03 24.84 -8.80
C ILE A 288 -9.32 25.06 -9.61
N GLU A 289 -9.88 26.27 -9.60
CA GLU A 289 -11.05 26.66 -10.41
C GLU A 289 -10.70 26.67 -11.90
N ARG A 290 -9.47 27.05 -12.25
CA ARG A 290 -8.96 26.97 -13.61
C ARG A 290 -8.92 25.53 -14.14
N ILE A 291 -8.37 24.60 -13.34
CA ILE A 291 -8.35 23.16 -13.65
C ILE A 291 -9.78 22.58 -13.74
N TYR A 292 -10.74 23.12 -12.98
CA TYR A 292 -12.15 22.73 -13.13
C TYR A 292 -12.70 23.15 -14.50
N LEU A 293 -12.50 24.40 -14.90
CA LEU A 293 -12.95 24.95 -16.18
C LEU A 293 -12.24 24.32 -17.40
N GLU A 294 -11.01 23.81 -17.23
CA GLU A 294 -10.30 22.99 -18.23
C GLU A 294 -10.86 21.55 -18.36
N SER A 295 -11.78 21.14 -17.49
CA SER A 295 -12.34 19.77 -17.47
C SER A 295 -13.67 19.64 -18.24
N SER A 296 -13.95 18.44 -18.75
CA SER A 296 -15.23 18.10 -19.40
C SER A 296 -16.45 18.10 -18.46
N TYR A 297 -16.28 18.42 -17.17
CA TYR A 297 -17.35 18.52 -16.18
C TYR A 297 -17.78 19.97 -15.91
N ALA A 298 -17.24 20.92 -16.66
CA ALA A 298 -17.55 22.34 -16.55
C ALA A 298 -18.36 22.89 -17.72
N GLU A 299 -18.86 22.07 -18.65
CA GLU A 299 -19.58 22.56 -19.84
C GLU A 299 -20.79 23.46 -19.50
N ASP A 300 -21.58 23.12 -18.48
CA ASP A 300 -22.73 23.93 -18.02
C ASP A 300 -22.30 25.25 -17.33
N ASP A 301 -21.21 25.22 -16.56
CA ASP A 301 -20.61 26.39 -15.90
C ASP A 301 -19.97 27.32 -16.96
N LEU A 302 -19.39 26.76 -18.03
CA LEU A 302 -18.83 27.47 -19.18
C LEU A 302 -19.90 28.07 -20.10
N GLU A 303 -21.03 27.38 -20.30
CA GLU A 303 -22.20 27.93 -20.99
C GLU A 303 -22.75 29.13 -20.19
N SER A 304 -22.97 28.95 -18.88
CA SER A 304 -23.38 30.04 -17.96
C SER A 304 -22.40 31.23 -17.99
N LEU A 305 -21.10 30.97 -17.97
CA LEU A 305 -20.05 31.99 -18.07
C LEU A 305 -20.11 32.72 -19.42
N LEU A 306 -20.28 32.02 -20.55
CA LEU A 306 -20.38 32.68 -21.85
C LEU A 306 -21.67 33.51 -21.97
N GLU A 307 -22.79 33.02 -21.42
CA GLU A 307 -24.05 33.77 -21.33
C GLU A 307 -23.92 35.05 -20.49
N MET A 308 -23.11 35.05 -19.43
CA MET A 308 -22.78 36.24 -18.64
C MET A 308 -21.88 37.23 -19.41
N HIS A 309 -21.09 36.77 -20.38
CA HIS A 309 -20.29 37.63 -21.26
C HIS A 309 -20.99 38.01 -22.58
N THR A 310 -22.25 37.56 -22.79
CA THR A 310 -23.01 37.76 -24.03
C THR A 310 -24.26 38.60 -23.80
N VAL A 311 -24.44 39.65 -24.61
CA VAL A 311 -25.63 40.50 -24.66
C VAL A 311 -26.35 40.29 -25.99
N GLU A 312 -27.58 39.77 -25.94
CA GLU A 312 -28.50 39.77 -27.08
C GLU A 312 -29.43 40.98 -26.99
N THR A 313 -29.39 41.85 -27.99
CA THR A 313 -30.37 42.95 -28.14
C THR A 313 -30.65 43.18 -29.61
N LYS A 314 -31.80 43.78 -29.95
CA LYS A 314 -32.29 44.01 -31.33
C LYS A 314 -31.41 44.91 -32.23
N LYS A 315 -30.21 45.30 -31.76
CA LYS A 315 -29.17 46.08 -32.43
C LYS A 315 -27.84 45.88 -31.70
N VAL A 316 -26.78 45.62 -32.46
CA VAL A 316 -25.40 45.53 -31.97
C VAL A 316 -24.99 46.80 -31.19
N GLN A 317 -24.38 46.63 -30.02
CA GLN A 317 -24.00 47.71 -29.11
C GLN A 317 -22.52 48.09 -29.25
N TRP A 318 -22.31 49.16 -30.01
CA TRP A 318 -21.01 49.76 -30.28
C TRP A 318 -20.52 50.59 -29.09
N SER A 319 -19.20 50.74 -28.91
CA SER A 319 -18.61 51.52 -27.81
C SER A 319 -19.16 52.96 -27.74
N SER A 320 -19.41 53.58 -28.90
CA SER A 320 -20.02 54.91 -29.03
C SER A 320 -21.49 55.01 -28.56
N ARG A 321 -22.08 53.92 -28.05
CA ARG A 321 -23.40 53.87 -27.39
C ARG A 321 -23.31 53.54 -25.90
N LEU A 322 -22.14 53.17 -25.39
CA LEU A 322 -21.91 52.81 -23.98
C LEU A 322 -21.55 54.07 -23.17
N SER A 323 -22.51 54.96 -22.99
CA SER A 323 -22.36 56.15 -22.13
C SER A 323 -22.67 55.83 -20.67
N ASP A 324 -22.34 56.77 -19.77
CA ASP A 324 -22.77 56.72 -18.37
C ASP A 324 -24.25 56.37 -18.22
N ASN A 325 -24.57 55.53 -17.23
CA ASN A 325 -25.93 55.09 -16.91
C ASN A 325 -26.62 54.31 -18.05
N THR A 326 -25.86 53.72 -18.98
CA THR A 326 -26.34 52.66 -19.88
C THR A 326 -26.41 51.35 -19.10
N THR A 327 -27.51 50.61 -19.24
CA THR A 327 -27.65 49.25 -18.69
C THR A 327 -27.98 48.25 -19.80
N LEU A 328 -27.33 47.08 -19.77
CA LEU A 328 -27.56 45.99 -20.72
C LEU A 328 -27.81 44.68 -19.97
N THR A 329 -28.82 43.93 -20.38
CA THR A 329 -29.10 42.59 -19.83
C THR A 329 -28.37 41.54 -20.64
N THR A 330 -27.70 40.61 -19.96
CA THR A 330 -26.96 39.49 -20.58
C THR A 330 -27.88 38.28 -20.80
N LEU A 331 -27.43 37.27 -21.55
CA LEU A 331 -28.22 36.04 -21.73
C LEU A 331 -28.50 35.32 -20.40
N TYR A 332 -27.56 35.39 -19.45
CA TYR A 332 -27.74 34.90 -18.07
C TYR A 332 -28.77 35.71 -17.25
N GLY A 333 -29.31 36.80 -17.80
CA GLY A 333 -30.33 37.65 -17.16
C GLY A 333 -29.77 38.68 -16.16
N SER A 334 -28.46 38.73 -15.96
CA SER A 334 -27.81 39.77 -15.12
C SER A 334 -27.68 41.10 -15.88
N SER A 335 -27.62 42.21 -15.15
CA SER A 335 -27.52 43.55 -15.73
C SER A 335 -26.12 44.13 -15.56
N LEU A 336 -25.50 44.53 -16.68
CA LEU A 336 -24.24 45.26 -16.76
C LEU A 336 -24.54 46.76 -16.74
N GLU A 337 -23.83 47.50 -15.89
CA GLU A 337 -23.87 48.96 -15.82
C GLU A 337 -22.55 49.54 -16.35
N PHE A 338 -22.64 50.56 -17.21
CA PHE A 338 -21.48 51.17 -17.87
C PHE A 338 -21.21 52.59 -17.31
N THR A 339 -19.95 52.86 -16.97
CA THR A 339 -19.46 54.18 -16.54
C THR A 339 -18.24 54.58 -17.36
N SER A 340 -18.29 55.74 -17.99
CA SER A 340 -17.23 56.29 -18.83
C SER A 340 -16.39 57.29 -18.05
N SER A 341 -15.14 56.92 -17.76
CA SER A 341 -14.13 57.93 -17.41
C SER A 341 -13.70 58.71 -18.67
N SER A 342 -12.82 59.70 -18.51
CA SER A 342 -12.37 60.58 -19.61
C SER A 342 -11.55 59.92 -20.72
N SER A 343 -11.18 58.65 -20.56
CA SER A 343 -10.45 57.86 -21.56
C SER A 343 -10.75 56.36 -21.54
N GLU A 344 -11.39 55.84 -20.49
CA GLU A 344 -11.67 54.41 -20.32
C GLU A 344 -13.14 54.15 -19.95
N ILE A 345 -13.76 53.19 -20.64
CA ILE A 345 -15.09 52.69 -20.29
C ILE A 345 -14.92 51.53 -19.31
N SER A 346 -15.58 51.64 -18.16
CA SER A 346 -15.65 50.58 -17.15
C SER A 346 -17.02 49.90 -17.18
N VAL A 347 -17.00 48.58 -17.07
CA VAL A 347 -18.17 47.71 -16.97
C VAL A 347 -18.25 47.21 -15.53
N SER A 348 -19.41 47.35 -14.90
CA SER A 348 -19.65 46.84 -13.56
C SER A 348 -20.95 46.06 -13.45
N LEU A 349 -20.94 45.00 -12.65
CA LEU A 349 -22.15 44.28 -12.25
C LEU A 349 -22.79 44.97 -11.03
N ASN A 350 -24.12 44.98 -10.96
CA ASN A 350 -24.84 45.44 -9.76
C ASN A 350 -24.91 44.29 -8.72
N THR A 351 -23.74 43.83 -8.30
CA THR A 351 -23.52 42.73 -7.35
C THR A 351 -22.52 43.15 -6.26
N SER A 352 -22.36 42.31 -5.24
CA SER A 352 -21.65 42.67 -4.00
C SER A 352 -20.18 42.21 -3.95
N TYR A 353 -19.57 41.81 -5.06
CA TYR A 353 -18.20 41.27 -5.07
C TYR A 353 -17.16 42.33 -5.48
N PRO A 354 -15.94 42.29 -4.93
CA PRO A 354 -14.92 43.32 -5.18
C PRO A 354 -14.24 43.19 -6.54
N SER A 355 -14.41 42.05 -7.22
CA SER A 355 -13.96 41.74 -8.59
C SER A 355 -14.84 42.35 -9.69
N ASP A 356 -16.00 42.91 -9.33
CA ASP A 356 -17.11 43.19 -10.25
C ASP A 356 -16.91 44.44 -11.14
N LYS A 357 -15.65 44.82 -11.40
CA LYS A 357 -15.26 45.98 -12.21
C LYS A 357 -14.17 45.61 -13.20
N SER A 358 -14.53 45.57 -14.48
CA SER A 358 -13.57 45.38 -15.57
C SER A 358 -13.49 46.63 -16.45
N THR A 359 -12.30 46.92 -17.00
CA THR A 359 -12.13 47.95 -18.04
C THR A 359 -12.23 47.35 -19.44
N LEU A 360 -12.70 48.18 -20.38
CA LEU A 360 -12.76 47.86 -21.80
C LEU A 360 -11.40 48.15 -22.45
N LEU A 361 -10.64 47.10 -22.78
CA LEU A 361 -9.27 47.18 -23.30
C LEU A 361 -9.23 47.38 -24.82
N GLU A 362 -10.05 46.63 -25.57
CA GLU A 362 -10.17 46.78 -27.03
C GLU A 362 -11.64 46.88 -27.45
N PRO A 363 -12.14 48.09 -27.74
CA PRO A 363 -13.52 48.31 -28.15
C PRO A 363 -13.75 48.07 -29.65
N ASP A 364 -14.97 47.63 -29.97
CA ASP A 364 -15.48 47.53 -31.34
C ASP A 364 -14.57 46.69 -32.28
N ILE A 365 -14.31 45.42 -31.95
CA ILE A 365 -13.78 44.43 -32.90
C ILE A 365 -14.95 43.98 -33.79
N PHE A 366 -14.84 44.24 -35.09
CA PHE A 366 -15.94 44.02 -36.04
C PHE A 366 -16.09 42.54 -36.41
N ALA A 367 -17.33 42.06 -36.52
CA ALA A 367 -17.68 40.75 -37.08
C ALA A 367 -18.90 40.88 -37.99
N SER A 368 -19.21 39.83 -38.77
CA SER A 368 -20.37 39.81 -39.67
C SER A 368 -21.71 39.61 -38.96
N ASN A 369 -21.74 38.95 -37.80
CA ASN A 369 -22.95 38.66 -37.03
C ASN A 369 -23.03 39.36 -35.66
N GLY A 370 -22.11 40.27 -35.35
CA GLY A 370 -22.15 41.07 -34.13
C GLY A 370 -20.93 41.95 -33.92
N VAL A 371 -20.65 42.30 -32.67
CA VAL A 371 -19.42 42.99 -32.24
C VAL A 371 -18.78 42.28 -31.05
N LEU A 372 -17.46 42.33 -31.00
CA LEU A 372 -16.66 41.83 -29.88
C LEU A 372 -15.95 43.01 -29.20
N HIS A 373 -15.94 42.98 -27.86
CA HIS A 373 -15.25 43.90 -26.98
C HIS A 373 -14.34 43.09 -26.05
N LEU A 374 -13.07 43.49 -25.88
CA LEU A 374 -12.14 42.80 -24.98
C LEU A 374 -12.06 43.47 -23.62
N ILE A 375 -12.19 42.69 -22.55
CA ILE A 375 -12.25 43.19 -21.17
C ILE A 375 -11.09 42.68 -20.30
N SER A 376 -10.75 43.46 -19.25
CA SER A 376 -9.60 43.25 -18.38
C SER A 376 -9.71 42.06 -17.41
N SER A 377 -10.94 41.72 -17.00
CA SER A 377 -11.23 40.86 -15.85
C SER A 377 -12.50 40.04 -16.13
N LEU A 378 -12.66 38.91 -15.43
CA LEU A 378 -13.73 37.94 -15.70
C LEU A 378 -15.05 38.33 -15.04
N LEU A 379 -16.16 38.33 -15.80
CA LEU A 379 -17.52 38.51 -15.28
C LEU A 379 -18.08 37.15 -14.82
N ILE A 380 -18.06 36.90 -13.51
CA ILE A 380 -18.50 35.61 -12.95
C ILE A 380 -20.01 35.65 -12.65
N PRO A 381 -20.83 34.76 -13.25
CA PRO A 381 -22.27 34.72 -12.97
C PRO A 381 -22.57 34.37 -11.50
N PRO A 382 -23.46 35.08 -10.80
CA PRO A 382 -23.72 34.87 -9.38
C PRO A 382 -24.31 33.48 -9.10
N GLY A 383 -23.53 32.64 -8.41
CA GLY A 383 -23.89 31.25 -8.07
C GLY A 383 -23.16 30.20 -8.91
N SER A 384 -22.67 30.55 -10.10
CA SER A 384 -21.74 29.72 -10.87
C SER A 384 -20.37 29.63 -10.17
N ILE A 385 -19.56 28.64 -10.53
CA ILE A 385 -18.14 28.48 -10.11
C ILE A 385 -17.92 28.31 -8.59
N GLN A 386 -18.94 28.52 -7.74
CA GLN A 386 -18.86 28.34 -6.28
C GLN A 386 -18.19 27.00 -5.93
N PRO A 387 -17.13 27.02 -5.09
CA PRO A 387 -16.20 25.90 -4.97
C PRO A 387 -16.76 24.80 -4.06
N THR A 388 -17.73 24.05 -4.56
CA THR A 388 -18.36 22.93 -3.83
C THR A 388 -17.36 21.77 -3.63
N PRO A 389 -17.53 20.95 -2.57
CA PRO A 389 -16.73 19.74 -2.38
C PRO A 389 -16.73 18.82 -3.61
N GLU A 390 -17.84 18.75 -4.34
CA GLU A 390 -17.95 18.03 -5.61
C GLU A 390 -16.99 18.55 -6.70
N LYS A 391 -16.96 19.87 -6.95
CA LYS A 391 -16.05 20.48 -7.94
C LYS A 391 -14.57 20.29 -7.56
N TYR A 392 -14.24 20.32 -6.26
CA TYR A 392 -12.91 19.94 -5.77
C TYR A 392 -12.58 18.46 -6.04
N LEU A 393 -13.50 17.53 -5.84
CA LEU A 393 -13.24 16.10 -6.10
C LEU A 393 -13.02 15.80 -7.59
N LEU A 394 -13.73 16.52 -8.48
CA LEU A 394 -13.54 16.40 -9.93
C LEU A 394 -12.14 16.90 -10.36
N THR A 395 -11.68 18.05 -9.87
CA THR A 395 -10.34 18.58 -10.21
C THR A 395 -9.17 17.75 -9.69
N LEU A 396 -9.38 17.00 -8.61
CA LEU A 396 -8.35 16.15 -8.00
C LEU A 396 -8.23 14.76 -8.63
N ASN A 397 -8.95 14.52 -9.75
CA ASN A 397 -9.03 13.25 -10.48
C ASN A 397 -9.60 12.11 -9.61
N CYS A 398 -10.76 12.39 -9.00
CA CYS A 398 -11.60 11.46 -8.24
C CYS A 398 -13.00 11.33 -8.90
N THR A 399 -13.07 11.36 -10.23
CA THR A 399 -14.30 11.38 -11.03
C THR A 399 -15.17 10.14 -10.82
N THR A 400 -14.54 8.97 -10.68
CA THR A 400 -15.21 7.69 -10.39
C THR A 400 -15.72 7.63 -8.96
N PHE A 401 -15.04 8.27 -8.00
CA PHE A 401 -15.53 8.40 -6.63
C PHE A 401 -16.80 9.26 -6.59
N VAL A 402 -16.84 10.36 -7.36
CA VAL A 402 -18.04 11.20 -7.50
C VAL A 402 -19.19 10.44 -8.18
N SER A 403 -18.95 9.73 -9.29
CA SER A 403 -20.01 8.96 -9.97
C SER A 403 -20.59 7.85 -9.08
N LEU A 404 -19.78 7.20 -8.25
CA LEU A 404 -20.23 6.23 -7.25
C LEU A 404 -21.13 6.88 -6.19
N ILE A 405 -20.83 8.10 -5.71
CA ILE A 405 -21.66 8.88 -4.78
C ILE A 405 -23.03 9.23 -5.40
N HIS A 406 -23.05 9.63 -6.68
CA HIS A 406 -24.29 9.83 -7.44
C HIS A 406 -25.11 8.54 -7.56
N SER A 407 -24.48 7.41 -7.91
CA SER A 407 -25.17 6.12 -8.08
C SER A 407 -25.93 5.62 -6.84
N VAL A 408 -25.60 6.15 -5.66
CA VAL A 408 -26.18 5.77 -4.36
C VAL A 408 -27.05 6.88 -3.74
N ASN A 409 -27.20 8.03 -4.42
CA ASN A 409 -27.92 9.20 -3.93
C ASN A 409 -27.36 9.72 -2.57
N LEU A 410 -26.03 9.86 -2.49
CA LEU A 410 -25.32 10.49 -1.37
C LEU A 410 -24.84 11.92 -1.71
N THR A 411 -25.37 12.52 -2.78
CA THR A 411 -24.99 13.83 -3.33
C THR A 411 -25.12 14.99 -2.34
N SER A 412 -26.04 14.89 -1.37
CA SER A 412 -26.19 15.85 -0.28
C SER A 412 -24.95 16.01 0.61
N LEU A 413 -24.02 15.05 0.61
CA LEU A 413 -22.74 15.15 1.33
C LEU A 413 -21.65 15.93 0.57
N ILE A 414 -21.82 16.18 -0.74
CA ILE A 414 -20.82 16.84 -1.59
C ILE A 414 -21.32 18.14 -2.24
N ASN A 415 -22.63 18.36 -2.28
CA ASN A 415 -23.28 19.53 -2.90
C ASN A 415 -24.04 20.42 -1.88
N SER A 416 -23.88 20.19 -0.58
CA SER A 416 -24.50 21.04 0.45
C SER A 416 -23.65 22.29 0.74
N THR A 417 -24.00 23.41 0.10
CA THR A 417 -23.45 24.75 0.41
C THR A 417 -23.97 25.32 1.75
N ASP A 418 -24.83 24.58 2.46
CA ASP A 418 -25.57 25.00 3.66
C ASP A 418 -24.73 25.00 4.96
N SER A 419 -23.59 25.68 4.87
CA SER A 419 -22.65 26.01 5.95
C SER A 419 -23.28 26.80 7.12
N ASN A 420 -24.55 27.19 7.02
CA ASN A 420 -25.36 27.79 8.08
C ASN A 420 -25.55 26.89 9.30
N ALA A 421 -25.37 25.57 9.16
CA ALA A 421 -25.33 24.61 10.26
C ALA A 421 -24.03 24.76 11.09
N LYS A 422 -23.94 25.87 11.86
CA LYS A 422 -22.77 26.30 12.66
C LYS A 422 -22.02 25.15 13.35
N GLY A 423 -20.92 24.72 12.74
CA GLY A 423 -19.98 23.72 13.28
C GLY A 423 -19.98 22.37 12.56
N ALA A 424 -20.94 22.09 11.68
CA ALA A 424 -21.09 20.79 11.00
C ALA A 424 -20.24 20.61 9.72
N GLY A 425 -19.00 21.12 9.71
CA GLY A 425 -18.09 20.95 8.58
C GLY A 425 -17.66 19.49 8.38
N ILE A 426 -17.32 19.08 7.16
CA ILE A 426 -17.10 17.67 6.77
C ILE A 426 -15.63 17.41 6.41
N THR A 427 -15.08 16.26 6.83
CA THR A 427 -13.81 15.76 6.29
C THR A 427 -14.07 14.60 5.34
N ILE A 428 -13.56 14.70 4.11
CA ILE A 428 -13.74 13.71 3.04
C ILE A 428 -12.44 12.94 2.83
N LEU A 429 -12.51 11.62 2.85
CA LEU A 429 -11.40 10.72 2.56
C LEU A 429 -11.58 10.21 1.12
N ALA A 430 -10.89 10.81 0.14
CA ALA A 430 -11.15 10.57 -1.28
C ALA A 430 -10.04 9.72 -1.93
N PRO A 431 -10.33 8.51 -2.45
CA PRO A 431 -9.43 7.81 -3.36
C PRO A 431 -9.48 8.45 -4.76
N ARG A 432 -8.34 8.57 -5.43
CA ARG A 432 -8.24 8.98 -6.85
C ARG A 432 -8.68 7.86 -7.80
N ASP A 433 -8.95 8.20 -9.04
CA ASP A 433 -9.37 7.25 -10.08
C ASP A 433 -8.29 6.23 -10.42
N ASP A 434 -7.00 6.60 -10.39
CA ASP A 434 -5.87 5.65 -10.59
C ASP A 434 -5.78 4.62 -9.44
N VAL A 435 -6.08 5.06 -8.21
CA VAL A 435 -6.17 4.20 -7.03
C VAL A 435 -7.36 3.23 -7.13
N LEU A 436 -8.52 3.70 -7.62
CA LEU A 436 -9.71 2.86 -7.82
C LEU A 436 -9.54 1.89 -9.00
N GLU A 437 -8.92 2.31 -10.11
CA GLU A 437 -8.58 1.44 -11.24
C GLU A 437 -7.62 0.31 -10.84
N LEU A 438 -6.60 0.60 -10.02
CA LEU A 438 -5.70 -0.44 -9.52
C LEU A 438 -6.42 -1.43 -8.59
N TYR A 439 -7.34 -0.93 -7.75
CA TYR A 439 -8.08 -1.76 -6.81
C TYR A 439 -9.11 -2.67 -7.53
N GLY A 440 -9.79 -2.15 -8.56
CA GLY A 440 -10.82 -2.88 -9.31
C GLY A 440 -10.31 -3.93 -10.31
N ARG A 441 -8.99 -4.10 -10.48
CA ARG A 441 -8.40 -5.04 -11.46
C ARG A 441 -8.01 -6.40 -10.88
N ASP A 442 -7.59 -6.48 -9.62
CA ASP A 442 -6.97 -7.69 -9.07
C ASP A 442 -7.98 -8.66 -8.41
N ASP A 443 -9.03 -8.16 -7.72
CA ASP A 443 -10.04 -8.99 -7.04
C ASP A 443 -11.48 -8.48 -7.25
N GLY A 444 -12.40 -9.41 -7.50
CA GLY A 444 -13.79 -9.13 -7.92
C GLY A 444 -14.76 -8.72 -6.81
N GLU A 445 -14.30 -8.02 -5.77
CA GLU A 445 -15.09 -7.71 -4.56
C GLU A 445 -15.62 -6.27 -4.47
N PHE A 446 -15.26 -5.37 -5.40
CA PHE A 446 -15.75 -3.97 -5.34
C PHE A 446 -17.30 -3.92 -5.46
N PRO A 447 -18.01 -3.25 -4.53
CA PRO A 447 -19.46 -3.22 -4.55
C PRO A 447 -20.05 -2.60 -5.83
N LYS A 448 -21.08 -3.25 -6.39
CA LYS A 448 -21.79 -2.75 -7.57
C LYS A 448 -22.44 -1.39 -7.30
N GLU A 449 -22.51 -0.57 -8.35
CA GLU A 449 -23.26 0.70 -8.39
C GLU A 449 -24.69 0.53 -7.84
N GLY A 450 -25.16 1.55 -7.10
CA GLY A 450 -26.47 1.52 -6.43
C GLY A 450 -26.67 0.48 -5.32
N SER A 451 -25.68 -0.36 -5.01
CA SER A 451 -25.84 -1.41 -3.97
C SER A 451 -25.77 -0.84 -2.54
N PRO A 452 -26.46 -1.45 -1.56
CA PRO A 452 -26.35 -1.03 -0.15
C PRO A 452 -24.94 -1.29 0.42
N ALA A 453 -24.18 -2.22 -0.15
CA ALA A 453 -22.77 -2.42 0.19
C ALA A 453 -21.89 -1.25 -0.28
N LEU A 454 -22.16 -0.69 -1.46
CA LEU A 454 -21.50 0.54 -1.93
C LEU A 454 -21.88 1.72 -1.04
N LYS A 455 -23.16 1.84 -0.63
CA LYS A 455 -23.60 2.86 0.33
C LYS A 455 -22.82 2.81 1.64
N ARG A 456 -22.71 1.61 2.22
CA ARG A 456 -21.94 1.36 3.44
C ARG A 456 -20.47 1.76 3.29
N LEU A 457 -19.85 1.41 2.17
CA LEU A 457 -18.45 1.78 1.87
C LEU A 457 -18.29 3.30 1.74
N LEU A 458 -19.13 3.97 0.95
CA LEU A 458 -19.03 5.41 0.72
C LEU A 458 -19.27 6.22 2.00
N GLN A 459 -20.28 5.88 2.81
CA GLN A 459 -20.55 6.56 4.09
C GLN A 459 -19.35 6.50 5.07
N TYR A 460 -18.53 5.45 5.01
CA TYR A 460 -17.33 5.29 5.85
C TYR A 460 -16.17 6.23 5.44
N HIS A 461 -16.22 6.82 4.23
CA HIS A 461 -15.23 7.79 3.75
C HIS A 461 -15.52 9.24 4.19
N PHE A 462 -16.66 9.51 4.84
CA PHE A 462 -17.02 10.84 5.34
C PHE A 462 -16.94 10.88 6.88
N LEU A 463 -16.24 11.87 7.43
CA LEU A 463 -16.15 12.12 8.88
C LEU A 463 -16.87 13.43 9.24
N PRO A 464 -17.64 13.47 10.35
CA PRO A 464 -18.21 14.70 10.87
C PRO A 464 -17.13 15.54 11.56
N GLY A 465 -17.11 16.84 11.30
CA GLY A 465 -16.11 17.77 11.79
C GLY A 465 -14.90 17.90 10.85
N ILE A 466 -14.19 19.03 10.99
CA ILE A 466 -12.96 19.34 10.22
C ILE A 466 -11.74 18.78 10.98
N TRP A 467 -11.17 17.67 10.49
CA TRP A 467 -10.12 16.89 11.15
C TRP A 467 -8.72 17.19 10.58
N GLY A 468 -8.22 18.41 10.82
CA GLY A 468 -6.88 18.81 10.38
C GLY A 468 -5.73 18.05 11.10
N PRO A 469 -4.52 17.97 10.50
CA PRO A 469 -3.35 17.22 11.01
C PRO A 469 -2.90 17.54 12.44
N GLU A 470 -3.30 18.68 13.01
CA GLU A 470 -2.98 19.08 14.38
C GLU A 470 -3.94 18.45 15.42
N LYS A 471 -5.19 18.16 15.04
CA LYS A 471 -6.19 17.52 15.91
C LYS A 471 -5.97 16.00 16.05
N LEU A 472 -5.39 15.38 15.02
CA LEU A 472 -5.18 13.93 14.94
C LEU A 472 -4.10 13.47 15.93
N LYS A 473 -4.42 12.41 16.69
CA LYS A 473 -3.54 11.74 17.65
C LYS A 473 -3.34 10.29 17.22
N ASP A 474 -2.18 9.73 17.57
CA ASP A 474 -1.87 8.33 17.32
C ASP A 474 -2.73 7.39 18.18
N GLY A 475 -3.46 6.49 17.50
CA GLY A 475 -4.43 5.58 18.12
C GLY A 475 -5.82 6.18 18.34
N ALA A 476 -6.13 7.34 17.76
CA ALA A 476 -7.45 7.96 17.90
C ALA A 476 -8.53 7.17 17.13
N LEU A 477 -9.72 7.07 17.72
CA LEU A 477 -10.94 6.61 17.05
C LEU A 477 -11.83 7.82 16.75
N ILE A 478 -12.30 7.93 15.50
CA ILE A 478 -13.12 9.05 15.01
C ILE A 478 -14.42 8.47 14.45
N GLU A 479 -15.59 9.00 14.84
CA GLU A 479 -16.87 8.61 14.26
C GLU A 479 -16.92 8.90 12.75
N THR A 480 -17.65 8.09 11.99
CA THR A 480 -17.90 8.30 10.55
C THR A 480 -19.36 8.64 10.27
N MET A 481 -19.73 8.89 9.02
CA MET A 481 -21.12 8.99 8.57
C MET A 481 -21.77 7.64 8.27
N LEU A 482 -21.08 6.52 8.55
CA LEU A 482 -21.66 5.18 8.48
C LEU A 482 -22.34 4.83 9.81
N GLU A 483 -23.65 4.59 9.76
CA GLU A 483 -24.46 4.00 10.83
C GLU A 483 -24.64 2.50 10.56
N GLU A 484 -24.56 1.64 11.59
CA GLU A 484 -24.62 0.18 11.42
C GLU A 484 -25.65 -0.51 12.32
N ASP A 485 -26.46 -1.40 11.73
CA ASP A 485 -27.43 -2.24 12.44
C ASP A 485 -26.77 -3.06 13.57
N GLY A 486 -25.54 -3.55 13.34
CA GLY A 486 -24.76 -4.30 14.32
C GLY A 486 -24.25 -3.46 15.50
N LEU A 487 -24.37 -2.13 15.42
CA LEU A 487 -24.12 -1.18 16.52
C LEU A 487 -25.44 -0.60 17.08
N GLU A 488 -26.58 -1.23 16.81
CA GLU A 488 -27.95 -0.74 17.10
C GLU A 488 -28.25 0.64 16.49
N GLY A 489 -27.74 0.89 15.27
CA GLY A 489 -27.83 2.21 14.62
C GLY A 489 -26.77 3.22 15.11
N GLY A 490 -25.83 2.79 15.96
CA GLY A 490 -24.65 3.57 16.30
C GLY A 490 -23.75 3.81 15.08
N LYS A 491 -23.03 4.93 15.10
CA LYS A 491 -22.02 5.25 14.09
C LYS A 491 -20.80 4.36 14.25
N GLN A 492 -20.31 3.82 13.13
CA GLN A 492 -19.04 3.11 13.08
C GLN A 492 -17.89 4.11 13.21
N VAL A 493 -16.85 3.71 13.95
CA VAL A 493 -15.64 4.51 14.15
C VAL A 493 -14.55 4.09 13.17
N LEU A 494 -13.61 4.99 12.93
CA LEU A 494 -12.44 4.80 12.09
C LEU A 494 -11.18 5.13 12.90
N ARG A 495 -10.19 4.23 12.81
CA ARG A 495 -8.91 4.37 13.52
C ARG A 495 -7.92 5.24 12.75
N VAL A 496 -7.23 6.13 13.47
CA VAL A 496 -6.12 6.96 12.94
C VAL A 496 -4.80 6.62 13.63
N ASP A 497 -3.80 6.23 12.85
CA ASP A 497 -2.42 6.04 13.30
C ASP A 497 -1.57 7.24 12.82
N VAL A 498 -0.71 7.78 13.69
CA VAL A 498 0.04 9.03 13.41
C VAL A 498 1.51 8.87 13.80
N SER A 499 2.34 8.51 12.83
CA SER A 499 3.79 8.31 13.03
C SER A 499 4.62 9.55 12.71
N PRO A 500 5.68 9.87 13.46
CA PRO A 500 6.68 10.84 13.03
C PRO A 500 7.43 10.31 11.79
N GLU A 501 7.70 11.17 10.81
CA GLU A 501 8.32 10.77 9.55
C GLU A 501 9.71 10.12 9.71
N ASN A 502 10.50 10.60 10.67
CA ASN A 502 11.82 10.08 10.98
C ASN A 502 11.76 9.14 12.19
N GLY A 503 11.87 7.83 11.94
CA GLY A 503 12.12 6.81 12.97
C GLY A 503 13.58 6.82 13.46
N VAL A 504 14.05 7.98 13.94
CA VAL A 504 15.39 8.25 14.47
C VAL A 504 15.22 9.24 15.62
N ASP A 505 15.82 8.97 16.79
CA ASP A 505 15.74 9.85 17.96
C ASP A 505 16.21 11.27 17.64
N VAL A 506 15.32 12.25 17.85
CA VAL A 506 15.55 13.62 17.42
C VAL A 506 16.41 14.39 18.42
N GLN A 507 17.71 14.36 18.20
CA GLN A 507 18.58 15.48 18.56
C GLN A 507 19.26 16.02 17.29
N VAL A 508 19.33 17.35 17.19
CA VAL A 508 19.85 18.12 16.03
C VAL A 508 18.96 18.04 14.76
N VAL A 509 17.87 18.81 14.76
CA VAL A 509 17.23 19.34 13.54
C VAL A 509 17.25 20.87 13.60
N ARG A 510 17.46 21.54 12.46
CA ARG A 510 17.53 23.02 12.38
C ARG A 510 16.13 23.63 12.25
N LYS A 511 16.00 24.88 12.68
CA LYS A 511 14.73 25.54 13.04
C LYS A 511 13.83 25.99 11.86
N SER A 512 13.98 25.40 10.67
CA SER A 512 13.28 25.79 9.44
C SER A 512 12.28 24.73 8.94
N ASP A 513 12.61 23.44 9.05
CA ASP A 513 11.80 22.37 8.46
C ASP A 513 10.99 21.69 9.57
N LYS A 514 9.65 21.79 9.51
CA LYS A 514 8.77 20.97 10.36
C LYS A 514 8.82 19.52 9.83
N PRO A 515 9.16 18.50 10.64
CA PRO A 515 9.11 17.11 10.17
C PRO A 515 7.66 16.68 9.91
N GLY A 516 7.43 15.96 8.81
CA GLY A 516 6.09 15.49 8.45
C GLY A 516 5.48 14.53 9.49
N LYS A 517 4.16 14.61 9.65
CA LYS A 517 3.37 13.56 10.33
C LYS A 517 2.86 12.59 9.27
N LYS A 518 3.22 11.31 9.37
CA LYS A 518 2.67 10.25 8.51
C LYS A 518 1.37 9.75 9.13
N ILE A 519 0.27 10.31 8.65
CA ILE A 519 -1.10 9.99 9.03
C ILE A 519 -1.58 8.79 8.23
N ARG A 520 -2.33 7.90 8.87
CA ARG A 520 -3.06 6.79 8.23
C ARG A 520 -4.48 6.69 8.77
N PHE A 521 -5.44 6.53 7.88
CA PHE A 521 -6.85 6.28 8.18
C PHE A 521 -7.15 4.81 7.89
N ALA A 522 -7.50 4.01 8.91
CA ALA A 522 -7.65 2.54 8.81
C ALA A 522 -6.48 1.85 8.05
N GLY A 523 -5.24 2.28 8.34
CA GLY A 523 -4.02 1.79 7.69
C GLY A 523 -3.78 2.27 6.25
N ALA A 524 -4.75 2.89 5.57
CA ALA A 524 -4.56 3.59 4.30
C ALA A 524 -3.76 4.88 4.53
N GLY A 525 -2.76 5.16 3.69
CA GLY A 525 -1.96 6.38 3.79
C GLY A 525 -2.61 7.56 3.08
N ILE A 526 -2.26 8.77 3.50
CA ILE A 526 -2.49 9.98 2.70
C ILE A 526 -1.44 10.05 1.58
N LEU A 527 -1.83 10.50 0.38
CA LEU A 527 -0.94 10.68 -0.78
C LEU A 527 -0.24 12.04 -0.75
N ASP A 528 -1.03 13.09 -0.54
CA ASP A 528 -0.64 14.50 -0.59
C ASP A 528 -1.05 15.22 0.71
N GLU A 529 -0.69 16.49 0.88
CA GLU A 529 -1.18 17.31 1.99
C GLU A 529 -2.71 17.54 1.90
N PRO A 530 -3.43 17.64 3.04
CA PRO A 530 -4.88 17.80 3.02
C PRO A 530 -5.32 19.16 2.50
N ILE A 531 -6.27 19.14 1.58
CA ILE A 531 -6.74 20.32 0.86
C ILE A 531 -7.92 20.93 1.62
N PRO A 532 -7.79 22.16 2.16
CA PRO A 532 -8.90 22.86 2.81
C PRO A 532 -9.93 23.26 1.74
N ILE A 533 -11.21 23.10 2.07
CA ILE A 533 -12.34 23.53 1.24
C ILE A 533 -13.31 24.32 2.11
N ASP A 534 -14.18 25.13 1.50
CA ASP A 534 -15.16 25.90 2.27
C ASP A 534 -16.13 24.95 3.00
N GLY A 535 -16.12 25.04 4.34
CA GLY A 535 -16.86 24.13 5.22
C GLY A 535 -16.24 22.74 5.42
N GLY A 536 -15.04 22.45 4.92
CA GLY A 536 -14.50 21.07 5.00
C GLY A 536 -13.00 20.89 4.81
N LEU A 537 -12.60 19.63 4.60
CA LEU A 537 -11.22 19.21 4.37
C LEU A 537 -11.17 17.91 3.55
N ILE A 538 -10.35 17.86 2.49
CA ILE A 538 -10.17 16.65 1.66
C ILE A 538 -8.80 16.02 1.96
N TYR A 539 -8.79 14.72 2.24
CA TYR A 539 -7.58 13.88 2.25
C TYR A 539 -7.58 12.95 1.05
N LEU A 540 -6.51 12.96 0.25
CA LEU A 540 -6.34 12.03 -0.87
C LEU A 540 -5.73 10.72 -0.40
N MET A 541 -6.43 9.60 -0.64
CA MET A 541 -6.16 8.31 -0.01
C MET A 541 -5.42 7.33 -0.94
N SER A 542 -4.43 6.61 -0.39
CA SER A 542 -3.59 5.66 -1.12
C SER A 542 -4.26 4.31 -1.46
N ARG A 543 -5.50 4.12 -1.02
CA ARG A 543 -6.42 3.00 -1.29
C ARG A 543 -7.83 3.40 -0.82
N PRO A 544 -8.92 2.84 -1.38
CA PRO A 544 -10.23 2.96 -0.75
C PRO A 544 -10.19 2.38 0.69
N ILE A 545 -11.07 2.90 1.55
CA ILE A 545 -11.18 2.52 2.95
C ILE A 545 -12.38 1.58 3.13
N GLU A 546 -12.10 0.33 3.50
CA GLU A 546 -13.14 -0.68 3.67
C GLU A 546 -13.79 -0.60 5.06
N PRO A 547 -15.14 -0.65 5.16
CA PRO A 547 -15.83 -0.70 6.44
C PRO A 547 -15.60 -2.06 7.14
N PRO A 548 -15.44 -2.10 8.48
CA PRO A 548 -15.10 -3.32 9.21
C PRO A 548 -16.00 -4.52 8.90
N THR A 549 -15.42 -5.72 8.77
CA THR A 549 -16.18 -6.95 8.52
C THR A 549 -16.76 -7.56 9.79
N ASP A 550 -17.54 -8.64 9.66
CA ASP A 550 -17.98 -9.44 10.81
C ASP A 550 -16.78 -9.97 11.60
N ALA A 551 -16.91 -10.06 12.92
CA ALA A 551 -15.81 -10.39 13.82
C ALA A 551 -15.07 -11.68 13.44
N LEU A 552 -15.74 -12.65 12.82
CA LEU A 552 -15.12 -13.92 12.45
C LEU A 552 -14.29 -13.81 11.18
N LYS A 553 -14.73 -13.06 10.16
CA LYS A 553 -13.86 -12.66 9.05
C LYS A 553 -12.66 -11.85 9.51
N THR A 554 -12.84 -10.92 10.45
CA THR A 554 -11.74 -10.09 10.96
C THR A 554 -10.67 -10.92 11.70
N ILE A 555 -11.07 -11.97 12.43
CA ILE A 555 -10.15 -12.88 13.15
C ILE A 555 -9.50 -13.92 12.21
N LEU A 556 -10.20 -14.37 11.15
CA LEU A 556 -9.79 -15.50 10.30
C LEU A 556 -8.35 -15.45 9.71
N PRO A 557 -7.81 -14.30 9.26
CA PRO A 557 -6.42 -14.22 8.77
C PRO A 557 -5.36 -14.39 9.86
N SER A 558 -5.73 -14.21 11.13
CA SER A 558 -4.80 -14.15 12.25
C SER A 558 -4.58 -15.53 12.87
N LEU A 559 -3.48 -16.18 12.45
CA LEU A 559 -3.07 -17.50 12.95
C LEU A 559 -2.97 -17.57 14.48
N GLU A 560 -2.71 -16.45 15.16
CA GLU A 560 -2.64 -16.30 16.63
C GLU A 560 -3.91 -16.75 17.37
N TYR A 561 -5.07 -16.78 16.70
CA TYR A 561 -6.38 -17.10 17.29
C TYR A 561 -7.00 -18.40 16.78
N SER A 562 -6.23 -19.24 16.06
CA SER A 562 -6.74 -20.47 15.43
C SER A 562 -7.42 -21.44 16.41
N THR A 563 -6.94 -21.53 17.65
CA THR A 563 -7.52 -22.41 18.68
C THR A 563 -8.87 -21.88 19.18
N PHE A 564 -9.00 -20.55 19.35
CA PHE A 564 -10.26 -19.92 19.70
C PHE A 564 -11.30 -20.10 18.58
N LEU A 565 -10.92 -19.85 17.32
CA LEU A 565 -11.80 -20.11 16.16
C LEU A 565 -12.25 -21.57 16.09
N ALA A 566 -11.33 -22.53 16.24
CA ALA A 566 -11.67 -23.96 16.26
C ALA A 566 -12.67 -24.31 17.37
N SER A 567 -12.53 -23.69 18.56
CA SER A 567 -13.47 -23.86 19.67
C SER A 567 -14.87 -23.25 19.40
N LEU A 568 -14.93 -22.13 18.68
CA LEU A 568 -16.17 -21.46 18.29
C LEU A 568 -16.96 -22.24 17.22
N TYR A 569 -16.24 -22.79 16.23
CA TYR A 569 -16.86 -23.67 15.24
C TYR A 569 -17.28 -25.01 15.86
N SER A 570 -16.47 -25.61 16.74
CA SER A 570 -16.82 -26.88 17.40
C SER A 570 -18.04 -26.74 18.32
N THR A 571 -18.23 -25.60 18.99
CA THR A 571 -19.43 -25.31 19.80
C THR A 571 -20.68 -24.95 19.00
N SER A 572 -20.56 -24.72 17.68
CA SER A 572 -21.64 -24.25 16.81
C SER A 572 -22.18 -22.86 17.18
N LEU A 573 -21.37 -22.04 17.86
CA LEU A 573 -21.72 -20.66 18.24
C LEU A 573 -21.50 -19.64 17.11
N ALA A 574 -20.67 -19.96 16.11
CA ALA A 574 -20.19 -19.02 15.10
C ALA A 574 -21.30 -18.19 14.41
N ASP A 575 -22.40 -18.81 13.99
CA ASP A 575 -23.49 -18.10 13.27
C ASP A 575 -24.45 -17.35 14.19
N VAL A 576 -24.42 -17.62 15.50
CA VAL A 576 -25.07 -16.78 16.52
C VAL A 576 -24.22 -15.54 16.75
N VAL A 577 -22.92 -15.74 16.99
CA VAL A 577 -21.91 -14.70 17.27
C VAL A 577 -21.86 -13.60 16.21
N LYS A 578 -21.94 -13.95 14.91
CA LYS A 578 -21.99 -12.97 13.80
C LYS A 578 -23.18 -11.99 13.87
N ARG A 579 -24.22 -12.27 14.65
CA ARG A 579 -25.51 -11.55 14.65
C ARG A 579 -25.80 -10.82 15.96
N ILE A 580 -24.92 -10.90 16.97
CA ILE A 580 -25.15 -10.24 18.26
C ILE A 580 -24.65 -8.79 18.15
N PRO A 581 -25.53 -7.78 18.20
CA PRO A 581 -25.11 -6.39 18.10
C PRO A 581 -24.33 -5.97 19.36
N ARG A 582 -23.54 -4.90 19.23
CA ARG A 582 -22.83 -4.20 20.30
C ARG A 582 -22.02 -5.10 21.24
N THR A 583 -21.19 -5.97 20.67
CA THR A 583 -20.38 -6.94 21.40
C THR A 583 -18.90 -6.56 21.46
N THR A 584 -18.26 -6.78 22.62
CA THR A 584 -16.80 -6.76 22.76
C THR A 584 -16.28 -8.18 22.91
N PHE A 585 -15.37 -8.58 22.02
CA PHE A 585 -14.73 -9.89 22.04
C PHE A 585 -13.37 -9.80 22.73
N LEU A 586 -13.20 -10.55 23.82
CA LEU A 586 -11.92 -10.69 24.52
C LEU A 586 -11.28 -12.00 24.03
N VAL A 587 -10.46 -11.95 22.99
CA VAL A 587 -9.97 -13.15 22.29
C VAL A 587 -8.66 -13.65 22.90
N PRO A 588 -8.64 -14.85 23.52
CA PRO A 588 -7.40 -15.44 24.04
C PRO A 588 -6.54 -16.01 22.92
N THR A 589 -5.22 -15.78 23.01
CA THR A 589 -4.23 -16.28 22.04
C THR A 589 -4.08 -17.81 22.05
N ASN A 590 -3.43 -18.39 21.04
CA ASN A 590 -3.03 -19.80 21.06
C ASN A 590 -2.12 -20.17 22.25
N GLU A 591 -1.37 -19.21 22.82
CA GLU A 591 -0.55 -19.43 24.02
C GLU A 591 -1.44 -19.57 25.27
N ALA A 592 -2.47 -18.73 25.40
CA ALA A 592 -3.49 -18.82 26.44
C ALA A 592 -4.08 -20.23 26.58
N TRP A 593 -4.44 -20.83 25.43
CA TRP A 593 -4.97 -22.21 25.36
C TRP A 593 -3.92 -23.29 25.64
N LYS A 594 -2.63 -23.00 25.42
CA LYS A 594 -1.52 -23.91 25.73
C LYS A 594 -1.20 -23.88 27.24
N ASN A 595 -1.23 -22.71 27.87
CA ASN A 595 -0.99 -22.52 29.31
C ASN A 595 -1.96 -23.35 30.16
N LEU A 596 -3.24 -23.45 29.76
CA LEU A 596 -4.26 -24.26 30.44
C LEU A 596 -4.02 -25.80 30.42
N GLY A 597 -3.05 -26.33 29.66
CA GLY A 597 -2.63 -27.73 29.72
C GLY A 597 -3.77 -28.75 29.52
N LEU A 598 -4.01 -29.61 30.54
CA LEU A 598 -5.10 -30.60 30.53
C LEU A 598 -6.49 -29.96 30.44
N VAL A 599 -6.69 -28.74 30.95
CA VAL A 599 -8.01 -28.08 30.94
C VAL A 599 -8.45 -27.80 29.50
N THR A 600 -7.54 -27.45 28.61
CA THR A 600 -7.83 -27.31 27.17
C THR A 600 -8.24 -28.64 26.53
N ARG A 601 -7.63 -29.77 26.93
CA ARG A 601 -8.08 -31.10 26.47
C ARG A 601 -9.49 -31.44 26.98
N TYR A 602 -9.79 -31.09 28.23
CA TYR A 602 -11.12 -31.28 28.84
C TYR A 602 -12.19 -30.44 28.14
N LEU A 603 -11.92 -29.15 27.89
CA LEU A 603 -12.86 -28.27 27.20
C LEU A 603 -13.10 -28.69 25.74
N LEU A 604 -12.10 -29.24 25.06
CA LEU A 604 -12.21 -29.77 23.70
C LEU A 604 -12.77 -31.21 23.63
N GLU A 605 -13.07 -31.86 24.76
CA GLU A 605 -13.70 -33.19 24.76
C GLU A 605 -15.15 -33.08 24.25
N PRO A 606 -15.60 -33.95 23.31
CA PRO A 606 -16.98 -33.87 22.79
C PRO A 606 -18.08 -33.95 23.85
N SER A 607 -17.83 -34.63 24.97
CA SER A 607 -18.73 -34.70 26.13
C SER A 607 -18.90 -33.37 26.88
N LYS A 608 -17.97 -32.42 26.68
CA LYS A 608 -17.86 -31.13 27.39
C LYS A 608 -18.10 -29.90 26.51
N LYS A 609 -18.59 -30.08 25.28
CA LYS A 609 -19.06 -28.99 24.38
C LYS A 609 -19.99 -27.98 25.08
N ALA A 610 -20.81 -28.41 26.04
CA ALA A 610 -21.70 -27.54 26.81
C ALA A 610 -20.95 -26.58 27.75
N ASP A 611 -19.85 -27.02 28.36
CA ASP A 611 -19.02 -26.19 29.24
C ASP A 611 -18.11 -25.26 28.42
N LEU A 612 -17.55 -25.74 27.32
CA LEU A 612 -16.83 -24.89 26.35
C LEU A 612 -17.72 -23.77 25.78
N LYS A 613 -19.03 -24.03 25.56
CA LYS A 613 -19.99 -23.00 25.15
C LYS A 613 -20.08 -21.86 26.19
N LYS A 614 -20.07 -22.18 27.49
CA LYS A 614 -20.07 -21.17 28.57
C LYS A 614 -18.77 -20.36 28.56
N VAL A 615 -17.62 -21.05 28.49
CA VAL A 615 -16.30 -20.39 28.41
C VAL A 615 -16.27 -19.38 27.26
N ILE A 616 -16.71 -19.76 26.06
CA ILE A 616 -16.71 -18.84 24.91
C ILE A 616 -17.67 -17.66 25.10
N LEU A 617 -18.88 -17.89 25.62
CA LEU A 617 -19.84 -16.80 25.90
C LEU A 617 -19.36 -15.86 27.02
N HIS A 618 -18.53 -16.35 27.95
CA HIS A 618 -17.92 -15.52 28.99
C HIS A 618 -16.91 -14.51 28.40
N HIS A 619 -16.19 -14.89 27.33
CA HIS A 619 -15.25 -14.03 26.62
C HIS A 619 -15.91 -12.95 25.73
N ILE A 620 -17.23 -12.82 25.75
CA ILE A 620 -17.97 -11.82 24.97
C ILE A 620 -18.77 -10.93 25.92
N LEU A 621 -18.53 -9.62 25.89
CA LEU A 621 -19.27 -8.64 26.69
C LEU A 621 -20.49 -8.12 25.94
N GLY A 622 -21.56 -7.80 26.67
CA GLY A 622 -22.79 -7.20 26.14
C GLY A 622 -22.74 -5.68 25.89
N SER A 623 -21.55 -5.10 25.77
CA SER A 623 -21.33 -3.70 25.38
C SER A 623 -20.11 -3.57 24.46
N VAL A 624 -20.01 -2.44 23.73
CA VAL A 624 -18.82 -2.07 22.95
C VAL A 624 -17.93 -1.18 23.81
N GLU A 625 -16.75 -1.70 24.20
CA GLU A 625 -15.79 -0.99 25.04
C GLU A 625 -14.47 -0.80 24.28
N TYR A 626 -14.25 0.41 23.76
CA TYR A 626 -12.98 0.79 23.14
C TYR A 626 -11.86 0.95 24.20
N GLY A 627 -10.60 0.85 23.78
CA GLY A 627 -9.43 0.86 24.67
C GLY A 627 -9.38 2.06 25.63
N GLU A 628 -9.81 3.24 25.20
CA GLU A 628 -9.86 4.45 26.04
C GLU A 628 -10.90 4.34 27.18
N SER A 629 -12.04 3.66 26.96
CA SER A 629 -13.03 3.35 28.02
C SER A 629 -12.43 2.39 29.05
N LEU A 630 -11.70 1.37 28.58
CA LEU A 630 -11.11 0.31 29.39
C LEU A 630 -9.95 0.80 30.27
N VAL A 631 -9.17 1.78 29.80
CA VAL A 631 -8.10 2.45 30.58
C VAL A 631 -8.68 3.48 31.58
N GLY A 632 -9.94 3.90 31.38
CA GLY A 632 -10.63 4.96 32.13
C GLY A 632 -11.19 4.56 33.51
N GLY A 633 -10.33 4.13 34.44
CA GLY A 633 -10.71 3.91 35.85
C GLY A 633 -9.62 3.23 36.69
N SER A 634 -9.91 3.03 37.99
CA SER A 634 -9.13 2.14 38.86
C SER A 634 -9.57 0.67 38.69
N GLY A 635 -10.87 0.45 38.57
CA GLY A 635 -11.44 -0.82 38.11
C GLY A 635 -12.90 -0.69 37.69
N ARG A 636 -13.37 -1.62 36.86
CA ARG A 636 -14.77 -1.71 36.36
C ARG A 636 -15.22 -3.17 36.27
N THR A 637 -16.52 -3.39 36.28
CA THR A 637 -17.15 -4.71 36.10
C THR A 637 -18.04 -4.69 34.86
N PHE A 638 -17.90 -5.68 33.98
CA PHE A 638 -18.65 -5.81 32.73
C PHE A 638 -19.41 -7.13 32.70
N GLN A 639 -20.63 -7.15 32.17
CA GLN A 639 -21.44 -8.37 32.08
C GLN A 639 -21.10 -9.14 30.79
N SER A 640 -20.80 -10.44 30.93
CA SER A 640 -20.61 -11.33 29.77
C SER A 640 -21.94 -11.92 29.27
N LEU A 641 -21.96 -12.38 28.02
CA LEU A 641 -23.12 -13.05 27.42
C LEU A 641 -23.43 -14.43 28.03
N GLU A 642 -22.56 -14.95 28.91
CA GLU A 642 -22.84 -16.13 29.73
C GLU A 642 -23.71 -15.80 30.95
N GLY A 643 -23.75 -14.52 31.37
CA GLY A 643 -24.47 -14.03 32.55
C GLY A 643 -23.61 -13.89 33.80
N SER A 644 -22.35 -14.35 33.78
CA SER A 644 -21.32 -14.02 34.77
C SER A 644 -20.58 -12.73 34.43
N ASP A 645 -20.09 -12.01 35.43
CA ASP A 645 -19.36 -10.75 35.21
C ASP A 645 -17.85 -10.97 35.03
N ILE A 646 -17.20 -9.98 34.43
CA ILE A 646 -15.76 -9.86 34.29
C ILE A 646 -15.31 -8.58 34.99
N TYR A 647 -14.33 -8.71 35.89
CA TYR A 647 -13.72 -7.59 36.61
C TYR A 647 -12.41 -7.17 35.94
N LEU A 648 -12.27 -5.89 35.64
CA LEU A 648 -11.07 -5.28 35.07
C LEU A 648 -10.45 -4.33 36.10
N GLU A 649 -9.17 -4.51 36.37
CA GLU A 649 -8.35 -3.69 37.26
C GLU A 649 -7.22 -3.02 36.47
N ARG A 650 -6.94 -1.75 36.77
CA ARG A 650 -5.85 -0.99 36.15
C ARG A 650 -4.62 -1.03 37.05
N HIS A 651 -3.54 -1.68 36.59
CA HIS A 651 -2.25 -1.62 37.27
C HIS A 651 -1.37 -0.50 36.69
N ILE A 652 -0.85 0.36 37.55
CA ILE A 652 0.09 1.43 37.20
C ILE A 652 1.42 1.11 37.89
N ALA A 653 2.48 0.91 37.12
CA ALA A 653 3.83 0.80 37.67
C ALA A 653 4.25 2.15 38.27
N SER A 654 4.22 2.28 39.59
CA SER A 654 4.61 3.49 40.30
C SER A 654 6.14 3.65 40.28
N ALA A 655 6.66 4.51 39.42
CA ALA A 655 8.04 4.98 39.53
C ALA A 655 8.20 5.80 40.82
N SER A 656 8.79 5.20 41.85
CA SER A 656 8.96 5.76 43.19
C SER A 656 10.10 6.78 43.27
N GLY A 657 10.00 7.85 42.48
CA GLY A 657 10.91 9.00 42.55
C GLY A 657 10.78 9.99 41.40
N MET A 658 10.75 11.28 41.76
CA MET A 658 10.81 12.47 40.90
C MET A 658 9.61 12.76 39.97
N GLU A 659 8.96 13.90 40.24
CA GLU A 659 8.16 14.75 39.34
C GLU A 659 7.13 14.09 38.38
N ALA A 660 5.85 14.24 38.73
CA ALA A 660 4.71 13.89 37.88
C ALA A 660 4.56 14.82 36.65
N SER A 661 5.42 14.67 35.66
CA SER A 661 5.31 15.34 34.36
C SER A 661 4.22 14.69 33.49
N THR A 662 3.27 15.50 33.00
CA THR A 662 1.99 15.08 32.44
C THR A 662 2.03 14.55 30.99
N THR A 663 3.18 14.10 30.50
CA THR A 663 3.40 13.71 29.10
C THR A 663 3.97 12.31 28.88
N ALA A 664 4.28 11.54 29.94
CA ALA A 664 4.72 10.15 29.79
C ALA A 664 3.52 9.18 29.59
N LYS A 665 3.40 8.55 28.41
CA LYS A 665 2.60 7.33 28.21
C LYS A 665 3.28 6.16 28.95
N GLY A 666 3.27 6.16 30.29
CA GLY A 666 3.79 5.07 31.10
C GLY A 666 2.97 3.79 30.92
N ASN A 667 3.64 2.64 30.78
CA ASN A 667 3.02 1.34 30.51
C ASN A 667 1.95 1.00 31.57
N THR A 668 0.69 1.26 31.24
CA THR A 668 -0.47 0.85 32.02
C THR A 668 -0.86 -0.56 31.57
N THR A 669 -0.77 -1.54 32.46
CA THR A 669 -1.28 -2.88 32.20
C THR A 669 -2.71 -3.02 32.71
N LEU A 670 -3.60 -3.53 31.88
CA LEU A 670 -4.96 -3.88 32.27
C LEU A 670 -5.01 -5.37 32.62
N LEU A 671 -5.54 -5.66 33.81
CA LEU A 671 -5.67 -7.01 34.34
C LEU A 671 -7.15 -7.39 34.41
N VAL A 672 -7.49 -8.58 33.93
CA VAL A 672 -8.87 -9.07 33.83
C VAL A 672 -9.02 -10.35 34.64
N ARG A 673 -10.11 -10.45 35.40
CA ARG A 673 -10.44 -11.61 36.26
C ARG A 673 -11.92 -11.99 36.13
N PRO A 674 -12.29 -13.29 36.22
CA PRO A 674 -13.69 -13.70 36.24
C PRO A 674 -14.35 -13.35 37.60
N SER A 675 -15.62 -12.93 37.60
CA SER A 675 -16.42 -12.63 38.80
C SER A 675 -16.87 -13.92 39.50
N GLY A 676 -15.91 -14.55 40.18
CA GLY A 676 -16.02 -15.90 40.71
C GLY A 676 -15.72 -16.96 39.65
N GLY A 677 -15.15 -18.09 40.11
CA GLY A 677 -14.54 -19.10 39.25
C GLY A 677 -13.22 -19.51 39.87
N TRP A 678 -12.14 -19.57 39.07
CA TRP A 678 -10.76 -19.65 39.59
C TRP A 678 -10.34 -18.29 40.17
N PRO A 679 -10.18 -18.14 41.51
CA PRO A 679 -9.90 -16.82 42.11
C PRO A 679 -8.46 -16.32 41.88
N SER A 680 -7.56 -17.23 41.55
CA SER A 680 -6.15 -16.96 41.22
C SER A 680 -5.93 -16.64 39.73
N LEU A 681 -6.93 -16.80 38.87
CA LEU A 681 -6.79 -16.63 37.42
C LEU A 681 -6.85 -15.15 37.03
N VAL A 682 -5.72 -14.61 36.60
CA VAL A 682 -5.59 -13.25 36.07
C VAL A 682 -5.13 -13.34 34.61
N SER A 683 -5.69 -12.50 33.74
CA SER A 683 -5.33 -12.41 32.33
C SER A 683 -4.95 -10.98 31.96
N ARG A 684 -3.88 -10.79 31.19
CA ARG A 684 -3.44 -9.47 30.70
C ARG A 684 -4.26 -9.10 29.46
N LEU A 685 -4.92 -7.94 29.50
CA LEU A 685 -5.70 -7.42 28.37
C LEU A 685 -4.87 -6.43 27.55
N THR A 686 -4.66 -6.78 26.27
CA THR A 686 -4.04 -5.90 25.28
C THR A 686 -5.13 -5.23 24.45
N THR A 687 -5.32 -3.93 24.66
CA THR A 687 -6.28 -3.11 23.89
C THR A 687 -5.74 -2.87 22.49
N ARG A 688 -6.09 -3.75 21.54
CA ARG A 688 -5.72 -3.59 20.11
C ARG A 688 -6.74 -2.75 19.33
N ASP A 689 -7.97 -2.58 19.82
CA ASP A 689 -9.07 -1.87 19.14
C ASP A 689 -9.28 -2.35 17.68
N ILE A 690 -9.41 -3.68 17.51
CA ILE A 690 -9.68 -4.29 16.20
C ILE A 690 -11.18 -4.18 15.94
N LEU A 691 -11.55 -3.27 15.05
CA LEU A 691 -12.95 -2.92 14.74
C LEU A 691 -13.68 -4.02 13.95
N THR A 692 -14.99 -4.13 14.15
CA THR A 692 -15.88 -5.09 13.49
C THR A 692 -17.27 -4.46 13.26
N SER A 693 -18.08 -5.06 12.37
CA SER A 693 -19.44 -4.60 12.08
C SER A 693 -20.44 -4.75 13.25
N THR A 694 -20.03 -5.31 14.39
CA THR A 694 -20.88 -5.49 15.59
C THR A 694 -20.24 -4.95 16.87
N GLY A 695 -19.08 -4.31 16.80
CA GLY A 695 -18.31 -3.85 17.96
C GLY A 695 -16.80 -4.04 17.79
N VAL A 696 -16.09 -4.48 18.83
CA VAL A 696 -14.62 -4.45 18.88
C VAL A 696 -14.00 -5.75 19.44
N ILE A 697 -12.80 -6.08 18.98
CA ILE A 697 -11.99 -7.20 19.47
C ILE A 697 -10.74 -6.67 20.19
N HIS A 698 -10.47 -7.24 21.38
CA HIS A 698 -9.23 -7.08 22.14
C HIS A 698 -8.60 -8.45 22.41
N GLU A 699 -7.34 -8.46 22.82
CA GLU A 699 -6.53 -9.67 23.00
C GLU A 699 -6.31 -9.98 24.49
N LEU A 700 -6.39 -11.26 24.87
CA LEU A 700 -6.08 -11.77 26.21
C LEU A 700 -4.87 -12.71 26.22
N SER A 701 -4.03 -12.61 27.25
CA SER A 701 -2.91 -13.55 27.48
C SER A 701 -3.37 -14.94 27.90
N ASP A 702 -4.47 -15.04 28.66
CA ASP A 702 -4.94 -16.26 29.31
C ASP A 702 -6.48 -16.41 29.23
N VAL A 703 -6.95 -17.66 29.12
CA VAL A 703 -8.37 -18.01 28.92
C VAL A 703 -9.15 -17.91 30.24
N LEU A 704 -10.21 -17.09 30.28
CA LEU A 704 -11.05 -16.86 31.46
C LEU A 704 -12.07 -18.01 31.68
N ILE A 705 -12.10 -18.60 32.87
CA ILE A 705 -13.02 -19.70 33.21
C ILE A 705 -14.11 -19.20 34.18
N PRO A 706 -15.40 -19.19 33.78
CA PRO A 706 -16.50 -18.73 34.63
C PRO A 706 -16.88 -19.75 35.71
N ARG A 707 -17.42 -19.27 36.84
CA ARG A 707 -17.92 -20.09 37.97
C ARG A 707 -18.91 -21.19 37.63
N THR A 708 -19.55 -21.13 36.46
CA THR A 708 -20.55 -22.10 35.98
C THR A 708 -19.93 -23.35 35.35
N VAL A 709 -18.59 -23.43 35.27
CA VAL A 709 -17.82 -24.56 34.71
C VAL A 709 -17.08 -25.31 35.83
N GLY A 710 -17.67 -26.41 36.26
CA GLY A 710 -17.08 -27.34 37.24
C GLY A 710 -16.12 -28.32 36.56
N ILE A 711 -14.82 -28.11 36.75
CA ILE A 711 -13.74 -29.01 36.28
C ILE A 711 -13.41 -29.98 37.42
N THR A 712 -13.67 -31.27 37.23
CA THR A 712 -13.45 -32.33 38.23
C THR A 712 -12.18 -33.16 37.95
N ARG A 713 -11.62 -33.81 38.98
CA ARG A 713 -10.42 -34.66 38.84
C ARG A 713 -10.67 -35.82 37.87
N GLY A 714 -11.78 -36.54 38.00
CA GLY A 714 -12.18 -37.59 37.06
C GLY A 714 -12.36 -37.09 35.62
N GLY A 715 -12.85 -35.87 35.43
CA GLY A 715 -12.92 -35.23 34.11
C GLY A 715 -11.55 -34.96 33.49
N LEU A 716 -10.59 -34.51 34.28
CA LEU A 716 -9.21 -34.26 33.83
C LEU A 716 -8.46 -35.57 33.51
N VAL A 717 -8.63 -36.64 34.30
CA VAL A 717 -8.06 -37.96 34.01
C VAL A 717 -8.64 -38.54 32.71
N ARG A 718 -9.95 -38.32 32.44
CA ARG A 718 -10.59 -38.70 31.16
C ARG A 718 -10.00 -37.94 29.99
N ALA A 719 -9.88 -36.61 30.11
CA ALA A 719 -9.28 -35.74 29.10
C ALA A 719 -7.78 -36.02 28.85
N ALA A 720 -7.10 -36.62 29.81
CA ALA A 720 -5.72 -37.08 29.66
C ALA A 720 -5.59 -38.36 28.82
N LYS A 721 -6.66 -39.15 28.68
CA LYS A 721 -6.66 -40.54 28.19
C LYS A 721 -5.77 -41.45 29.05
N ALA A 722 -6.18 -41.60 30.31
CA ALA A 722 -5.54 -42.48 31.29
C ALA A 722 -6.61 -43.40 31.91
N GLU A 723 -7.24 -44.22 31.08
CA GLU A 723 -8.35 -45.11 31.47
C GLU A 723 -7.87 -46.23 32.39
N ILE A 724 -6.63 -46.71 32.22
CA ILE A 724 -6.01 -47.72 33.10
C ILE A 724 -5.86 -47.14 34.51
N MET A 725 -5.32 -45.92 34.64
CA MET A 725 -5.16 -45.27 35.95
C MET A 725 -6.50 -44.98 36.62
N MET A 726 -7.53 -44.60 35.85
CA MET A 726 -8.90 -44.41 36.38
C MET A 726 -9.42 -45.73 36.99
N GLY A 727 -9.35 -46.84 36.25
CA GLY A 727 -9.78 -48.15 36.74
C GLY A 727 -8.97 -48.69 37.92
N LEU A 728 -7.67 -48.37 38.00
CA LEU A 728 -6.84 -48.70 39.17
C LEU A 728 -7.28 -47.94 40.43
N VAL A 729 -7.59 -46.64 40.30
CA VAL A 729 -8.07 -45.79 41.43
C VAL A 729 -9.45 -46.25 41.92
N GLU A 730 -10.37 -46.54 41.03
CA GLU A 730 -11.71 -47.07 41.37
C GLU A 730 -11.58 -48.43 42.08
N ARG A 731 -10.83 -49.38 41.52
CA ARG A 731 -10.66 -50.74 42.06
C ARG A 731 -9.85 -50.78 43.37
N ALA A 732 -9.02 -49.77 43.65
CA ALA A 732 -8.35 -49.61 44.94
C ALA A 732 -9.25 -49.04 46.06
N GLY A 733 -10.53 -48.76 45.78
CA GLY A 733 -11.46 -48.14 46.74
C GLY A 733 -11.24 -46.64 46.93
N LEU A 734 -10.54 -45.98 46.00
CA LEU A 734 -10.14 -44.57 46.08
C LEU A 734 -10.86 -43.67 45.05
N GLY A 735 -11.92 -44.18 44.40
CA GLY A 735 -12.73 -43.43 43.42
C GLY A 735 -13.30 -42.10 43.94
N TRP A 736 -13.55 -41.97 45.25
CA TRP A 736 -13.99 -40.72 45.88
C TRP A 736 -13.01 -39.55 45.70
N VAL A 737 -11.73 -39.82 45.42
CA VAL A 737 -10.72 -38.80 45.08
C VAL A 737 -10.99 -38.20 43.69
N LEU A 738 -11.49 -38.99 42.74
CA LEU A 738 -11.84 -38.53 41.38
C LEU A 738 -13.08 -37.62 41.38
N ASP A 739 -14.07 -37.94 42.21
CA ASP A 739 -15.29 -37.16 42.41
C ASP A 739 -15.07 -35.94 43.33
N GLY A 740 -14.13 -36.03 44.27
CA GLY A 740 -13.78 -34.94 45.19
C GLY A 740 -14.67 -34.83 46.43
N LYS A 741 -15.22 -35.94 46.91
CA LYS A 741 -15.97 -35.98 48.18
C LYS A 741 -15.02 -35.97 49.39
N THR A 742 -15.43 -35.34 50.48
CA THR A 742 -14.63 -35.17 51.71
C THR A 742 -15.06 -36.11 52.84
N LYS A 743 -14.29 -36.13 53.93
CA LYS A 743 -14.37 -37.05 55.08
C LYS A 743 -15.73 -37.10 55.82
N ASN A 744 -16.67 -36.20 55.50
CA ASN A 744 -17.96 -36.04 56.16
C ASN A 744 -19.07 -36.98 55.64
N ASP A 745 -18.93 -37.57 54.44
CA ASP A 745 -19.79 -38.68 53.95
C ASP A 745 -19.41 -39.97 54.72
N SER A 746 -19.75 -40.02 56.01
CA SER A 746 -19.24 -40.97 57.02
C SER A 746 -19.66 -42.44 56.86
N SER A 747 -20.32 -42.79 55.75
CA SER A 747 -20.72 -44.15 55.38
C SER A 747 -19.82 -44.82 54.35
N ALA A 748 -18.86 -44.10 53.74
CA ALA A 748 -18.12 -44.54 52.55
C ALA A 748 -16.61 -44.75 52.74
N LEU A 749 -16.05 -44.50 53.93
CA LEU A 749 -14.61 -44.64 54.20
C LEU A 749 -14.26 -46.03 54.79
N PRO A 750 -13.33 -46.79 54.19
CA PRO A 750 -12.79 -48.00 54.79
C PRO A 750 -12.07 -47.72 56.12
N GLY A 751 -12.31 -48.55 57.13
CA GLY A 751 -11.86 -48.33 58.51
C GLY A 751 -10.34 -48.20 58.72
N GLU A 752 -9.52 -48.65 57.77
CA GLU A 752 -8.04 -48.49 57.81
C GLU A 752 -7.55 -47.04 57.70
N LEU A 753 -8.44 -46.08 57.37
CA LEU A 753 -8.15 -44.64 57.40
C LEU A 753 -8.68 -43.94 58.66
N ALA A 754 -9.26 -44.70 59.60
CA ALA A 754 -9.43 -44.27 60.98
C ALA A 754 -8.21 -44.72 61.81
N GLY A 755 -7.72 -43.84 62.71
CA GLY A 755 -6.58 -44.16 63.56
C GLY A 755 -6.92 -45.23 64.62
N PRO A 756 -5.94 -46.05 65.05
CA PRO A 756 -6.15 -47.05 66.09
C PRO A 756 -6.24 -46.39 67.48
N ASN A 757 -7.47 -46.15 67.94
CA ASN A 757 -7.82 -45.48 69.19
C ASN A 757 -7.39 -43.98 69.20
N GLY A 758 -7.89 -43.10 70.07
CA GLY A 758 -8.46 -43.30 71.39
C GLY A 758 -7.35 -43.20 72.43
N ASP A 759 -7.52 -42.29 73.38
CA ASP A 759 -6.66 -42.08 74.55
C ASP A 759 -5.22 -41.59 74.25
N ASN A 760 -5.11 -40.34 73.77
CA ASN A 760 -4.00 -39.44 74.11
C ASN A 760 -4.53 -38.00 74.19
N GLU A 761 -4.59 -37.45 75.39
CA GLU A 761 -4.61 -35.99 75.61
C GLU A 761 -3.15 -35.46 75.45
N ASP A 762 -2.99 -34.13 75.41
CA ASP A 762 -1.70 -33.41 75.23
C ASP A 762 -0.97 -33.63 73.87
N GLY A 763 -1.40 -32.89 72.83
CA GLY A 763 -0.64 -32.78 71.56
C GLY A 763 -1.36 -32.12 70.38
N ASP A 764 -1.43 -30.78 70.37
CA ASP A 764 -1.61 -29.87 69.22
C ASP A 764 -2.34 -30.42 67.96
N GLY A 765 -3.63 -30.74 68.12
CA GLY A 765 -4.48 -31.35 67.08
C GLY A 765 -5.06 -30.39 66.02
N GLU A 766 -4.22 -29.69 65.26
CA GLU A 766 -4.64 -28.90 64.08
C GLU A 766 -4.44 -29.69 62.74
N ASP A 767 -4.60 -29.01 61.60
CA ASP A 767 -4.25 -29.42 60.22
C ASP A 767 -5.00 -30.53 59.43
N GLU A 768 -5.75 -31.50 60.00
CA GLU A 768 -6.52 -32.47 59.15
C GLU A 768 -7.90 -31.99 58.65
N LYS A 769 -8.18 -30.67 58.66
CA LYS A 769 -9.43 -30.07 58.14
C LYS A 769 -9.23 -29.36 56.79
N GLY A 770 -9.87 -29.87 55.73
CA GLY A 770 -9.94 -29.19 54.42
C GLY A 770 -8.75 -29.46 53.49
N LEU A 771 -8.44 -30.74 53.26
CA LEU A 771 -7.38 -31.17 52.34
C LEU A 771 -7.93 -31.42 50.93
N GLY A 772 -7.34 -30.75 49.94
CA GLY A 772 -7.48 -31.04 48.51
C GLY A 772 -6.62 -32.22 48.06
N TRP A 773 -6.69 -32.54 46.77
CA TRP A 773 -5.99 -33.70 46.20
C TRP A 773 -5.42 -33.41 44.81
N ALA A 774 -4.13 -33.71 44.63
CA ALA A 774 -3.45 -33.75 43.35
C ALA A 774 -3.10 -35.21 42.97
N ILE A 775 -3.43 -35.60 41.74
CA ILE A 775 -3.22 -36.97 41.23
C ILE A 775 -2.07 -36.97 40.22
N LEU A 776 -1.02 -37.74 40.50
CA LEU A 776 -0.02 -38.13 39.52
C LEU A 776 -0.62 -39.25 38.64
N CYS A 777 -0.80 -38.96 37.35
CA CYS A 777 -1.56 -39.79 36.44
C CYS A 777 -0.65 -40.28 35.32
N PRO A 778 -0.25 -41.56 35.30
CA PRO A 778 0.53 -42.11 34.19
C PRO A 778 -0.33 -42.21 32.91
N THR A 779 0.27 -41.93 31.75
CA THR A 779 -0.32 -42.26 30.45
C THR A 779 -0.56 -43.77 30.31
N ASP A 780 -1.61 -44.20 29.60
CA ASP A 780 -1.92 -45.63 29.45
C ASP A 780 -0.75 -46.43 28.82
N ASP A 781 0.01 -45.82 27.89
CA ASP A 781 1.26 -46.36 27.30
C ASP A 781 2.31 -46.78 28.35
N ALA A 782 2.33 -46.14 29.53
CA ALA A 782 3.28 -46.47 30.60
C ALA A 782 3.04 -47.86 31.21
N PHE A 783 1.85 -48.43 31.00
CA PHE A 783 1.49 -49.75 31.51
C PHE A 783 1.76 -50.90 30.52
N GLU A 784 2.24 -50.64 29.29
CA GLU A 784 2.52 -51.69 28.27
C GLU A 784 3.38 -52.84 28.79
N ASN A 785 4.34 -52.54 29.66
CA ASN A 785 5.30 -53.51 30.21
C ASN A 785 4.87 -54.10 31.57
N VAL A 786 3.62 -53.86 31.99
CA VAL A 786 3.07 -54.26 33.29
C VAL A 786 2.08 -55.40 33.12
N ASN A 787 2.25 -56.48 33.89
CA ASN A 787 1.25 -57.54 33.98
C ASN A 787 0.07 -57.07 34.85
N LEU A 788 -0.86 -56.34 34.24
CA LEU A 788 -2.05 -55.80 34.90
C LEU A 788 -2.92 -56.88 35.57
N PRO A 789 -3.20 -58.06 34.97
CA PRO A 789 -3.91 -59.15 35.66
C PRO A 789 -3.25 -59.54 37.00
N LYS A 790 -1.93 -59.67 37.03
CA LYS A 790 -1.20 -59.98 38.27
C LYS A 790 -1.19 -58.84 39.30
N LEU A 791 -1.38 -57.59 38.87
CA LEU A 791 -1.60 -56.46 39.79
C LEU A 791 -3.04 -56.43 40.31
N TRP A 792 -4.01 -56.96 39.57
CA TRP A 792 -5.41 -57.06 39.97
C TRP A 792 -5.71 -58.23 40.92
N GLU A 793 -4.77 -59.19 41.06
CA GLU A 793 -4.76 -60.28 42.03
C GLU A 793 -4.17 -59.88 43.40
N ASP A 794 -3.43 -58.77 43.46
CA ASP A 794 -2.60 -58.34 44.60
C ASP A 794 -3.09 -56.99 45.15
N GLU A 795 -4.19 -57.04 45.93
CA GLU A 795 -4.96 -55.86 46.36
C GLU A 795 -4.14 -54.86 47.21
N ASP A 796 -3.29 -55.35 48.10
CA ASP A 796 -2.45 -54.50 48.96
C ASP A 796 -1.37 -53.77 48.15
N ARG A 797 -0.80 -54.44 47.14
CA ARG A 797 0.13 -53.82 46.20
C ARG A 797 -0.55 -52.83 45.26
N LEU A 798 -1.78 -53.11 44.84
CA LEU A 798 -2.63 -52.17 44.10
C LEU A 798 -2.89 -50.90 44.93
N LYS A 799 -3.33 -51.05 46.18
CA LYS A 799 -3.53 -49.93 47.13
C LYS A 799 -2.23 -49.14 47.33
N SER A 800 -1.10 -49.81 47.57
CA SER A 800 0.21 -49.17 47.74
C SER A 800 0.65 -48.37 46.51
N LEU A 801 0.45 -48.92 45.30
CA LEU A 801 0.75 -48.24 44.04
C LEU A 801 -0.14 -47.01 43.83
N VAL A 802 -1.44 -47.09 44.10
CA VAL A 802 -2.34 -45.93 43.94
C VAL A 802 -2.06 -44.86 45.00
N ARG A 803 -1.83 -45.25 46.27
CA ARG A 803 -1.45 -44.32 47.36
C ARG A 803 -0.16 -43.55 47.05
N GLN A 804 0.79 -44.16 46.33
CA GLN A 804 2.04 -43.53 45.90
C GLN A 804 1.86 -42.40 44.86
N HIS A 805 0.69 -42.34 44.20
CA HIS A 805 0.36 -41.37 43.14
C HIS A 805 -0.59 -40.26 43.61
N ILE A 806 -1.00 -40.21 44.88
CA ILE A 806 -1.97 -39.23 45.40
C ILE A 806 -1.28 -38.35 46.45
N ILE A 807 -1.28 -37.04 46.20
CA ILE A 807 -0.68 -35.98 47.02
C ILE A 807 -1.81 -35.15 47.66
N PRO A 808 -1.87 -34.98 48.99
CA PRO A 808 -2.80 -34.05 49.64
C PRO A 808 -2.35 -32.59 49.44
N VAL A 809 -3.30 -31.66 49.35
CA VAL A 809 -3.05 -30.23 49.14
C VAL A 809 -3.64 -29.42 50.31
N PRO A 810 -2.85 -28.64 51.06
CA PRO A 810 -3.33 -27.89 52.22
C PRO A 810 -4.21 -26.69 51.83
N ALA A 811 -5.13 -26.28 52.72
CA ALA A 811 -6.04 -25.17 52.48
C ALA A 811 -5.34 -23.80 52.30
N SER A 812 -4.18 -23.61 52.93
CA SER A 812 -3.34 -22.40 52.85
C SER A 812 -2.78 -22.13 51.44
N TRP A 813 -2.81 -23.13 50.56
CA TRP A 813 -2.31 -23.06 49.19
C TRP A 813 -2.90 -21.90 48.38
N ASP A 814 -4.21 -21.68 48.53
CA ASP A 814 -4.93 -20.64 47.79
C ASP A 814 -4.65 -19.23 48.31
N GLU A 815 -4.15 -19.08 49.54
CA GLU A 815 -3.82 -17.77 50.12
C GLU A 815 -2.41 -17.30 49.75
N GLN A 816 -1.50 -18.23 49.49
CA GLN A 816 -0.13 -17.91 49.05
C GLN A 816 -0.10 -17.37 47.62
N TYR A 817 -0.99 -17.86 46.75
CA TYR A 817 -1.15 -17.39 45.36
C TYR A 817 -2.23 -16.32 45.17
N ARG A 818 -2.85 -15.85 46.26
CA ARG A 818 -3.74 -14.68 46.25
C ARG A 818 -2.87 -13.43 46.29
N PRO A 819 -2.92 -12.53 45.28
CA PRO A 819 -2.18 -11.27 45.35
C PRO A 819 -2.69 -10.49 46.56
N LYS A 820 -1.82 -10.31 47.57
CA LYS A 820 -2.18 -9.62 48.81
C LYS A 820 -2.45 -8.16 48.50
N GLY A 821 -3.63 -7.67 48.89
CA GLY A 821 -4.00 -6.26 48.74
C GLY A 821 -2.94 -5.36 49.36
N ASN A 822 -2.57 -4.30 48.65
CA ASN A 822 -1.35 -3.51 48.85
C ASN A 822 -0.05 -4.32 48.65
N ILE A 823 0.23 -4.66 47.39
CA ILE A 823 1.61 -4.88 46.92
C ILE A 823 2.40 -3.61 47.23
N ARG A 824 3.58 -3.74 47.86
CA ARG A 824 4.46 -2.58 48.13
C ARG A 824 5.04 -2.05 46.82
N SER A 825 5.12 -0.73 46.70
CA SER A 825 5.55 0.05 45.52
C SER A 825 7.03 -0.12 45.10
N ASP A 826 7.76 -1.03 45.75
CA ASP A 826 9.21 -0.93 45.91
C ASP A 826 9.98 -2.11 45.27
N ASP A 827 9.26 -3.11 44.72
CA ASP A 827 9.83 -4.20 43.95
C ASP A 827 9.41 -4.10 42.46
N PRO A 828 10.30 -3.60 41.57
CA PRO A 828 10.00 -3.44 40.16
C PRO A 828 10.16 -4.73 39.33
N MET A 829 10.42 -5.89 39.96
CA MET A 829 10.80 -7.12 39.27
C MET A 829 9.94 -8.35 39.63
N LEU A 830 8.69 -8.14 40.04
CA LEU A 830 7.67 -9.19 40.01
C LEU A 830 7.27 -9.48 38.56
N ASP A 831 7.99 -10.39 37.91
CA ASP A 831 7.67 -10.92 36.59
C ASP A 831 6.40 -11.79 36.65
N TRP A 832 5.24 -11.15 36.43
CA TRP A 832 3.92 -11.79 36.35
C TRP A 832 3.84 -12.92 35.31
N GLU A 833 4.84 -13.05 34.43
CA GLU A 833 4.97 -14.09 33.41
C GLU A 833 5.44 -15.44 34.00
N GLU A 834 5.91 -15.49 35.26
CA GLU A 834 6.22 -16.73 35.97
C GLU A 834 5.01 -17.36 36.71
N LEU A 835 3.91 -16.61 36.88
CA LEU A 835 2.71 -17.05 37.64
C LEU A 835 1.78 -17.93 36.82
N ASP A 836 2.23 -19.16 36.55
CA ASP A 836 1.46 -20.21 35.87
C ASP A 836 0.26 -20.70 36.71
N HIS A 837 -0.85 -19.97 36.60
CA HIS A 837 -2.11 -20.20 37.31
C HIS A 837 -2.76 -21.57 37.05
N SER A 838 -2.30 -22.33 36.04
CA SER A 838 -2.85 -23.63 35.66
C SER A 838 -2.37 -24.79 36.56
N ARG A 839 -1.32 -24.56 37.37
CA ARG A 839 -0.65 -25.60 38.16
C ARG A 839 -1.50 -26.10 39.34
N PRO A 840 -1.60 -27.42 39.56
CA PRO A 840 -2.28 -28.01 40.72
C PRO A 840 -1.39 -28.10 41.98
N LEU A 841 -0.07 -27.91 41.83
CA LEU A 841 0.97 -27.87 42.85
C LEU A 841 2.07 -26.91 42.36
N ASP A 842 2.79 -26.24 43.27
CA ASP A 842 4.05 -25.59 42.90
C ASP A 842 5.09 -26.68 42.59
N PHE A 843 6.07 -26.36 41.76
CA PHE A 843 7.17 -27.24 41.36
C PHE A 843 8.53 -26.69 41.83
N ASP A 844 8.52 -25.78 42.82
CA ASP A 844 9.72 -25.15 43.37
C ASP A 844 10.72 -26.18 43.95
N ALA A 845 11.98 -26.05 43.58
CA ALA A 845 12.92 -27.16 43.39
C ALA A 845 13.55 -27.72 44.70
N LYS A 846 12.87 -27.55 45.84
CA LYS A 846 13.31 -27.99 47.18
C LYS A 846 12.21 -28.62 48.03
N ALA A 847 10.94 -28.58 47.60
CA ALA A 847 9.85 -29.19 48.35
C ALA A 847 9.86 -30.74 48.21
N ALA A 848 9.64 -31.43 49.33
CA ALA A 848 9.28 -32.84 49.35
C ALA A 848 7.76 -32.93 49.59
N TYR A 849 7.04 -33.56 48.66
CA TYR A 849 5.61 -33.75 48.70
C TYR A 849 5.33 -35.09 49.37
N THR A 850 4.60 -35.06 50.48
CA THR A 850 4.08 -36.29 51.10
C THR A 850 3.01 -36.90 50.20
N THR A 851 2.86 -38.22 50.26
CA THR A 851 1.78 -38.94 49.56
C THR A 851 0.93 -39.72 50.56
N LEU A 852 -0.20 -40.27 50.11
CA LEU A 852 -0.94 -41.25 50.91
C LEU A 852 -0.12 -42.49 51.27
N GLN A 853 1.00 -42.76 50.57
CA GLN A 853 1.90 -43.86 50.88
C GLN A 853 2.92 -43.50 51.97
N SER A 854 3.23 -42.22 52.20
CA SER A 854 4.20 -41.76 53.22
C SER A 854 3.81 -42.17 54.64
N LYS A 855 2.52 -42.20 54.98
CA LYS A 855 2.02 -42.72 56.28
C LYS A 855 2.30 -44.22 56.50
N THR A 856 2.75 -44.97 55.47
CA THR A 856 3.05 -46.42 55.56
C THR A 856 4.43 -46.82 55.03
N SER A 857 5.23 -45.89 54.49
CA SER A 857 6.56 -46.18 53.95
C SER A 857 7.50 -44.98 53.98
N LEU A 858 8.74 -45.20 54.43
CA LEU A 858 9.88 -44.27 54.37
C LEU A 858 10.32 -43.89 52.94
N TYR A 859 9.67 -44.46 51.92
CA TYR A 859 9.88 -44.19 50.50
C TYR A 859 8.62 -43.62 49.83
N GLY A 860 7.64 -43.15 50.61
CA GLY A 860 6.39 -42.57 50.10
C GLY A 860 6.53 -41.14 49.57
N ASP A 861 7.50 -40.36 50.07
CA ASP A 861 7.67 -38.96 49.70
C ASP A 861 8.25 -38.78 48.29
N LEU A 862 7.84 -37.71 47.61
CA LEU A 862 8.24 -37.37 46.26
C LEU A 862 8.93 -36.01 46.21
N VAL A 863 9.81 -35.80 45.24
CA VAL A 863 10.44 -34.50 44.92
C VAL A 863 10.20 -34.21 43.44
N ILE A 864 9.95 -32.95 43.12
CA ILE A 864 9.83 -32.46 41.74
C ILE A 864 11.11 -31.66 41.42
N GLU A 865 11.82 -32.08 40.36
CA GLU A 865 13.09 -31.49 39.92
C GLU A 865 12.91 -30.92 38.49
N TRP A 866 13.08 -29.61 38.30
CA TRP A 866 13.27 -29.05 36.94
C TRP A 866 14.63 -29.48 36.38
N LYS A 867 14.67 -29.88 35.10
CA LYS A 867 15.92 -30.19 34.39
C LYS A 867 15.90 -29.52 33.02
N ASP A 868 16.87 -28.63 32.80
CA ASP A 868 17.09 -27.96 31.51
C ASP A 868 17.45 -28.98 30.42
N ASP A 869 16.88 -28.81 29.23
CA ASP A 869 17.33 -29.50 28.04
C ASP A 869 18.64 -28.85 27.59
N VAL A 870 19.75 -29.60 27.74
CA VAL A 870 21.14 -29.17 27.49
C VAL A 870 21.34 -28.54 26.10
N ASN A 871 20.43 -28.76 25.17
CA ASN A 871 20.46 -28.27 23.79
C ASN A 871 19.85 -26.86 23.60
N LYS A 872 19.07 -26.35 24.55
CA LYS A 872 18.24 -25.16 24.40
C LYS A 872 18.08 -24.41 25.73
N LYS A 873 18.74 -23.24 25.85
CA LYS A 873 18.47 -22.30 26.95
C LYS A 873 16.98 -21.93 26.95
N GLY A 874 16.35 -22.00 28.12
CA GLY A 874 14.93 -21.66 28.30
C GLY A 874 13.94 -22.77 27.96
N THR A 875 14.38 -24.00 27.67
CA THR A 875 13.48 -25.17 27.65
C THR A 875 14.03 -26.28 28.53
N GLY A 876 13.21 -26.78 29.44
CA GLY A 876 13.48 -27.95 30.28
C GLY A 876 12.19 -28.72 30.52
N SER A 877 12.23 -29.67 31.43
CA SER A 877 11.02 -30.38 31.89
C SER A 877 11.14 -30.76 33.37
N TYR A 878 10.00 -30.76 34.06
CA TYR A 878 9.89 -31.23 35.43
C TYR A 878 9.90 -32.76 35.48
N PHE A 879 10.61 -33.33 36.45
CA PHE A 879 10.65 -34.76 36.73
C PHE A 879 10.22 -35.02 38.18
N VAL A 880 9.32 -35.99 38.38
CA VAL A 880 8.93 -36.50 39.70
C VAL A 880 9.83 -37.69 40.06
N ARG A 881 10.32 -37.73 41.30
CA ARG A 881 11.22 -38.78 41.82
C ARG A 881 10.86 -39.13 43.27
N VAL A 882 11.01 -40.40 43.66
CA VAL A 882 10.95 -40.79 45.09
C VAL A 882 12.09 -40.13 45.87
N ALA A 883 11.75 -39.39 46.92
CA ALA A 883 12.65 -38.49 47.65
C ALA A 883 13.89 -39.20 48.20
N SER A 884 13.67 -40.33 48.90
CA SER A 884 14.66 -41.11 49.66
C SER A 884 15.68 -41.87 48.80
N LEU A 885 15.69 -41.68 47.47
CA LEU A 885 16.70 -42.24 46.56
C LEU A 885 17.73 -41.17 46.16
N PRO A 886 19.02 -41.52 45.97
CA PRO A 886 20.04 -40.55 45.57
C PRO A 886 19.80 -40.04 44.14
N SER A 887 19.90 -38.71 43.95
CA SER A 887 19.76 -38.11 42.62
C SER A 887 20.96 -38.47 41.73
N SER A 888 20.70 -39.20 40.65
CA SER A 888 21.73 -39.67 39.71
C SER A 888 22.31 -38.51 38.91
N LYS A 889 23.65 -38.38 38.93
CA LYS A 889 24.38 -37.34 38.18
C LYS A 889 24.49 -37.58 36.67
N SER A 890 23.85 -38.63 36.12
CA SER A 890 23.89 -38.96 34.68
C SER A 890 22.49 -38.88 34.04
N PRO A 891 22.24 -37.95 33.10
CA PRO A 891 20.94 -37.82 32.44
C PRO A 891 20.59 -38.95 31.45
N SER A 892 21.56 -39.78 31.05
CA SER A 892 21.47 -40.61 29.85
C SER A 892 20.79 -41.99 30.02
N ARG A 893 20.24 -42.30 31.21
CA ARG A 893 19.42 -43.52 31.41
C ARG A 893 18.50 -43.43 32.64
N PRO A 894 17.18 -43.63 32.50
CA PRO A 894 16.29 -43.86 33.65
C PRO A 894 16.46 -45.30 34.15
N SER A 895 17.48 -45.55 34.98
CA SER A 895 17.82 -46.89 35.49
C SER A 895 17.07 -47.28 36.77
N ALA A 896 15.79 -46.91 36.90
CA ALA A 896 14.86 -47.40 37.93
C ALA A 896 13.40 -46.99 37.60
N PRO A 897 12.38 -47.76 38.01
CA PRO A 897 10.96 -47.39 37.89
C PRO A 897 10.51 -46.40 38.99
N SER A 898 11.37 -45.43 39.34
CA SER A 898 11.20 -44.50 40.47
C SER A 898 11.39 -43.03 40.08
N THR A 899 11.41 -42.75 38.78
CA THR A 899 11.42 -41.42 38.17
C THR A 899 10.45 -41.38 36.99
N ALA A 900 9.69 -40.31 36.87
CA ALA A 900 8.80 -40.03 35.74
C ALA A 900 8.90 -38.56 35.35
N ARG A 901 8.68 -38.22 34.08
CA ARG A 901 8.66 -36.83 33.59
C ARG A 901 7.22 -36.33 33.55
N ILE A 902 7.02 -35.08 33.96
CA ILE A 902 5.73 -34.41 33.79
C ILE A 902 5.57 -34.01 32.32
N ILE A 903 4.48 -34.46 31.70
CA ILE A 903 4.12 -34.13 30.31
C ILE A 903 3.34 -32.82 30.27
N THR A 904 2.35 -32.68 31.17
CA THR A 904 1.42 -31.55 31.29
C THR A 904 0.56 -31.74 32.55
N TRP A 905 -0.16 -30.71 32.98
CA TRP A 905 -0.97 -30.69 34.20
C TRP A 905 -2.29 -29.94 33.95
N GLY A 906 -3.23 -30.05 34.89
CA GLY A 906 -4.44 -29.25 34.94
C GLY A 906 -5.00 -29.21 36.35
N ARG A 907 -5.33 -28.00 36.82
CA ARG A 907 -5.99 -27.72 38.10
C ARG A 907 -7.51 -27.98 38.01
N THR A 908 -8.17 -28.25 39.14
CA THR A 908 -9.65 -28.37 39.23
C THR A 908 -10.34 -27.04 39.57
N SER A 909 -11.66 -26.93 39.35
CA SER A 909 -12.42 -25.68 39.53
C SER A 909 -13.42 -25.75 40.70
N PRO A 910 -13.59 -24.68 41.50
CA PRO A 910 -14.62 -24.59 42.54
C PRO A 910 -16.03 -24.80 41.99
N MET A 911 -16.56 -25.99 42.22
CA MET A 911 -17.97 -26.29 41.99
C MET A 911 -18.78 -25.87 43.21
N GLN A 912 -19.41 -24.69 43.11
CA GLN A 912 -20.39 -24.24 44.09
C GLN A 912 -21.67 -25.06 43.94
N SER A 913 -22.14 -25.70 45.02
CA SER A 913 -23.34 -26.55 44.96
C SER A 913 -24.59 -25.71 44.70
N LEU A 914 -25.27 -25.94 43.57
CA LEU A 914 -26.53 -25.29 43.21
C LEU A 914 -27.75 -25.93 43.93
N THR A 915 -27.58 -26.24 45.22
CA THR A 915 -28.65 -26.75 46.11
C THR A 915 -29.33 -25.59 46.84
N PRO A 916 -30.57 -25.21 46.49
CA PRO A 916 -31.28 -24.12 47.16
C PRO A 916 -31.66 -24.54 48.60
N GLY A 917 -30.93 -24.02 49.59
CA GLY A 917 -31.16 -24.30 51.02
C GLY A 917 -29.90 -24.34 51.89
N GLY A 918 -28.71 -24.45 51.31
CA GLY A 918 -27.44 -24.41 52.06
C GLY A 918 -27.12 -23.01 52.58
N ILE A 919 -27.48 -22.71 53.83
CA ILE A 919 -27.21 -21.41 54.47
C ILE A 919 -25.74 -21.24 54.89
N ASN A 920 -25.01 -22.34 55.08
CA ASN A 920 -23.56 -22.32 55.32
C ASN A 920 -22.80 -22.47 54.00
N GLY A 921 -21.83 -21.59 53.76
CA GLY A 921 -21.02 -21.53 52.54
C GLY A 921 -19.96 -22.62 52.41
N GLU A 922 -20.35 -23.89 52.54
CA GLU A 922 -19.45 -25.04 52.37
C GLU A 922 -19.09 -25.24 50.89
N THR A 923 -18.04 -24.55 50.44
CA THR A 923 -17.43 -24.79 49.13
C THR A 923 -16.82 -26.19 49.09
N SER A 924 -17.26 -27.03 48.15
CA SER A 924 -16.67 -28.35 47.93
C SER A 924 -15.17 -28.25 47.64
N ASP A 925 -14.36 -29.15 48.22
CA ASP A 925 -12.89 -29.01 48.28
C ASP A 925 -12.20 -29.38 46.96
N SER A 926 -12.38 -28.47 46.00
CA SER A 926 -11.92 -28.51 44.62
C SER A 926 -10.41 -28.28 44.44
N ARG A 927 -9.65 -28.18 45.53
CA ARG A 927 -8.21 -27.89 45.52
C ARG A 927 -7.39 -29.03 44.95
N GLY A 928 -6.31 -28.69 44.24
CA GLY A 928 -5.41 -29.63 43.54
C GLY A 928 -5.80 -29.83 42.07
N GLY A 929 -5.68 -31.07 41.56
CA GLY A 929 -5.91 -31.38 40.14
C GLY A 929 -5.23 -32.66 39.67
N VAL A 930 -4.75 -32.68 38.43
CA VAL A 930 -4.12 -33.84 37.77
C VAL A 930 -2.82 -33.43 37.09
N ILE A 931 -1.77 -34.24 37.25
CA ILE A 931 -0.46 -34.09 36.62
C ILE A 931 -0.21 -35.34 35.78
N LEU A 932 -0.14 -35.19 34.46
CA LEU A 932 0.11 -36.29 33.52
C LEU A 932 1.62 -36.60 33.47
N ILE A 933 2.00 -37.85 33.72
CA ILE A 933 3.40 -38.32 33.75
C ILE A 933 3.65 -39.43 32.72
N ASP A 934 4.86 -39.51 32.17
CA ASP A 934 5.23 -40.45 31.09
C ASP A 934 5.65 -41.86 31.55
N ASN A 935 5.67 -42.08 32.86
CA ASN A 935 6.01 -43.36 33.48
C ASN A 935 5.29 -43.47 34.83
N PHE A 936 4.95 -44.67 35.28
CA PHE A 936 4.31 -44.87 36.58
C PHE A 936 5.37 -45.08 37.68
N LEU A 937 5.10 -44.60 38.90
CA LEU A 937 6.03 -44.66 40.03
C LEU A 937 5.77 -45.93 40.86
N MET A 938 6.73 -46.87 40.83
CA MET A 938 6.65 -48.07 41.66
C MET A 938 7.02 -47.75 43.12
N PRO A 939 6.21 -48.17 44.12
CA PRO A 939 6.59 -48.13 45.52
C PRO A 939 7.91 -48.89 45.74
N TYR A 940 8.93 -48.22 46.30
CA TYR A 940 10.23 -48.85 46.51
C TYR A 940 10.18 -49.81 47.71
N ILE A 941 10.41 -51.10 47.45
CA ILE A 941 10.57 -52.13 48.47
C ILE A 941 12.08 -52.44 48.59
N PRO A 942 12.73 -52.14 49.73
CA PRO A 942 14.15 -52.43 49.92
C PRO A 942 14.43 -53.94 49.85
N PRO A 943 15.49 -54.39 49.15
CA PRO A 943 15.87 -55.80 49.12
C PRO A 943 16.25 -56.28 50.53
N TRP A 944 15.95 -57.54 50.83
CA TRP A 944 15.99 -58.11 52.20
C TRP A 944 17.28 -57.83 52.99
N GLN A 945 18.44 -57.81 52.32
CA GLN A 945 19.74 -57.47 52.91
C GLN A 945 19.77 -56.09 53.57
N SER A 946 19.07 -55.11 52.98
CA SER A 946 18.89 -53.76 53.53
C SER A 946 17.73 -53.62 54.52
N ARG A 947 16.89 -54.66 54.66
CA ARG A 947 15.81 -54.74 55.67
C ARG A 947 16.25 -55.39 56.98
N TYR A 948 17.36 -56.14 56.98
CA TYR A 948 17.87 -56.88 58.15
C TYR A 948 19.35 -56.64 58.49
N GLY A 949 20.14 -56.03 57.60
CA GLY A 949 21.54 -55.64 57.85
C GLY A 949 22.58 -56.75 57.61
N PRO A 950 23.84 -56.40 57.31
CA PRO A 950 24.93 -57.34 57.08
C PRO A 950 25.70 -57.71 58.38
N PRO A 951 26.26 -58.94 58.50
CA PRO A 951 27.26 -59.26 59.51
C PRO A 951 28.57 -58.47 59.30
N ILE A 952 29.22 -58.07 60.40
CA ILE A 952 30.43 -57.23 60.37
C ILE A 952 31.70 -58.10 60.38
N ALA A 953 32.55 -57.96 59.35
CA ALA A 953 33.96 -58.36 59.38
C ALA A 953 34.81 -57.52 58.41
N THR A 954 36.05 -57.22 58.81
CA THR A 954 37.04 -56.35 58.14
C THR A 954 37.79 -57.05 56.97
N GLY A 955 38.36 -56.30 56.01
CA GLY A 955 39.31 -56.89 55.04
C GLY A 955 39.58 -56.13 53.72
N ILE A 956 40.14 -54.92 53.79
CA ILE A 956 40.52 -54.06 52.64
C ILE A 956 41.36 -54.76 51.54
N VAL A 957 40.95 -54.59 50.27
CA VAL A 957 41.71 -54.70 48.99
C VAL A 957 42.43 -56.03 48.67
N GLY A 958 42.34 -56.60 47.46
CA GLY A 958 41.57 -56.20 46.27
C GLY A 958 42.17 -56.87 45.02
N ALA A 959 41.32 -57.44 44.17
CA ALA A 959 41.73 -58.19 42.97
C ALA A 959 40.74 -57.96 41.82
N GLU A 960 41.25 -58.01 40.59
CA GLU A 960 40.46 -57.82 39.37
C GLU A 960 39.61 -59.07 39.03
N ALA A 961 38.44 -58.83 38.44
CA ALA A 961 37.64 -59.87 37.78
C ALA A 961 37.16 -59.32 36.44
N ASP A 962 37.53 -59.98 35.34
CA ASP A 962 37.29 -59.45 33.99
C ASP A 962 35.86 -59.75 33.47
N LYS A 963 35.54 -59.11 32.34
CA LYS A 963 34.25 -59.08 31.62
C LYS A 963 33.45 -60.39 31.63
N SER A 964 32.12 -60.25 31.72
CA SER A 964 31.22 -61.04 30.87
C SER A 964 30.14 -60.15 30.25
N THR A 965 29.76 -60.45 29.01
CA THR A 965 29.09 -59.51 28.11
C THR A 965 27.56 -59.63 28.16
N LYS A 966 26.83 -58.51 28.31
CA LYS A 966 25.42 -58.41 27.88
C LYS A 966 25.12 -57.11 27.14
N VAL A 967 24.35 -57.27 26.05
CA VAL A 967 24.01 -56.26 25.03
C VAL A 967 23.18 -55.12 25.61
N SER A 968 23.44 -53.88 25.17
CA SER A 968 22.70 -52.68 25.57
C SER A 968 21.89 -52.06 24.42
N ALA A 969 20.57 -52.03 24.57
CA ALA A 969 19.70 -51.06 23.89
C ALA A 969 19.55 -49.78 24.74
N SER A 970 19.10 -48.68 24.14
CA SER A 970 18.82 -47.35 24.75
C SER A 970 19.90 -46.23 24.66
N SER A 971 20.70 -46.15 23.59
CA SER A 971 21.75 -45.10 23.43
C SER A 971 21.48 -44.00 22.38
N SER A 972 20.34 -44.04 21.69
CA SER A 972 20.11 -43.24 20.47
C SER A 972 20.08 -41.72 20.70
N THR A 973 19.24 -41.19 21.59
CA THR A 973 18.96 -39.74 21.65
C THR A 973 20.19 -38.90 22.04
N ALA A 974 20.95 -39.33 23.06
CA ALA A 974 22.19 -38.66 23.46
C ALA A 974 23.27 -38.72 22.37
N SER A 975 23.36 -39.85 21.65
CA SER A 975 24.26 -40.01 20.49
C SER A 975 23.87 -39.11 19.32
N SER A 976 22.56 -38.95 19.06
CA SER A 976 22.03 -38.01 18.07
C SER A 976 22.33 -36.55 18.44
N ILE A 977 22.19 -36.18 19.71
CA ILE A 977 22.54 -34.84 20.23
C ILE A 977 24.04 -34.56 20.08
N LYS A 978 24.91 -35.45 20.58
CA LYS A 978 26.37 -35.32 20.41
C LYS A 978 26.75 -35.24 18.92
N SER A 979 26.10 -36.04 18.07
CA SER A 979 26.30 -36.01 16.62
C SER A 979 25.81 -34.72 15.97
N PHE A 980 24.70 -34.13 16.40
CA PHE A 980 24.20 -32.84 15.89
C PHE A 980 25.15 -31.68 16.26
N ILE A 981 25.57 -31.60 17.53
CA ILE A 981 26.50 -30.56 17.99
C ILE A 981 27.86 -30.72 17.28
N SER A 982 28.39 -31.95 17.20
CA SER A 982 29.66 -32.19 16.49
C SER A 982 29.57 -31.92 14.98
N GLY A 983 28.42 -32.22 14.36
CA GLY A 983 28.14 -31.92 12.95
C GLY A 983 28.07 -30.42 12.69
N GLY A 984 27.40 -29.67 13.56
CA GLY A 984 27.36 -28.20 13.50
C GLY A 984 28.74 -27.58 13.68
N PHE A 985 29.53 -28.04 14.65
CA PHE A 985 30.90 -27.56 14.89
C PHE A 985 31.82 -27.89 13.69
N GLY A 986 31.75 -29.11 13.14
CA GLY A 986 32.41 -29.47 11.90
C GLY A 986 31.99 -28.57 10.72
N GLY A 987 30.71 -28.21 10.61
CA GLY A 987 30.21 -27.23 9.64
C GLY A 987 30.86 -25.85 9.79
N VAL A 988 31.05 -25.37 11.02
CA VAL A 988 31.78 -24.12 11.29
C VAL A 988 33.26 -24.23 10.91
N CYS A 989 33.94 -25.34 11.23
CA CYS A 989 35.32 -25.60 10.79
C CYS A 989 35.44 -25.61 9.24
N ALA A 990 34.50 -26.23 8.55
CA ALA A 990 34.43 -26.28 7.08
C ALA A 990 34.25 -24.90 6.45
N VAL A 991 33.48 -24.02 7.11
CA VAL A 991 33.32 -22.61 6.71
C VAL A 991 34.60 -21.82 6.99
N LEU A 992 35.20 -21.94 8.17
CA LEU A 992 36.44 -21.21 8.53
C LEU A 992 37.62 -21.51 7.61
N VAL A 993 37.81 -22.77 7.22
CA VAL A 993 38.88 -23.19 6.28
C VAL A 993 38.48 -22.94 4.83
N GLY A 994 37.20 -23.06 4.48
CA GLY A 994 36.72 -22.88 3.12
C GLY A 994 36.50 -21.44 2.66
N HIS A 995 36.24 -20.50 3.58
CA HIS A 995 35.79 -19.14 3.22
C HIS A 995 36.82 -18.30 2.44
N PRO A 996 38.15 -18.35 2.70
CA PRO A 996 39.14 -17.64 1.89
C PRO A 996 39.12 -18.07 0.41
N PHE A 997 38.92 -19.37 0.14
CA PHE A 997 38.78 -19.89 -1.21
C PHE A 997 37.45 -19.45 -1.85
N ASP A 998 36.36 -19.45 -1.08
CA ASP A 998 35.04 -18.99 -1.53
C ASP A 998 35.03 -17.50 -1.87
N LEU A 999 35.68 -16.65 -1.06
CA LEU A 999 35.83 -15.22 -1.34
C LEU A 999 36.71 -14.99 -2.58
N THR A 1000 37.80 -15.76 -2.73
CA THR A 1000 38.65 -15.73 -3.92
C THR A 1000 37.87 -16.15 -5.17
N LYS A 1001 37.01 -17.16 -5.05
CA LYS A 1001 36.10 -17.63 -6.12
C LYS A 1001 35.08 -16.55 -6.49
N THR A 1002 34.27 -16.07 -5.55
CA THR A 1002 33.19 -15.13 -5.86
C THR A 1002 33.73 -13.82 -6.42
N ARG A 1003 34.79 -13.25 -5.80
CA ARG A 1003 35.47 -12.06 -6.34
C ARG A 1003 35.97 -12.27 -7.78
N LEU A 1004 36.42 -13.47 -8.17
CA LEU A 1004 36.83 -13.78 -9.55
C LEU A 1004 35.65 -13.99 -10.53
N GLN A 1005 34.45 -14.31 -10.03
CA GLN A 1005 33.22 -14.46 -10.83
C GLN A 1005 32.53 -13.11 -11.12
N THR A 1006 32.51 -12.22 -10.12
CA THR A 1006 31.80 -10.93 -10.14
C THR A 1006 32.64 -9.76 -10.65
N ALA A 1007 33.97 -9.91 -10.69
CA ALA A 1007 34.86 -8.85 -11.16
C ALA A 1007 34.62 -8.47 -12.64
N PRO A 1008 34.75 -7.17 -12.99
CA PRO A 1008 34.78 -6.73 -14.38
C PRO A 1008 36.08 -7.19 -15.08
N PRO A 1009 36.10 -7.21 -16.43
CA PRO A 1009 37.30 -7.56 -17.20
C PRO A 1009 38.54 -6.77 -16.78
N GLY A 1010 39.70 -7.43 -16.71
CA GLY A 1010 40.99 -6.82 -16.38
C GLY A 1010 41.25 -6.54 -14.89
N ALA A 1011 40.24 -6.54 -14.01
CA ALA A 1011 40.44 -6.20 -12.60
C ALA A 1011 41.38 -7.17 -11.83
N TYR A 1012 41.39 -8.45 -12.23
CA TYR A 1012 42.32 -9.46 -11.70
C TYR A 1012 42.87 -10.35 -12.80
N THR A 1013 44.15 -10.71 -12.71
CA THR A 1013 44.81 -11.65 -13.65
C THR A 1013 44.57 -13.12 -13.29
N GLY A 1014 44.17 -13.41 -12.04
CA GLY A 1014 43.84 -14.75 -11.57
C GLY A 1014 43.61 -14.83 -10.06
N ALA A 1015 43.38 -16.04 -9.55
CA ALA A 1015 43.08 -16.26 -8.13
C ALA A 1015 44.18 -15.75 -7.17
N VAL A 1016 45.46 -15.94 -7.52
CA VAL A 1016 46.59 -15.46 -6.73
C VAL A 1016 46.63 -13.93 -6.66
N ASP A 1017 46.23 -13.24 -7.73
CA ASP A 1017 46.14 -11.78 -7.78
C ASP A 1017 44.95 -11.25 -6.96
N VAL A 1018 43.81 -11.96 -6.94
CA VAL A 1018 42.70 -11.68 -6.00
C VAL A 1018 43.18 -11.77 -4.54
N VAL A 1019 43.93 -12.81 -4.17
CA VAL A 1019 44.47 -12.98 -2.82
C VAL A 1019 45.48 -11.87 -2.48
N LYS A 1020 46.45 -11.61 -3.36
CA LYS A 1020 47.46 -10.55 -3.17
C LYS A 1020 46.83 -9.17 -2.99
N LYS A 1021 45.93 -8.76 -3.88
CA LYS A 1021 45.22 -7.47 -3.79
C LYS A 1021 44.30 -7.39 -2.57
N THR A 1022 43.69 -8.51 -2.15
CA THR A 1022 42.87 -8.53 -0.93
C THR A 1022 43.74 -8.35 0.32
N LEU A 1023 44.83 -9.10 0.45
CA LEU A 1023 45.76 -8.99 1.59
C LEU A 1023 46.42 -7.60 1.68
N ALA A 1024 46.83 -7.03 0.54
CA ALA A 1024 47.49 -5.73 0.49
C ALA A 1024 46.56 -4.54 0.83
N ARG A 1025 45.23 -4.72 0.79
CA ARG A 1025 44.25 -3.63 0.96
C ARG A 1025 43.32 -3.80 2.17
N ASP A 1026 42.84 -5.02 2.40
CA ASP A 1026 41.89 -5.38 3.46
C ASP A 1026 42.55 -6.25 4.57
N GLY A 1027 43.84 -6.58 4.45
CA GLY A 1027 44.55 -7.46 5.39
C GLY A 1027 44.06 -8.91 5.39
N VAL A 1028 44.49 -9.70 6.39
CA VAL A 1028 44.05 -11.10 6.57
C VAL A 1028 42.56 -11.20 6.87
N SER A 1029 42.01 -10.28 7.67
CA SER A 1029 40.57 -10.16 7.93
C SER A 1029 39.76 -9.92 6.65
N GLY A 1030 40.35 -9.28 5.64
CA GLY A 1030 39.80 -9.14 4.29
C GLY A 1030 39.44 -10.46 3.60
N LEU A 1031 40.19 -11.54 3.86
CA LEU A 1031 39.87 -12.87 3.34
C LEU A 1031 38.65 -13.51 4.02
N TYR A 1032 38.20 -12.97 5.15
CA TYR A 1032 37.06 -13.44 5.95
C TYR A 1032 35.79 -12.57 5.77
N ARG A 1033 35.81 -11.61 4.83
CA ARG A 1033 34.68 -10.71 4.57
C ARG A 1033 33.42 -11.51 4.19
N GLY A 1034 32.32 -11.29 4.91
CA GLY A 1034 31.04 -11.98 4.66
C GLY A 1034 30.95 -13.43 5.16
N ILE A 1035 31.75 -13.84 6.15
CA ILE A 1035 31.69 -15.20 6.74
C ILE A 1035 30.48 -15.44 7.67
N VAL A 1036 29.88 -14.38 8.23
CA VAL A 1036 28.80 -14.49 9.22
C VAL A 1036 27.53 -15.18 8.69
N PRO A 1037 26.98 -14.87 7.49
CA PRO A 1037 25.81 -15.58 6.98
C PRO A 1037 26.07 -17.09 6.79
N PRO A 1038 27.20 -17.55 6.19
CA PRO A 1038 27.56 -18.97 6.18
C PRO A 1038 27.61 -19.63 7.57
N ILE A 1039 28.19 -19.00 8.59
CA ILE A 1039 28.27 -19.58 9.95
C ILE A 1039 26.87 -19.76 10.55
N LEU A 1040 25.96 -18.79 10.39
CA LEU A 1040 24.60 -18.90 10.89
C LEU A 1040 23.74 -19.89 10.07
N GLY A 1041 23.98 -19.98 8.76
CA GLY A 1041 23.20 -20.82 7.84
C GLY A 1041 23.62 -22.28 7.78
N VAL A 1042 24.88 -22.64 8.10
CA VAL A 1042 25.43 -23.97 7.79
C VAL A 1042 24.64 -25.13 8.43
N THR A 1043 24.30 -25.03 9.72
CA THR A 1043 23.59 -26.10 10.43
C THR A 1043 22.13 -26.24 9.96
N PRO A 1044 21.32 -25.17 9.83
CA PRO A 1044 20.00 -25.25 9.20
C PRO A 1044 20.01 -25.78 7.77
N ILE A 1045 20.96 -25.34 6.93
CA ILE A 1045 21.08 -25.76 5.52
C ILE A 1045 21.33 -27.28 5.44
N PHE A 1046 22.28 -27.82 6.21
CA PHE A 1046 22.52 -29.27 6.23
C PHE A 1046 21.37 -30.07 6.84
N ALA A 1047 20.75 -29.59 7.93
CA ALA A 1047 19.62 -30.28 8.56
C ALA A 1047 18.44 -30.44 7.59
N VAL A 1048 18.07 -29.36 6.89
CA VAL A 1048 17.00 -29.37 5.88
C VAL A 1048 17.40 -30.21 4.66
N SER A 1049 18.68 -30.22 4.28
CA SER A 1049 19.18 -31.08 3.19
C SER A 1049 19.07 -32.57 3.53
N PHE A 1050 19.53 -33.01 4.71
CA PHE A 1050 19.42 -34.43 5.09
C PHE A 1050 17.96 -34.89 5.24
N TRP A 1051 17.09 -34.04 5.80
CA TRP A 1051 15.64 -34.29 5.83
C TRP A 1051 15.03 -34.38 4.42
N GLY A 1052 15.39 -33.45 3.53
CA GLY A 1052 14.97 -33.49 2.12
C GLY A 1052 15.49 -34.72 1.38
N TYR A 1053 16.68 -35.21 1.69
CA TYR A 1053 17.24 -36.45 1.14
C TYR A 1053 16.47 -37.68 1.62
N ASP A 1054 16.06 -37.73 2.89
CA ASP A 1054 15.19 -38.78 3.42
C ASP A 1054 13.79 -38.77 2.80
N LEU A 1055 13.21 -37.58 2.55
CA LEU A 1055 11.98 -37.46 1.77
C LEU A 1055 12.17 -37.90 0.32
N GLY A 1056 13.26 -37.50 -0.34
CA GLY A 1056 13.58 -37.91 -1.71
C GLY A 1056 13.71 -39.43 -1.85
N LYS A 1057 14.36 -40.10 -0.91
CA LYS A 1057 14.42 -41.56 -0.85
C LYS A 1057 13.03 -42.19 -0.66
N LYS A 1058 12.22 -41.68 0.27
CA LYS A 1058 10.82 -42.14 0.47
C LYS A 1058 9.98 -42.01 -0.80
N LEU A 1059 10.14 -40.89 -1.53
CA LEU A 1059 9.46 -40.65 -2.81
C LEU A 1059 9.88 -41.68 -3.87
N VAL A 1060 11.18 -41.95 -4.02
CA VAL A 1060 11.69 -43.00 -4.94
C VAL A 1060 11.15 -44.40 -4.59
N TYR A 1061 11.07 -44.74 -3.30
CA TYR A 1061 10.45 -46.00 -2.86
C TYR A 1061 8.95 -46.06 -3.20
N ALA A 1062 8.20 -44.97 -3.02
CA ALA A 1062 6.78 -44.91 -3.34
C ALA A 1062 6.51 -45.04 -4.86
N TYR A 1063 7.34 -44.43 -5.71
CA TYR A 1063 7.25 -44.57 -7.17
C TYR A 1063 7.80 -45.90 -7.73
N THR A 1064 8.51 -46.70 -6.91
CA THR A 1064 9.08 -48.00 -7.31
C THR A 1064 8.67 -49.14 -6.37
N PRO A 1065 7.36 -49.45 -6.25
CA PRO A 1065 6.85 -50.39 -5.25
C PRO A 1065 7.32 -51.84 -5.49
N ASN A 1066 7.42 -52.26 -6.75
CA ASN A 1066 7.75 -53.65 -7.13
C ASN A 1066 9.27 -53.91 -7.22
N ARG A 1067 10.09 -53.31 -6.33
CA ARG A 1067 11.55 -53.42 -6.39
C ARG A 1067 12.08 -54.73 -5.78
N THR A 1068 12.98 -55.41 -6.48
CA THR A 1068 13.62 -56.66 -6.03
C THR A 1068 14.83 -56.44 -5.11
N SER A 1069 15.43 -55.24 -5.13
CA SER A 1069 16.57 -54.88 -4.26
C SER A 1069 16.19 -53.85 -3.20
N LYS A 1070 16.62 -54.10 -1.96
CA LYS A 1070 16.52 -53.14 -0.83
C LYS A 1070 17.51 -51.98 -0.90
N GLN A 1071 18.47 -52.00 -1.84
CA GLN A 1071 19.41 -50.90 -2.06
C GLN A 1071 18.92 -49.99 -3.19
N LEU A 1072 19.22 -48.70 -3.06
CA LEU A 1072 19.01 -47.70 -4.10
C LEU A 1072 20.19 -47.76 -5.09
N SER A 1073 19.89 -47.62 -6.38
CA SER A 1073 20.87 -47.43 -7.44
C SER A 1073 21.51 -46.03 -7.36
N THR A 1074 22.67 -45.85 -7.98
CA THR A 1074 23.35 -44.55 -8.05
C THR A 1074 22.49 -43.45 -8.68
N ALA A 1075 21.63 -43.80 -9.65
CA ALA A 1075 20.70 -42.85 -10.26
C ALA A 1075 19.55 -42.45 -9.31
N GLU A 1076 19.02 -43.40 -8.53
CA GLU A 1076 18.02 -43.12 -7.49
C GLU A 1076 18.61 -42.27 -6.34
N VAL A 1077 19.87 -42.53 -5.95
CA VAL A 1077 20.62 -41.70 -5.00
C VAL A 1077 20.83 -40.29 -5.55
N ALA A 1078 21.19 -40.15 -6.84
CA ALA A 1078 21.30 -38.85 -7.50
C ALA A 1078 19.96 -38.09 -7.52
N ALA A 1079 18.84 -38.78 -7.79
CA ALA A 1079 17.50 -38.19 -7.77
C ALA A 1079 17.08 -37.72 -6.37
N ALA A 1080 17.32 -38.53 -5.34
CA ALA A 1080 17.09 -38.11 -3.94
C ALA A 1080 18.01 -36.94 -3.52
N GLY A 1081 19.26 -36.92 -4.02
CA GLY A 1081 20.20 -35.81 -3.84
C GLY A 1081 19.81 -34.54 -4.59
N PHE A 1082 19.14 -34.63 -5.73
CA PHE A 1082 18.53 -33.46 -6.38
C PHE A 1082 17.35 -32.94 -5.54
N PHE A 1083 16.49 -33.85 -5.06
CA PHE A 1083 15.30 -33.49 -4.30
C PHE A 1083 15.65 -32.78 -2.98
N SER A 1084 16.74 -33.16 -2.30
CA SER A 1084 17.18 -32.48 -1.06
C SER A 1084 17.54 -31.01 -1.26
N ALA A 1085 18.00 -30.63 -2.45
CA ALA A 1085 18.35 -29.24 -2.76
C ALA A 1085 17.12 -28.31 -2.81
N ILE A 1086 15.91 -28.85 -3.03
CA ILE A 1086 14.68 -28.05 -3.14
C ILE A 1086 14.36 -27.34 -1.80
N PRO A 1087 14.11 -28.05 -0.68
CA PRO A 1087 13.87 -27.38 0.60
C PRO A 1087 15.13 -26.66 1.12
N GLN A 1088 16.33 -27.19 0.87
CA GLN A 1088 17.60 -26.54 1.20
C GLN A 1088 17.70 -25.13 0.59
N THR A 1089 17.27 -24.95 -0.66
CA THR A 1089 17.43 -23.69 -1.39
C THR A 1089 16.66 -22.53 -0.74
N PHE A 1090 15.51 -22.77 -0.08
CA PHE A 1090 14.77 -21.72 0.63
C PHE A 1090 15.57 -21.13 1.81
N VAL A 1091 16.39 -21.95 2.49
CA VAL A 1091 17.30 -21.50 3.55
C VAL A 1091 18.59 -20.91 2.96
N ALA A 1092 19.13 -21.56 1.92
CA ALA A 1092 20.41 -21.19 1.33
C ALA A 1092 20.36 -19.89 0.50
N ALA A 1093 19.27 -19.60 -0.19
CA ALA A 1093 19.15 -18.43 -1.08
C ALA A 1093 19.36 -17.06 -0.37
N PRO A 1094 18.67 -16.72 0.75
CA PRO A 1094 18.92 -15.46 1.45
C PRO A 1094 20.33 -15.39 2.05
N VAL A 1095 20.84 -16.52 2.57
CA VAL A 1095 22.19 -16.63 3.15
C VAL A 1095 23.28 -16.39 2.10
N GLU A 1096 23.16 -17.02 0.92
CA GLU A 1096 24.07 -16.85 -0.21
C GLU A 1096 24.01 -15.43 -0.77
N ARG A 1097 22.82 -14.82 -0.90
CA ARG A 1097 22.70 -13.42 -1.36
C ARG A 1097 23.41 -12.46 -0.41
N ALA A 1098 23.18 -12.59 0.91
CA ALA A 1098 23.85 -11.76 1.91
C ALA A 1098 25.37 -11.97 1.91
N LYS A 1099 25.84 -13.22 1.77
CA LYS A 1099 27.25 -13.57 1.63
C LYS A 1099 27.89 -12.92 0.40
N VAL A 1100 27.30 -13.08 -0.79
CA VAL A 1100 27.83 -12.54 -2.05
C VAL A 1100 27.94 -11.02 -1.98
N LEU A 1101 26.90 -10.33 -1.52
CA LEU A 1101 26.91 -8.86 -1.39
C LEU A 1101 27.97 -8.36 -0.39
N LEU A 1102 28.28 -9.12 0.67
CA LEU A 1102 29.37 -8.79 1.59
C LEU A 1102 30.77 -9.10 1.03
N GLN A 1103 30.91 -10.14 0.19
CA GLN A 1103 32.20 -10.55 -0.41
C GLN A 1103 32.64 -9.62 -1.56
N ILE A 1104 31.71 -9.09 -2.35
CA ILE A 1104 32.02 -8.12 -3.42
C ILE A 1104 32.37 -6.73 -2.89
N GLN A 1105 32.07 -6.40 -1.63
CA GLN A 1105 32.48 -5.12 -1.06
C GLN A 1105 34.00 -4.97 -1.11
N GLY A 1106 34.46 -3.85 -1.67
CA GLY A 1106 35.88 -3.62 -1.94
C GLY A 1106 36.37 -4.03 -3.34
N GLN A 1107 35.49 -4.53 -4.22
CA GLN A 1107 35.81 -4.69 -5.64
C GLN A 1107 35.54 -3.40 -6.42
N GLY A 1108 36.51 -2.47 -6.37
CA GLY A 1108 36.43 -1.16 -7.04
C GLY A 1108 36.96 -0.02 -6.18
N GLN A 1109 36.79 1.21 -6.66
CA GLN A 1109 37.16 2.43 -5.92
C GLN A 1109 36.09 2.86 -4.90
N SER A 1110 34.86 2.38 -5.03
CA SER A 1110 33.77 2.69 -4.09
C SER A 1110 34.01 2.07 -2.70
N GLY A 1111 33.63 2.82 -1.66
CA GLY A 1111 33.70 2.37 -0.25
C GLY A 1111 32.72 1.24 0.09
N PRO A 1112 32.71 0.76 1.34
CA PRO A 1112 31.72 -0.21 1.81
C PRO A 1112 30.31 0.39 1.76
N LYS A 1113 29.36 -0.32 1.13
CA LYS A 1113 27.93 0.06 1.08
C LYS A 1113 27.15 -0.42 2.31
N TYR A 1114 27.59 -1.52 2.93
CA TYR A 1114 26.90 -2.16 4.06
C TYR A 1114 27.87 -2.52 5.18
N ASN A 1115 27.47 -2.27 6.43
CA ASN A 1115 28.27 -2.48 7.63
C ASN A 1115 28.17 -3.91 8.21
N GLY A 1116 27.17 -4.69 7.83
CA GLY A 1116 27.00 -6.06 8.34
C GLY A 1116 25.83 -6.83 7.71
N VAL A 1117 25.57 -8.03 8.20
CA VAL A 1117 24.51 -8.91 7.66
C VAL A 1117 23.11 -8.31 7.81
N ILE A 1118 22.81 -7.79 9.00
CA ILE A 1118 21.52 -7.14 9.31
C ILE A 1118 21.31 -5.92 8.40
N ASP A 1119 22.37 -5.16 8.14
CA ASP A 1119 22.36 -3.98 7.29
C ASP A 1119 22.13 -4.34 5.81
N VAL A 1120 22.75 -5.41 5.31
CA VAL A 1120 22.46 -5.97 3.98
C VAL A 1120 20.99 -6.41 3.88
N VAL A 1121 20.47 -7.17 4.86
CA VAL A 1121 19.09 -7.65 4.82
C VAL A 1121 18.07 -6.49 4.91
N ARG A 1122 18.32 -5.51 5.78
CA ARG A 1122 17.51 -4.29 5.91
C ARG A 1122 17.56 -3.44 4.63
N GLY A 1123 18.74 -3.27 4.03
CA GLY A 1123 18.92 -2.58 2.76
C GLY A 1123 18.19 -3.28 1.62
N LEU A 1124 18.34 -4.60 1.50
CA LEU A 1124 17.63 -5.41 0.51
C LEU A 1124 16.11 -5.34 0.66
N TYR A 1125 15.60 -5.35 1.89
CA TYR A 1125 14.17 -5.20 2.16
C TYR A 1125 13.65 -3.80 1.76
N ARG A 1126 14.44 -2.74 1.98
CA ARG A 1126 14.13 -1.38 1.48
C ARG A 1126 14.23 -1.28 -0.05
N GLU A 1127 15.14 -2.02 -0.70
CA GLU A 1127 15.33 -2.04 -2.15
C GLU A 1127 14.24 -2.81 -2.93
N GLY A 1128 13.39 -3.61 -2.27
CA GLY A 1128 12.32 -4.37 -2.95
C GLY A 1128 11.70 -5.52 -2.15
N GLY A 1129 11.55 -5.35 -0.84
CA GLY A 1129 10.88 -6.29 0.07
C GLY A 1129 11.46 -7.70 0.07
N ILE A 1130 10.60 -8.67 0.38
CA ILE A 1130 10.98 -10.09 0.41
C ILE A 1130 11.42 -10.62 -0.98
N ARG A 1131 10.82 -10.10 -2.07
CA ARG A 1131 11.20 -10.43 -3.45
C ARG A 1131 12.66 -10.05 -3.75
N SER A 1132 13.15 -8.94 -3.20
CA SER A 1132 14.57 -8.56 -3.29
C SER A 1132 15.47 -9.55 -2.55
N ILE A 1133 15.14 -9.90 -1.30
CA ILE A 1133 15.92 -10.86 -0.49
C ILE A 1133 16.05 -12.22 -1.20
N PHE A 1134 14.99 -12.69 -1.87
CA PHE A 1134 14.98 -13.96 -2.62
C PHE A 1134 15.31 -13.84 -4.12
N ARG A 1135 15.69 -12.65 -4.64
CA ARG A 1135 16.13 -12.48 -6.04
C ARG A 1135 17.40 -13.31 -6.27
N GLY A 1136 17.29 -14.30 -7.15
CA GLY A 1136 18.34 -15.28 -7.48
C GLY A 1136 18.07 -16.71 -6.99
N THR A 1137 16.98 -16.98 -6.26
CA THR A 1137 16.64 -18.33 -5.74
C THR A 1137 16.66 -19.42 -6.83
N GLY A 1138 16.10 -19.18 -8.02
CA GLY A 1138 16.15 -20.14 -9.13
C GLY A 1138 17.56 -20.42 -9.65
N ALA A 1139 18.48 -19.44 -9.57
CA ALA A 1139 19.89 -19.64 -9.90
C ALA A 1139 20.64 -20.42 -8.81
N THR A 1140 20.24 -20.27 -7.55
CA THR A 1140 20.71 -21.11 -6.44
C THR A 1140 20.25 -22.56 -6.65
N LEU A 1141 18.98 -22.81 -6.99
CA LEU A 1141 18.47 -24.16 -7.25
C LEU A 1141 19.15 -24.82 -8.47
N ALA A 1142 19.39 -24.05 -9.55
CA ALA A 1142 20.11 -24.51 -10.74
C ALA A 1142 21.58 -24.91 -10.45
N ARG A 1143 22.15 -24.44 -9.34
CA ARG A 1143 23.45 -24.86 -8.81
C ARG A 1143 23.31 -26.05 -7.85
N ASP A 1144 22.45 -25.91 -6.84
CA ASP A 1144 22.35 -26.83 -5.70
C ASP A 1144 21.73 -28.17 -6.09
N GLY A 1145 20.73 -28.21 -6.98
CA GLY A 1145 20.10 -29.46 -7.43
C GLY A 1145 21.07 -30.39 -8.15
N PRO A 1146 21.65 -29.99 -9.29
CA PRO A 1146 22.65 -30.79 -10.01
C PRO A 1146 23.91 -31.04 -9.18
N GLY A 1147 24.33 -30.06 -8.36
CA GLY A 1147 25.48 -30.19 -7.47
C GLY A 1147 25.29 -31.27 -6.41
N SER A 1148 24.16 -31.27 -5.68
CA SER A 1148 23.85 -32.27 -4.66
C SER A 1148 23.61 -33.67 -5.27
N ALA A 1149 22.96 -33.75 -6.44
CA ALA A 1149 22.82 -35.00 -7.19
C ALA A 1149 24.19 -35.64 -7.50
N ALA A 1150 25.13 -34.83 -8.01
CA ALA A 1150 26.50 -35.27 -8.28
C ALA A 1150 27.27 -35.61 -7.00
N TYR A 1151 27.09 -34.83 -5.91
CA TYR A 1151 27.71 -35.06 -4.61
C TYR A 1151 27.34 -36.43 -4.05
N PHE A 1152 26.05 -36.72 -3.88
CA PHE A 1152 25.59 -37.99 -3.30
C PHE A 1152 25.93 -39.19 -4.21
N ALA A 1153 25.83 -39.05 -5.53
CA ALA A 1153 26.21 -40.10 -6.48
C ALA A 1153 27.71 -40.43 -6.41
N ALA A 1154 28.58 -39.42 -6.46
CA ALA A 1154 30.02 -39.61 -6.38
C ALA A 1154 30.48 -40.10 -5.00
N TYR A 1155 29.81 -39.68 -3.92
CA TYR A 1155 30.05 -40.18 -2.58
C TYR A 1155 29.78 -41.69 -2.49
N GLU A 1156 28.59 -42.17 -2.88
CA GLU A 1156 28.27 -43.60 -2.84
C GLU A 1156 29.12 -44.44 -3.79
N VAL A 1157 29.43 -43.95 -5.00
CA VAL A 1157 30.34 -44.66 -5.93
C VAL A 1157 31.75 -44.78 -5.36
N THR A 1158 32.32 -43.70 -4.84
CA THR A 1158 33.67 -43.72 -4.25
C THR A 1158 33.70 -44.59 -2.99
N LYS A 1159 32.67 -44.49 -2.14
CA LYS A 1159 32.50 -45.31 -0.94
C LYS A 1159 32.42 -46.79 -1.27
N LYS A 1160 31.64 -47.17 -2.29
CA LYS A 1160 31.52 -48.55 -2.79
C LYS A 1160 32.84 -49.06 -3.36
N TYR A 1161 33.62 -48.24 -4.06
CA TYR A 1161 34.91 -48.62 -4.62
C TYR A 1161 36.01 -48.76 -3.56
N LEU A 1162 35.94 -47.99 -2.47
CA LEU A 1162 36.87 -48.06 -1.34
C LEU A 1162 36.50 -49.14 -0.29
N THR A 1163 35.33 -49.78 -0.40
CA THR A 1163 34.91 -50.88 0.50
C THR A 1163 35.56 -52.20 0.06
N PRO A 1164 36.35 -52.88 0.91
CA PRO A 1164 36.94 -54.17 0.57
C PRO A 1164 35.89 -55.24 0.27
N ALA A 1165 36.22 -56.20 -0.61
CA ALA A 1165 35.30 -57.26 -1.00
C ALA A 1165 34.93 -58.14 0.20
N GLY A 1166 33.66 -58.09 0.63
CA GLY A 1166 33.12 -58.82 1.78
C GLY A 1166 32.92 -57.97 3.04
N SER A 1167 33.49 -56.76 3.13
CA SER A 1167 33.28 -55.83 4.25
C SER A 1167 31.97 -55.05 4.12
N SER A 1168 31.40 -54.58 5.24
CA SER A 1168 30.26 -53.65 5.16
C SER A 1168 30.72 -52.21 4.90
N PRO A 1169 29.95 -51.37 4.17
CA PRO A 1169 30.23 -49.93 4.03
C PRO A 1169 30.12 -49.12 5.34
N SER A 1170 29.96 -49.78 6.49
CA SER A 1170 29.97 -49.23 7.84
C SER A 1170 31.36 -49.31 8.49
N GLU A 1171 32.26 -50.17 7.98
CA GLU A 1171 33.59 -50.45 8.54
C GLU A 1171 34.72 -49.61 7.93
N LEU A 1172 34.38 -48.65 7.04
CA LEU A 1172 35.36 -47.81 6.36
C LEU A 1172 36.09 -46.87 7.35
N ASN A 1173 37.43 -46.84 7.25
CA ASN A 1173 38.24 -45.95 8.06
C ASN A 1173 38.03 -44.46 7.68
N LEU A 1174 38.37 -43.57 8.61
CA LEU A 1174 38.18 -42.12 8.47
C LEU A 1174 38.88 -41.55 7.22
N GLY A 1175 40.03 -42.09 6.83
CA GLY A 1175 40.75 -41.69 5.61
C GLY A 1175 39.97 -41.97 4.33
N ALA A 1176 39.38 -43.16 4.21
CA ALA A 1176 38.53 -43.52 3.07
C ALA A 1176 37.26 -42.65 2.99
N VAL A 1177 36.67 -42.29 4.14
CA VAL A 1177 35.53 -41.37 4.23
C VAL A 1177 35.93 -39.95 3.81
N ILE A 1178 37.09 -39.45 4.22
CA ILE A 1178 37.64 -38.15 3.79
C ILE A 1178 37.88 -38.14 2.27
N ILE A 1179 38.43 -39.22 1.69
CA ILE A 1179 38.63 -39.33 0.25
C ILE A 1179 37.30 -39.35 -0.49
N ALA A 1180 36.31 -40.14 -0.04
CA ALA A 1180 34.98 -40.17 -0.64
C ALA A 1180 34.27 -38.81 -0.58
N GLY A 1181 34.36 -38.09 0.54
CA GLY A 1181 33.86 -36.72 0.67
C GLY A 1181 34.59 -35.72 -0.21
N GLY A 1182 35.92 -35.80 -0.31
CA GLY A 1182 36.74 -34.98 -1.21
C GLY A 1182 36.35 -35.15 -2.68
N MET A 1183 36.23 -36.41 -3.14
CA MET A 1183 35.79 -36.73 -4.50
C MET A 1183 34.35 -36.29 -4.78
N ALA A 1184 33.45 -36.43 -3.80
CA ALA A 1184 32.09 -35.89 -3.90
C ALA A 1184 32.07 -34.36 -4.04
N GLY A 1185 32.92 -33.65 -3.30
CA GLY A 1185 33.10 -32.20 -3.42
C GLY A 1185 33.64 -31.78 -4.79
N VAL A 1186 34.61 -32.52 -5.34
CA VAL A 1186 35.14 -32.30 -6.70
C VAL A 1186 34.05 -32.52 -7.76
N ALA A 1187 33.27 -33.60 -7.66
CA ALA A 1187 32.16 -33.88 -8.58
C ALA A 1187 31.07 -32.78 -8.52
N MET A 1188 30.67 -32.38 -7.31
CA MET A 1188 29.73 -31.27 -7.09
C MET A 1188 30.18 -29.99 -7.80
N TRP A 1189 31.38 -29.48 -7.48
CA TRP A 1189 31.86 -28.22 -8.04
C TRP A 1189 32.15 -28.29 -9.54
N SER A 1190 32.47 -29.48 -10.08
CA SER A 1190 32.66 -29.66 -11.53
C SER A 1190 31.40 -29.41 -12.35
N ILE A 1191 30.22 -29.69 -11.79
CA ILE A 1191 28.92 -29.41 -12.43
C ILE A 1191 28.33 -28.07 -11.96
N ALA A 1192 28.56 -27.70 -10.68
CA ALA A 1192 27.98 -26.50 -10.08
C ALA A 1192 28.67 -25.18 -10.45
N ILE A 1193 29.89 -25.18 -10.99
CA ILE A 1193 30.60 -23.92 -11.30
C ILE A 1193 29.89 -23.04 -12.35
N PRO A 1194 29.48 -23.53 -13.54
CA PRO A 1194 28.76 -22.73 -14.52
C PRO A 1194 27.49 -22.03 -14.00
N PRO A 1195 26.55 -22.70 -13.30
CA PRO A 1195 25.42 -22.00 -12.68
C PRO A 1195 25.82 -21.12 -11.49
N ASP A 1196 26.88 -21.45 -10.72
CA ASP A 1196 27.37 -20.59 -9.62
C ASP A 1196 27.95 -19.25 -10.12
N VAL A 1197 28.63 -19.20 -11.28
CA VAL A 1197 29.06 -17.93 -11.91
C VAL A 1197 27.85 -17.05 -12.22
N LEU A 1198 26.82 -17.63 -12.83
CA LEU A 1198 25.59 -16.93 -13.21
C LEU A 1198 24.76 -16.51 -11.99
N LYS A 1199 24.70 -17.34 -10.95
CA LYS A 1199 24.11 -17.02 -9.64
C LYS A 1199 24.82 -15.84 -8.99
N SER A 1200 26.15 -15.90 -8.86
CA SER A 1200 26.95 -14.84 -8.24
C SER A 1200 26.75 -13.51 -8.98
N ARG A 1201 26.80 -13.51 -10.33
CA ARG A 1201 26.57 -12.30 -11.14
C ARG A 1201 25.13 -11.77 -11.05
N LEU A 1202 24.12 -12.63 -11.02
CA LEU A 1202 22.71 -12.23 -10.90
C LEU A 1202 22.38 -11.67 -9.50
N GLN A 1203 23.05 -12.16 -8.45
CA GLN A 1203 22.91 -11.70 -7.07
C GLN A 1203 23.73 -10.44 -6.78
N SER A 1204 24.88 -10.24 -7.42
CA SER A 1204 25.74 -9.05 -7.25
C SER A 1204 25.31 -7.84 -8.09
N ALA A 1205 24.58 -8.05 -9.19
CA ALA A 1205 24.24 -6.98 -10.12
C ALA A 1205 23.11 -6.07 -9.59
N PRO A 1206 23.13 -4.76 -9.92
CA PRO A 1206 22.03 -3.84 -9.66
C PRO A 1206 20.66 -4.38 -10.11
N THR A 1207 19.61 -3.83 -9.52
CA THR A 1207 18.23 -4.05 -9.99
C THR A 1207 18.11 -3.53 -11.42
N GLY A 1208 17.46 -4.31 -12.30
CA GLY A 1208 17.32 -3.98 -13.73
C GLY A 1208 18.40 -4.52 -14.68
N THR A 1209 19.64 -4.81 -14.23
CA THR A 1209 20.73 -5.23 -15.14
C THR A 1209 20.45 -6.54 -15.89
N TYR A 1210 19.78 -7.48 -15.22
CA TYR A 1210 19.38 -8.78 -15.76
C TYR A 1210 17.90 -9.04 -15.46
N SER A 1211 17.13 -9.47 -16.45
CA SER A 1211 15.73 -9.86 -16.27
C SER A 1211 15.57 -11.25 -15.63
N GLY A 1212 16.57 -12.13 -15.77
CA GLY A 1212 16.57 -13.45 -15.18
C GLY A 1212 17.86 -14.25 -15.42
N PHE A 1213 17.88 -15.52 -15.03
CA PHE A 1213 19.04 -16.41 -15.14
C PHE A 1213 19.49 -16.61 -16.60
N LEU A 1214 18.56 -16.84 -17.53
CA LEU A 1214 18.86 -17.03 -18.95
C LEU A 1214 19.36 -15.75 -19.63
N ASP A 1215 18.91 -14.57 -19.18
CA ASP A 1215 19.40 -13.27 -19.66
C ASP A 1215 20.81 -12.98 -19.12
N CYS A 1216 21.07 -13.28 -17.84
CA CYS A 1216 22.42 -13.27 -17.26
C CYS A 1216 23.38 -14.20 -18.01
N ALA A 1217 22.91 -15.40 -18.40
CA ALA A 1217 23.67 -16.35 -19.22
C ALA A 1217 23.99 -15.78 -20.61
N ARG A 1218 22.97 -15.31 -21.35
CA ARG A 1218 23.13 -14.72 -22.69
C ARG A 1218 24.12 -13.56 -22.67
N LYS A 1219 23.93 -12.59 -21.78
CA LYS A 1219 24.80 -11.42 -21.64
C LYS A 1219 26.22 -11.79 -21.20
N THR A 1220 26.38 -12.69 -20.22
CA THR A 1220 27.71 -13.18 -19.80
C THR A 1220 28.47 -13.86 -20.94
N ILE A 1221 27.82 -14.72 -21.72
CA ILE A 1221 28.45 -15.41 -22.85
C ILE A 1221 28.77 -14.42 -23.99
N ALA A 1222 27.91 -13.44 -24.25
CA ALA A 1222 28.15 -12.42 -25.27
C ALA A 1222 29.31 -11.46 -24.92
N THR A 1223 29.44 -11.05 -23.65
CA THR A 1223 30.45 -10.06 -23.23
C THR A 1223 31.80 -10.68 -22.81
N ASP A 1224 31.79 -11.80 -22.06
CA ASP A 1224 33.02 -12.43 -21.53
C ASP A 1224 33.37 -13.77 -22.23
N GLY A 1225 32.53 -14.26 -23.14
CA GLY A 1225 32.71 -15.56 -23.80
C GLY A 1225 32.38 -16.78 -22.92
N VAL A 1226 32.23 -17.96 -23.54
CA VAL A 1226 31.85 -19.22 -22.84
C VAL A 1226 32.82 -19.59 -21.71
N LYS A 1227 34.12 -19.26 -21.86
CA LYS A 1227 35.14 -19.50 -20.83
C LYS A 1227 34.86 -18.76 -19.50
N ALA A 1228 34.05 -17.70 -19.52
CA ALA A 1228 33.64 -16.97 -18.32
C ALA A 1228 32.89 -17.82 -17.30
N LEU A 1229 32.12 -18.81 -17.78
CA LEU A 1229 31.34 -19.73 -16.94
C LEU A 1229 32.21 -20.64 -16.06
N TRP A 1230 33.53 -20.69 -16.30
CA TRP A 1230 34.49 -21.47 -15.51
C TRP A 1230 35.39 -20.60 -14.62
N LYS A 1231 35.15 -19.27 -14.56
CA LYS A 1231 35.81 -18.38 -13.60
C LYS A 1231 35.54 -18.85 -12.16
N GLY A 1232 36.60 -19.05 -11.38
CA GLY A 1232 36.52 -19.57 -10.01
C GLY A 1232 36.67 -21.10 -9.86
N PHE A 1233 36.74 -21.87 -10.95
CA PHE A 1233 36.91 -23.34 -10.88
C PHE A 1233 38.13 -23.77 -10.05
N GLY A 1234 39.31 -23.18 -10.29
CA GLY A 1234 40.55 -23.49 -9.55
C GLY A 1234 40.40 -23.33 -8.03
N PRO A 1235 39.99 -22.15 -7.51
CA PRO A 1235 39.67 -21.96 -6.10
C PRO A 1235 38.63 -22.94 -5.53
N ALA A 1236 37.60 -23.33 -6.30
CA ALA A 1236 36.60 -24.29 -5.84
C ALA A 1236 37.16 -25.72 -5.72
N MET A 1237 38.00 -26.16 -6.67
CA MET A 1237 38.73 -27.43 -6.57
C MET A 1237 39.70 -27.42 -5.38
N ALA A 1238 40.46 -26.34 -5.22
CA ALA A 1238 41.41 -26.17 -4.12
C ALA A 1238 40.72 -26.14 -2.73
N ARG A 1239 39.46 -25.69 -2.65
CA ARG A 1239 38.65 -25.72 -1.43
C ARG A 1239 38.23 -27.14 -1.02
N ALA A 1240 37.99 -28.05 -1.98
CA ALA A 1240 37.25 -29.28 -1.75
C ALA A 1240 37.87 -30.19 -0.67
N PHE A 1241 39.18 -30.47 -0.77
CA PHE A 1241 39.86 -31.32 0.21
C PHE A 1241 40.09 -30.63 1.58
N PRO A 1242 40.65 -29.40 1.67
CA PRO A 1242 40.87 -28.74 2.96
C PRO A 1242 39.59 -28.48 3.75
N ALA A 1243 38.51 -28.04 3.09
CA ALA A 1243 37.24 -27.78 3.77
C ALA A 1243 36.62 -29.06 4.33
N ASN A 1244 36.62 -30.16 3.55
CA ASN A 1244 36.06 -31.44 4.00
C ASN A 1244 36.90 -32.10 5.10
N ALA A 1245 38.24 -32.02 5.01
CA ALA A 1245 39.13 -32.46 6.08
C ALA A 1245 38.88 -31.68 7.37
N ALA A 1246 38.68 -30.36 7.28
CA ALA A 1246 38.31 -29.53 8.43
C ALA A 1246 36.93 -29.89 9.01
N THR A 1247 35.95 -30.29 8.19
CA THR A 1247 34.66 -30.82 8.67
C THR A 1247 34.88 -32.04 9.56
N PHE A 1248 35.58 -33.06 9.06
CA PHE A 1248 35.75 -34.32 9.78
C PHE A 1248 36.64 -34.19 11.02
N LEU A 1249 37.73 -33.40 10.94
CA LEU A 1249 38.54 -33.07 12.12
C LEU A 1249 37.75 -32.28 13.17
N GLY A 1250 36.86 -31.37 12.74
CA GLY A 1250 35.95 -30.65 13.64
C GLY A 1250 34.95 -31.58 14.32
N VAL A 1251 34.31 -32.48 13.57
CA VAL A 1251 33.39 -33.51 14.12
C VAL A 1251 34.11 -34.39 15.14
N GLU A 1252 35.31 -34.87 14.82
CA GLU A 1252 36.04 -35.80 15.68
C GLU A 1252 36.60 -35.12 16.94
N ALA A 1253 37.20 -33.93 16.80
CA ALA A 1253 37.69 -33.16 17.94
C ALA A 1253 36.56 -32.72 18.89
N SER A 1254 35.39 -32.35 18.35
CA SER A 1254 34.22 -32.02 19.17
C SER A 1254 33.58 -33.26 19.80
N ARG A 1255 33.56 -34.43 19.14
CA ARG A 1255 33.17 -35.70 19.78
C ARG A 1255 34.09 -36.05 20.94
N VAL A 1256 35.41 -36.10 20.72
CA VAL A 1256 36.40 -36.38 21.77
C VAL A 1256 36.35 -35.37 22.92
N LEU A 1257 35.94 -34.12 22.67
CA LEU A 1257 35.67 -33.14 23.72
C LEU A 1257 34.35 -33.42 24.46
N LEU A 1258 33.26 -33.68 23.73
CA LEU A 1258 31.94 -33.98 24.30
C LEU A 1258 31.92 -35.31 25.07
N ASP A 1259 32.73 -36.30 24.68
CA ASP A 1259 32.91 -37.59 25.37
C ASP A 1259 33.89 -37.50 26.56
N LYS A 1260 34.55 -36.35 26.75
CA LYS A 1260 35.31 -36.01 27.97
C LYS A 1260 34.52 -35.12 28.93
N LEU A 1261 33.42 -34.52 28.47
CA LEU A 1261 32.57 -33.61 29.25
C LEU A 1261 31.22 -34.22 29.65
N PHE A 1262 30.75 -35.25 28.93
CA PHE A 1262 29.43 -35.90 29.10
C PHE A 1262 29.51 -37.41 28.89
#